data_AF-A0A398CX99-F1
#
_entry.id   AF-A0A398CX99-F1
#
_cell.length_a   1.000
_cell.length_b   1.000
_cell.length_c   1.000
_cell.angle_alpha   90.00
_cell.angle_beta   90.00
_cell.angle_gamma   90.00
#
_symmetry.space_group_name_H-M   'P 1'
#
loop_
_entity.id
_entity.type
_entity.pdbx_description
1 polymer ?
#
loop_
_entity_poly.entity_id
_entity_poly.type
_entity_poly.pdbx_seq_one_letter_code
_entity_poly.pdbx_strand_id
1 'polypeptide(L)'
;MNFIKRLFNRKQISEERQINETINHNTHNGNQSIIARNITGSTIMQYYEGNRTSERIIDERISKELECLRRSRFYSDFDTARETLIFANSLLDGGLSSGSSVVRCHSLAWCSRLLSITEVDKAQELLNHAKALGSCPEINVAEAFITSKKGDKHAALTALASENSPLSRSAAIMIVVQHDGALGAIVWFEHAGYTILDLNSDGKYHLMTLYLQTSQWEKIESCLDKITVDDQNNSPALNQILGICHLVGAIPAEFRTSVLNQVPFHAARFPLAADSKALTGRRIACQYFITATNIAHDLKCHRSEALFSEYALWLQLMDPSEAANGREKLEVRLREPFSRLRIIHLGIQFGIKLDLEMVEREIERHIILHGGLTHDTAVARFALAFTKNNPEDVANYIMRHLKELSQHIDGKYMQILQIEMLAEASLPDRAKESFERLLEEGLTQAEENRLRRVISEIEGINPIEALKEQFKKTDSIVDLQLLIDQLEKLGSYEELSMYSELLYTRTSALSDAERLATTLHKLKKSEKVVELIAANRELLSQSKILHMLFCWSLYSEGSLIEARSEMQNCDEEYDDPNYRLLRVSLGITVGDWNSLAAFVAKEYQKKEKRTAKELISAAQLAHNLGSPEAKELTFSAVEKGSDDADILVKAYFLATKAGWEDDENVANWLNSASGLSDINGPIQSYSLKEMVDMKPNWDRRESEVLQLYGRGDIPMFFAADFLNKTLVQTMLIPAHINLVERDPRRIVSIPAYSGNRRQRILQLDGTIAFDVSALLTLNFLSLLDKVFDLFDTIYLPHSTLQWLFEEKQKISFHQPSRVTAARQIQHMLATGVIEKHIPKTSPDSELAVQIGDELALFITEAKLDNDNSYVVRPYPVHRISSLMEEEADLTKYDHVLSSCNAIVQILRRMGQITAEEERKATNYLKFHEKPWPNQPQIKMGAKLYLDDLALTYFHQIGILEKLRAAGFKLFVSSRELIEANNLVSYSNISDKIITAIESIRSVVNSRIESGKIKICRISLDENNVISEHPTAEIFNLATSCHSIIIDDRFFNKNEYVANGIQQMTIYSTLDILDTLVSINLITDEERMEHRTLLRRAGYFSIPVTDLELSNHLKASSVLGDKVLESAELKAIRENILQVRMRTWLQLPSESLWLDDFLSVFTTVLKEVWCTEEELPNIRARSNWIINQIDLLGWAHTLESEPAENLIKTGRGEFIFKLLVPPLGASKELKIEYWDWVEEVVLIPIKDNFPDLFLWLLDRYSELIATISNMYAQGGLLDD
;
A
#
# COMPACT_ATOMS: atom_id res chain seq x y z
N MET A 1 -22.77 -12.44 62.20
CA MET A 1 -23.51 -11.18 62.41
C MET A 1 -24.01 -10.74 61.03
N ASN A 2 -25.14 -11.24 60.51
CA ASN A 2 -26.48 -10.72 60.78
C ASN A 2 -26.50 -9.21 61.08
N PHE A 3 -25.81 -8.46 60.24
CA PHE A 3 -25.96 -7.01 60.16
C PHE A 3 -26.31 -6.71 58.70
N ILE A 4 -27.61 -6.42 58.49
CA ILE A 4 -28.16 -5.74 57.31
C ILE A 4 -28.59 -6.66 56.15
N LYS A 5 -29.28 -7.77 56.50
CA LYS A 5 -30.57 -8.05 55.85
C LYS A 5 -31.62 -7.14 56.53
N ARG A 6 -32.28 -6.28 55.75
CA ARG A 6 -33.46 -5.44 56.05
C ARG A 6 -33.22 -3.95 56.35
N LEU A 7 -33.28 -3.15 55.30
CA LEU A 7 -34.01 -1.86 55.26
C LEU A 7 -34.76 -1.85 53.91
N PHE A 8 -35.96 -2.44 53.88
CA PHE A 8 -37.26 -1.75 53.80
C PHE A 8 -37.43 -0.90 52.53
N ASN A 9 -38.05 -1.39 51.45
CA ASN A 9 -39.48 -1.54 51.11
C ASN A 9 -40.32 -0.26 50.87
N ARG A 10 -40.87 -0.22 49.63
CA ARG A 10 -42.17 0.31 49.14
C ARG A 10 -42.36 1.81 48.85
N LYS A 11 -42.74 2.12 47.60
CA LYS A 11 -44.13 2.40 47.13
C LYS A 11 -44.14 2.73 45.62
N GLN A 12 -44.84 1.93 44.79
CA GLN A 12 -46.22 2.08 44.25
C GLN A 12 -46.27 2.83 42.90
N ILE A 13 -46.65 2.14 41.79
CA ILE A 13 -47.97 2.13 41.08
C ILE A 13 -48.14 3.40 40.23
N SER A 14 -48.56 3.45 38.96
CA SER A 14 -49.40 2.65 38.04
C SER A 14 -48.98 3.07 36.60
N GLU A 15 -49.47 2.61 35.44
CA GLU A 15 -50.60 1.81 34.94
C GLU A 15 -50.22 1.48 33.48
N GLU A 16 -50.39 0.24 33.01
CA GLU A 16 -51.45 -0.15 32.05
C GLU A 16 -51.40 0.57 30.69
N ARG A 17 -51.49 -0.07 29.51
CA ARG A 17 -52.07 -1.37 29.19
C ARG A 17 -51.70 -1.79 27.76
N GLN A 18 -51.46 -3.09 27.65
CA GLN A 18 -51.96 -4.05 26.66
C GLN A 18 -51.95 -3.69 25.16
N ILE A 19 -51.20 -4.42 24.31
CA ILE A 19 -51.31 -5.86 23.98
C ILE A 19 -52.61 -6.14 23.20
N ASN A 20 -52.50 -6.41 21.91
CA ASN A 20 -52.65 -7.74 21.30
C ASN A 20 -52.70 -7.59 19.77
N GLU A 21 -51.80 -8.27 19.03
CA GLU A 21 -52.01 -9.62 18.47
C GLU A 21 -53.09 -9.62 17.37
N THR A 22 -53.01 -10.32 16.24
CA THR A 22 -52.13 -11.36 15.68
C THR A 22 -52.52 -11.39 14.18
N ILE A 23 -51.59 -11.60 13.23
CA ILE A 23 -51.40 -12.88 12.49
C ILE A 23 -52.74 -13.35 11.84
N ASN A 24 -52.94 -13.53 10.52
CA ASN A 24 -52.14 -14.28 9.57
C ASN A 24 -52.75 -14.30 8.14
N HIS A 25 -51.89 -14.66 7.18
CA HIS A 25 -52.11 -15.52 6.00
C HIS A 25 -52.96 -15.11 4.78
N ASN A 26 -52.21 -14.99 3.68
CA ASN A 26 -52.23 -15.84 2.48
C ASN A 26 -53.07 -15.47 1.23
N THR A 27 -52.28 -15.36 0.15
CA THR A 27 -52.40 -16.01 -1.18
C THR A 27 -53.29 -15.44 -2.29
N HIS A 28 -52.58 -15.23 -3.41
CA HIS A 28 -52.86 -15.62 -4.81
C HIS A 28 -53.68 -14.76 -5.78
N ASN A 29 -52.99 -14.45 -6.89
CA ASN A 29 -53.37 -14.50 -8.32
C ASN A 29 -54.54 -13.67 -8.87
N GLY A 30 -54.30 -13.07 -10.03
CA GLY A 30 -55.28 -13.09 -11.12
C GLY A 30 -55.48 -11.79 -11.91
N ASN A 31 -54.73 -11.67 -13.01
CA ASN A 31 -55.12 -11.20 -14.34
C ASN A 31 -56.41 -10.37 -14.59
N GLN A 32 -56.19 -9.34 -15.43
CA GLN A 32 -56.96 -8.96 -16.63
C GLN A 32 -58.28 -8.15 -16.52
N SER A 33 -58.15 -6.88 -16.90
CA SER A 33 -58.62 -6.29 -18.18
C SER A 33 -60.04 -5.70 -18.33
N ILE A 34 -60.03 -4.52 -18.99
CA ILE A 34 -60.99 -3.91 -19.94
C ILE A 34 -62.20 -3.13 -19.38
N ILE A 35 -62.36 -1.89 -19.88
CA ILE A 35 -63.49 -1.26 -20.62
C ILE A 35 -63.15 0.25 -20.71
N ALA A 36 -62.67 0.78 -21.84
CA ALA A 36 -63.37 1.19 -23.08
C ALA A 36 -63.89 2.64 -23.08
N ARG A 37 -63.49 3.41 -24.11
CA ARG A 37 -64.31 4.22 -25.04
C ARG A 37 -63.37 4.90 -26.06
N ASN A 38 -63.35 4.49 -27.33
CA ASN A 38 -64.23 4.95 -28.44
C ASN A 38 -63.99 6.43 -28.77
N ILE A 39 -63.68 6.87 -30.00
CA ILE A 39 -64.36 6.54 -31.28
C ILE A 39 -63.53 7.07 -32.47
N THR A 40 -63.43 6.23 -33.52
CA THR A 40 -63.55 6.45 -34.99
C THR A 40 -63.17 7.81 -35.60
N GLY A 41 -62.61 7.90 -36.81
CA GLY A 41 -62.60 6.98 -37.94
C GLY A 41 -62.47 7.83 -39.21
N SER A 42 -61.61 7.38 -40.11
CA SER A 42 -61.29 8.04 -41.37
C SER A 42 -62.18 7.57 -42.52
N THR A 43 -62.29 8.45 -43.52
CA THR A 43 -62.52 8.16 -44.95
C THR A 43 -63.98 8.07 -45.41
N ILE A 44 -64.39 8.99 -46.30
CA ILE A 44 -64.68 8.74 -47.74
C ILE A 44 -65.16 10.03 -48.45
N MET A 45 -64.53 10.30 -49.61
CA MET A 45 -64.95 11.03 -50.83
C MET A 45 -66.04 12.14 -50.82
N GLN A 46 -65.76 13.29 -51.45
CA GLN A 46 -66.21 13.63 -52.83
C GLN A 46 -65.87 15.08 -53.24
N TYR A 47 -65.70 15.23 -54.55
CA TYR A 47 -65.49 16.44 -55.36
C TYR A 47 -66.50 17.58 -55.12
N TYR A 48 -66.00 18.82 -54.99
CA TYR A 48 -66.43 20.07 -55.65
C TYR A 48 -65.74 21.25 -54.93
N GLU A 49 -64.71 21.86 -55.52
CA GLU A 49 -64.29 23.28 -55.36
C GLU A 49 -62.91 23.49 -56.00
N GLY A 50 -62.86 23.57 -57.33
CA GLY A 50 -61.65 23.83 -58.11
C GLY A 50 -61.05 25.24 -57.98
N ASN A 51 -61.23 25.91 -56.84
CA ASN A 51 -60.57 27.19 -56.50
C ASN A 51 -60.11 27.28 -55.03
N ARG A 52 -60.68 26.52 -54.07
CA ARG A 52 -60.25 26.53 -52.65
C ARG A 52 -59.05 25.63 -52.34
N THR A 53 -58.80 24.60 -53.16
CA THR A 53 -57.61 23.74 -53.02
C THR A 53 -56.33 24.48 -53.39
N SER A 54 -56.37 25.42 -54.35
CA SER A 54 -55.24 26.30 -54.67
C SER A 54 -54.95 27.29 -53.54
N GLU A 55 -55.99 27.95 -53.01
CA GLU A 55 -55.86 28.89 -51.89
C GLU A 55 -55.36 28.21 -50.61
N ARG A 56 -55.86 27.02 -50.26
CA ARG A 56 -55.38 26.26 -49.09
C ARG A 56 -53.92 25.80 -49.23
N ILE A 57 -53.51 25.35 -50.42
CA ILE A 57 -52.11 24.95 -50.67
C ILE A 57 -51.19 26.17 -50.60
N ILE A 58 -51.64 27.32 -51.12
CA ILE A 58 -50.91 28.59 -51.02
C ILE A 58 -50.87 29.07 -49.55
N ASP A 59 -51.96 28.96 -48.80
CA ASP A 59 -52.00 29.30 -47.36
C ASP A 59 -51.11 28.38 -46.52
N GLU A 60 -51.08 27.08 -46.81
CA GLU A 60 -50.14 26.13 -46.20
C GLU A 60 -48.69 26.49 -46.57
N ARG A 61 -48.44 26.93 -47.81
CA ARG A 61 -47.12 27.40 -48.25
C ARG A 61 -46.71 28.70 -47.56
N ILE A 62 -47.59 29.70 -47.49
CA ILE A 62 -47.38 30.97 -46.78
C ILE A 62 -47.10 30.69 -45.31
N SER A 63 -47.89 29.83 -44.68
CA SER A 63 -47.71 29.46 -43.27
C SER A 63 -46.37 28.76 -43.04
N LYS A 64 -45.95 27.87 -43.95
CA LYS A 64 -44.65 27.19 -43.88
C LYS A 64 -43.46 28.14 -44.08
N GLU A 65 -43.56 29.08 -45.01
CA GLU A 65 -42.51 30.10 -45.22
C GLU A 65 -42.45 31.08 -44.04
N LEU A 66 -43.60 31.50 -43.49
CA LEU A 66 -43.66 32.29 -42.26
C LEU A 66 -43.10 31.51 -41.07
N GLU A 67 -43.41 30.23 -40.93
CA GLU A 67 -42.87 29.37 -39.87
C GLU A 67 -41.35 29.23 -39.99
N CYS A 68 -40.82 29.07 -41.21
CA CYS A 68 -39.39 29.06 -41.48
C CYS A 68 -38.74 30.39 -41.04
N LEU A 69 -39.27 31.53 -41.50
CA LEU A 69 -38.79 32.86 -41.09
C LEU A 69 -38.83 33.05 -39.57
N ARG A 70 -39.95 32.65 -38.94
CA ARG A 70 -40.07 32.70 -37.48
C ARG A 70 -38.98 31.84 -36.87
N ARG A 71 -38.92 30.54 -37.15
CA ARG A 71 -37.96 29.61 -36.52
C ARG A 71 -36.49 29.98 -36.74
N SER A 72 -36.15 30.63 -37.85
CA SER A 72 -34.77 31.00 -38.19
C SER A 72 -34.30 32.36 -37.66
N ARG A 73 -35.21 33.28 -37.32
CA ARG A 73 -34.90 34.70 -37.03
C ARG A 73 -33.89 35.00 -35.90
N PHE A 74 -33.63 34.02 -35.03
CA PHE A 74 -32.72 34.18 -33.89
C PHE A 74 -31.32 33.59 -34.15
N TYR A 75 -31.10 33.01 -35.33
CA TYR A 75 -29.77 32.58 -35.76
C TYR A 75 -29.07 33.72 -36.50
N SER A 76 -27.83 34.01 -36.10
CA SER A 76 -27.06 35.15 -36.61
C SER A 76 -26.72 35.05 -38.10
N ASP A 77 -26.72 33.84 -38.66
CA ASP A 77 -26.40 33.56 -40.05
C ASP A 77 -27.64 33.56 -40.98
N PHE A 78 -28.84 33.78 -40.43
CA PHE A 78 -30.05 33.97 -41.20
C PHE A 78 -30.30 35.47 -41.44
N ASP A 79 -30.23 35.90 -42.70
CA ASP A 79 -30.50 37.29 -43.11
C ASP A 79 -32.01 37.58 -43.05
N THR A 80 -32.49 37.81 -41.83
CA THR A 80 -33.91 38.00 -41.53
C THR A 80 -34.48 39.15 -42.34
N ALA A 81 -33.75 40.26 -42.53
CA ALA A 81 -34.24 41.41 -43.27
C ALA A 81 -34.43 41.09 -44.75
N ARG A 82 -33.43 40.49 -45.40
CA ARG A 82 -33.51 40.13 -46.82
C ARG A 82 -34.57 39.07 -47.09
N GLU A 83 -34.58 37.99 -46.32
CA GLU A 83 -35.55 36.90 -46.50
C GLU A 83 -36.99 37.38 -46.22
N THR A 84 -37.16 38.26 -45.22
CA THR A 84 -38.46 38.90 -44.96
C THR A 84 -38.90 39.80 -46.12
N LEU A 85 -37.99 40.56 -46.75
CA LEU A 85 -38.31 41.36 -47.93
C LEU A 85 -38.71 40.49 -49.13
N ILE A 86 -38.00 39.38 -49.37
CA ILE A 86 -38.32 38.41 -50.44
C ILE A 86 -39.72 37.82 -50.21
N PHE A 87 -40.01 37.42 -48.98
CA PHE A 87 -41.30 36.87 -48.60
C PHE A 87 -42.42 37.91 -48.69
N ALA A 88 -42.20 39.12 -48.18
CA ALA A 88 -43.16 40.23 -48.25
C ALA A 88 -43.48 40.61 -49.69
N ASN A 89 -42.48 40.71 -50.58
CA ASN A 89 -42.69 40.96 -52.00
C ASN A 89 -43.49 39.82 -52.67
N SER A 90 -43.25 38.57 -52.27
CA SER A 90 -44.00 37.41 -52.76
C SER A 90 -45.47 37.43 -52.30
N LEU A 91 -45.76 37.96 -51.11
CA LEU A 91 -47.11 38.14 -50.55
C LEU A 91 -47.89 39.33 -51.14
N LEU A 92 -47.20 40.37 -51.57
CA LEU A 92 -47.81 41.56 -52.19
C LEU A 92 -48.11 41.32 -53.67
N ASP A 93 -47.07 41.07 -54.46
CA ASP A 93 -47.13 41.10 -55.93
C ASP A 93 -46.58 39.82 -56.59
N GLY A 94 -46.12 38.84 -55.81
CA GLY A 94 -45.55 37.58 -56.31
C GLY A 94 -46.49 36.38 -56.24
N GLY A 95 -45.90 35.17 -56.28
CA GLY A 95 -46.61 33.89 -56.36
C GLY A 95 -47.45 33.51 -55.14
N LEU A 96 -47.39 34.28 -54.05
CA LEU A 96 -48.16 34.07 -52.81
C LEU A 96 -49.29 35.10 -52.62
N SER A 97 -49.49 35.99 -53.59
CA SER A 97 -50.54 37.04 -53.55
C SER A 97 -51.97 36.48 -53.56
N SER A 98 -52.17 35.25 -54.03
CA SER A 98 -53.48 34.58 -54.10
C SER A 98 -53.90 33.84 -52.82
N GLY A 99 -53.13 33.95 -51.72
CA GLY A 99 -53.52 33.39 -50.42
C GLY A 99 -54.67 34.15 -49.75
N SER A 100 -55.27 33.56 -48.72
CA SER A 100 -56.40 34.16 -48.01
C SER A 100 -56.01 35.46 -47.32
N SER A 101 -56.96 36.40 -47.22
CA SER A 101 -56.71 37.71 -46.60
C SER A 101 -56.26 37.59 -45.14
N VAL A 102 -56.73 36.57 -44.41
CA VAL A 102 -56.37 36.31 -43.00
C VAL A 102 -54.90 35.89 -42.88
N VAL A 103 -54.46 34.91 -43.66
CA VAL A 103 -53.08 34.39 -43.61
C VAL A 103 -52.09 35.43 -44.14
N ARG A 104 -52.45 36.16 -45.20
CA ARG A 104 -51.64 37.27 -45.74
C ARG A 104 -51.56 38.45 -44.76
N CYS A 105 -52.67 38.82 -44.11
CA CYS A 105 -52.69 39.85 -43.07
C CYS A 105 -51.72 39.50 -41.93
N HIS A 106 -51.81 38.27 -41.39
CA HIS A 106 -50.93 37.81 -40.33
C HIS A 106 -49.46 37.77 -40.76
N SER A 107 -49.17 37.28 -41.96
CA SER A 107 -47.81 37.16 -42.49
C SER A 107 -47.17 38.52 -42.78
N LEU A 108 -47.93 39.48 -43.34
CA LEU A 108 -47.46 40.84 -43.58
C LEU A 108 -47.25 41.61 -42.27
N ALA A 109 -48.07 41.37 -41.24
CA ALA A 109 -47.86 41.93 -39.90
C ALA A 109 -46.56 41.41 -39.27
N TRP A 110 -46.26 40.12 -39.39
CA TRP A 110 -44.96 39.55 -39.00
C TRP A 110 -43.79 40.14 -39.80
N CYS A 111 -43.94 40.28 -41.13
CA CYS A 111 -42.91 40.91 -41.95
C CYS A 111 -42.64 42.35 -41.51
N SER A 112 -43.70 43.10 -41.22
CA SER A 112 -43.61 44.45 -40.67
C SER A 112 -42.86 44.47 -39.34
N ARG A 113 -43.19 43.58 -38.40
CA ARG A 113 -42.46 43.47 -37.11
C ARG A 113 -40.99 43.19 -37.32
N LEU A 114 -40.63 42.20 -38.14
CA LEU A 114 -39.23 41.81 -38.37
C LEU A 114 -38.43 42.94 -39.02
N LEU A 115 -39.02 43.65 -39.99
CA LEU A 115 -38.36 44.77 -40.68
C LEU A 115 -38.36 46.07 -39.88
N SER A 116 -39.19 46.20 -38.84
CA SER A 116 -39.23 47.41 -38.00
C SER A 116 -37.88 47.77 -37.38
N ILE A 117 -36.97 46.79 -37.26
CA ILE A 117 -35.65 46.98 -36.66
C ILE A 117 -34.65 47.63 -37.61
N THR A 118 -34.69 47.27 -38.90
CA THR A 118 -33.68 47.61 -39.90
C THR A 118 -34.20 48.51 -41.01
N GLU A 119 -35.47 48.38 -41.40
CA GLU A 119 -36.10 49.01 -42.57
C GLU A 119 -37.46 49.61 -42.18
N VAL A 120 -37.45 50.63 -41.32
CA VAL A 120 -38.67 51.19 -40.68
C VAL A 120 -39.70 51.67 -41.69
N ASP A 121 -39.26 52.29 -42.79
CA ASP A 121 -40.17 52.81 -43.82
C ASP A 121 -40.90 51.67 -44.55
N LYS A 122 -40.18 50.59 -44.89
CA LYS A 122 -40.77 49.40 -45.50
C LYS A 122 -41.66 48.66 -44.51
N ALA A 123 -41.26 48.57 -43.24
CA ALA A 123 -42.09 48.00 -42.19
C ALA A 123 -43.43 48.74 -42.05
N GLN A 124 -43.42 50.08 -42.14
CA GLN A 124 -44.63 50.90 -42.10
C GLN A 124 -45.52 50.67 -43.33
N GLU A 125 -44.94 50.54 -44.53
CA GLU A 125 -45.66 50.20 -45.75
C GLU A 125 -46.38 48.85 -45.62
N LEU A 126 -45.67 47.81 -45.17
CA LEU A 126 -46.22 46.47 -44.97
C LEU A 126 -47.29 46.44 -43.88
N LEU A 127 -47.14 47.23 -42.82
CA LEU A 127 -48.16 47.37 -41.77
C LEU A 127 -49.46 47.93 -42.33
N ASN A 128 -49.38 48.95 -43.19
CA ASN A 128 -50.56 49.55 -43.81
C ASN A 128 -51.28 48.54 -44.72
N HIS A 129 -50.53 47.70 -45.45
CA HIS A 129 -51.09 46.62 -46.26
C HIS A 129 -51.75 45.54 -45.39
N ALA A 130 -51.12 45.15 -44.27
CA ALA A 130 -51.71 44.21 -43.32
C ALA A 130 -53.03 44.74 -42.72
N LYS A 131 -53.08 46.03 -42.32
CA LYS A 131 -54.30 46.71 -41.82
C LYS A 131 -55.41 46.78 -42.85
N ALA A 132 -55.07 46.91 -44.14
CA ALA A 132 -56.04 46.91 -45.23
C ALA A 132 -56.67 45.52 -45.48
N LEU A 133 -55.97 44.44 -45.12
CA LEU A 133 -56.42 43.05 -45.32
C LEU A 133 -57.22 42.47 -44.14
N GLY A 134 -57.03 42.99 -42.92
CA GLY A 134 -57.74 42.52 -41.73
C GLY A 134 -57.16 43.04 -40.42
N SER A 135 -57.54 42.39 -39.31
CA SER A 135 -57.01 42.67 -37.97
C SER A 135 -56.46 41.39 -37.36
N CYS A 136 -55.27 41.46 -36.76
CA CYS A 136 -54.70 40.39 -35.95
C CYS A 136 -53.79 40.99 -34.84
N PRO A 137 -53.52 40.27 -33.74
CA PRO A 137 -52.71 40.77 -32.64
C PRO A 137 -51.31 41.23 -33.06
N GLU A 138 -50.74 40.58 -34.08
CA GLU A 138 -49.39 40.91 -34.58
C GLU A 138 -49.31 42.32 -35.18
N ILE A 139 -50.41 42.90 -35.68
CA ILE A 139 -50.46 44.29 -36.18
C ILE A 139 -50.14 45.27 -35.06
N ASN A 140 -50.74 45.07 -33.88
CA ASN A 140 -50.55 45.95 -32.73
C ASN A 140 -49.11 45.84 -32.20
N VAL A 141 -48.54 44.64 -32.22
CA VAL A 141 -47.14 44.41 -31.88
C VAL A 141 -46.19 45.11 -32.87
N ALA A 142 -46.38 44.91 -34.18
CA ALA A 142 -45.57 45.55 -35.22
C ALA A 142 -45.63 47.08 -35.14
N GLU A 143 -46.83 47.64 -34.88
CA GLU A 143 -47.03 49.08 -34.68
C GLU A 143 -46.27 49.61 -33.45
N ALA A 144 -46.26 48.85 -32.34
CA ALA A 144 -45.49 49.20 -31.16
C ALA A 144 -43.97 49.21 -31.43
N PHE A 145 -43.44 48.23 -32.17
CA PHE A 145 -42.02 48.21 -32.55
C PHE A 145 -41.64 49.40 -33.45
N ILE A 146 -42.46 49.75 -34.44
CA ILE A 146 -42.23 50.93 -35.29
C ILE A 146 -42.27 52.23 -34.46
N THR A 147 -43.23 52.34 -33.53
CA THR A 147 -43.36 53.50 -32.63
C THR A 147 -42.14 53.64 -31.72
N SER A 148 -41.69 52.52 -31.14
CA SER A 148 -40.45 52.45 -30.35
C SER A 148 -39.24 52.90 -31.17
N LYS A 149 -39.12 52.46 -32.43
CA LYS A 149 -38.01 52.82 -33.33
C LYS A 149 -38.00 54.28 -33.75
N LYS A 150 -39.15 54.95 -33.76
CA LYS A 150 -39.28 56.42 -33.93
C LYS A 150 -38.90 57.21 -32.66
N GLY A 151 -38.50 56.53 -31.59
CA GLY A 151 -38.02 57.13 -30.34
C GLY A 151 -39.04 57.22 -29.21
N ASP A 152 -40.30 56.82 -29.44
CA ASP A 152 -41.37 56.94 -28.43
C ASP A 152 -41.61 55.60 -27.71
N LYS A 153 -40.76 55.32 -26.73
CA LYS A 153 -40.87 54.14 -25.86
C LYS A 153 -42.19 54.13 -25.07
N HIS A 154 -42.62 55.29 -24.55
CA HIS A 154 -43.78 55.36 -23.66
C HIS A 154 -45.07 55.02 -24.41
N ALA A 155 -45.27 55.58 -25.61
CA ALA A 155 -46.43 55.27 -26.44
C ALA A 155 -46.45 53.79 -26.86
N ALA A 156 -45.29 53.23 -27.24
CA ALA A 156 -45.17 51.82 -27.60
C ALA A 156 -45.54 50.87 -26.44
N LEU A 157 -45.04 51.12 -25.23
CA LEU A 157 -45.36 50.31 -24.05
C LEU A 157 -46.82 50.48 -23.60
N THR A 158 -47.39 51.68 -23.70
CA THR A 158 -48.80 51.93 -23.38
C THR A 158 -49.73 51.15 -24.31
N ALA A 159 -49.42 51.11 -25.61
CA ALA A 159 -50.17 50.34 -26.59
C ALA A 159 -50.15 48.85 -26.26
N LEU A 160 -48.98 48.29 -25.95
CA LEU A 160 -48.84 46.86 -25.60
C LEU A 160 -49.49 46.50 -24.25
N ALA A 161 -49.41 47.39 -23.26
CA ALA A 161 -50.00 47.17 -21.94
C ALA A 161 -51.53 47.01 -21.99
N SER A 162 -52.20 47.63 -22.97
CA SER A 162 -53.65 47.53 -23.16
C SER A 162 -54.12 46.14 -23.59
N GLU A 163 -53.28 45.35 -24.28
CA GLU A 163 -53.61 43.98 -24.70
C GLU A 163 -53.40 42.94 -23.60
N ASN A 164 -52.37 43.14 -22.75
CA ASN A 164 -52.02 42.29 -21.61
C ASN A 164 -51.97 40.76 -21.90
N SER A 165 -51.39 40.38 -23.04
CA SER A 165 -51.15 38.99 -23.47
C SER A 165 -49.68 38.58 -23.33
N PRO A 166 -49.34 37.28 -23.27
CA PRO A 166 -47.95 36.83 -23.25
C PRO A 166 -47.12 37.36 -24.44
N LEU A 167 -47.75 37.48 -25.61
CA LEU A 167 -47.14 38.09 -26.80
C LEU A 167 -46.82 39.57 -26.58
N SER A 168 -47.77 40.35 -26.05
CA SER A 168 -47.58 41.79 -25.79
C SER A 168 -46.50 42.06 -24.72
N ARG A 169 -46.44 41.24 -23.66
CA ARG A 169 -45.41 41.32 -22.61
C ARG A 169 -44.02 40.97 -23.16
N SER A 170 -43.95 39.97 -24.05
CA SER A 170 -42.72 39.56 -24.73
C SER A 170 -42.22 40.62 -25.72
N ALA A 171 -43.13 41.32 -26.40
CA ALA A 171 -42.78 42.48 -27.23
C ALA A 171 -42.33 43.67 -26.37
N ALA A 172 -42.96 43.90 -25.22
CA ALA A 172 -42.60 44.97 -24.30
C ALA A 172 -41.17 44.80 -23.77
N ILE A 173 -40.78 43.60 -23.32
CA ILE A 173 -39.40 43.36 -22.86
C ILE A 173 -38.38 43.62 -23.98
N MET A 174 -38.64 43.18 -25.22
CA MET A 174 -37.77 43.44 -26.39
C MET A 174 -37.61 44.95 -26.66
N ILE A 175 -38.71 45.72 -26.54
CA ILE A 175 -38.69 47.18 -26.70
C ILE A 175 -37.89 47.84 -25.58
N VAL A 176 -38.07 47.40 -24.32
CA VAL A 176 -37.32 47.96 -23.19
C VAL A 176 -35.82 47.69 -23.34
N VAL A 177 -35.40 46.50 -23.79
CA VAL A 177 -33.98 46.20 -24.07
C VAL A 177 -33.37 47.21 -25.04
N GLN A 178 -34.12 47.62 -26.06
CA GLN A 178 -33.63 48.56 -27.06
C GLN A 178 -33.39 49.97 -26.50
N HIS A 179 -34.18 50.41 -25.52
CA HIS A 179 -34.09 51.77 -24.96
C HIS A 179 -33.25 51.85 -23.68
N ASP A 180 -33.39 50.86 -22.79
CA ASP A 180 -32.79 50.88 -21.45
C ASP A 180 -31.60 49.90 -21.31
N GLY A 181 -31.29 49.17 -22.38
CA GLY A 181 -30.28 48.11 -22.34
C GLY A 181 -30.72 46.86 -21.58
N ALA A 182 -29.84 45.87 -21.52
CA ALA A 182 -30.16 44.55 -20.98
C ALA A 182 -30.52 44.58 -19.48
N LEU A 183 -29.74 45.29 -18.66
CA LEU A 183 -29.99 45.42 -17.22
C LEU A 183 -31.29 46.20 -16.93
N GLY A 184 -31.54 47.27 -17.68
CA GLY A 184 -32.78 48.06 -17.53
C GLY A 184 -34.03 47.24 -17.84
N ALA A 185 -33.97 46.36 -18.84
CA ALA A 185 -35.07 45.45 -19.17
C ALA A 185 -35.34 44.40 -18.09
N ILE A 186 -34.30 43.85 -17.47
CA ILE A 186 -34.46 42.90 -16.35
C ILE A 186 -35.10 43.60 -15.16
N VAL A 187 -34.62 44.79 -14.77
CA VAL A 187 -35.19 45.57 -13.67
C VAL A 187 -36.65 45.93 -13.94
N TRP A 188 -36.97 46.36 -15.17
CA TRP A 188 -38.34 46.65 -15.58
C TRP A 188 -39.24 45.41 -15.46
N PHE A 189 -38.77 44.26 -15.94
CA PHE A 189 -39.53 43.00 -15.91
C PHE A 189 -39.87 42.58 -14.47
N GLU A 190 -38.92 42.74 -13.55
CA GLU A 190 -39.11 42.43 -12.12
C GLU A 190 -40.03 43.42 -11.42
N HIS A 191 -39.84 44.73 -11.65
CA HIS A 191 -40.72 45.76 -11.08
C HIS A 191 -42.15 45.68 -11.61
N ALA A 192 -42.33 45.19 -12.84
CA ALA A 192 -43.65 44.91 -13.39
C ALA A 192 -44.34 43.67 -12.75
N GLY A 193 -43.61 42.90 -11.92
CA GLY A 193 -44.13 41.73 -11.23
C GLY A 193 -44.35 40.50 -12.13
N TYR A 194 -43.69 40.47 -13.30
CA TYR A 194 -43.83 39.35 -14.24
C TYR A 194 -42.88 38.19 -13.92
N THR A 195 -43.28 36.99 -14.35
CA THR A 195 -42.48 35.78 -14.27
C THR A 195 -42.25 35.21 -15.67
N ILE A 196 -41.29 34.28 -15.84
CA ILE A 196 -41.03 33.66 -17.16
C ILE A 196 -42.27 32.94 -17.75
N LEU A 197 -43.23 32.54 -16.90
CA LEU A 197 -44.49 31.91 -17.34
C LEU A 197 -45.46 32.91 -17.99
N ASP A 198 -45.27 34.21 -17.74
CA ASP A 198 -46.05 35.30 -18.33
C ASP A 198 -45.63 35.64 -19.77
N LEU A 199 -44.57 35.02 -20.28
CA LEU A 199 -43.98 35.25 -21.60
C LEU A 199 -44.30 34.13 -22.58
N ASN A 200 -44.35 34.46 -23.87
CA ASN A 200 -44.39 33.45 -24.93
C ASN A 200 -42.97 32.91 -25.22
N SER A 201 -42.84 31.93 -26.12
CA SER A 201 -41.55 31.32 -26.49
C SER A 201 -40.44 32.33 -26.82
N ASP A 202 -40.79 33.44 -27.48
CA ASP A 202 -39.85 34.47 -27.93
C ASP A 202 -39.35 35.31 -26.76
N GLY A 203 -40.28 35.67 -25.86
CA GLY A 203 -39.97 36.38 -24.63
C GLY A 203 -39.14 35.52 -23.69
N LYS A 204 -39.42 34.22 -23.59
CA LYS A 204 -38.60 33.26 -22.85
C LYS A 204 -37.17 33.19 -23.41
N TYR A 205 -37.03 33.10 -24.74
CA TYR A 205 -35.72 33.14 -25.39
C TYR A 205 -34.97 34.44 -25.05
N HIS A 206 -35.61 35.60 -25.21
CA HIS A 206 -35.00 36.90 -24.91
C HIS A 206 -34.60 37.03 -23.44
N LEU A 207 -35.49 36.69 -22.52
CA LEU A 207 -35.21 36.79 -21.09
C LEU A 207 -34.02 35.90 -20.68
N MET A 208 -33.97 34.67 -21.19
CA MET A 208 -32.84 33.76 -20.92
C MET A 208 -31.52 34.29 -21.51
N THR A 209 -31.56 34.85 -22.73
CA THR A 209 -30.38 35.50 -23.33
C THR A 209 -29.94 36.72 -22.51
N LEU A 210 -30.88 37.53 -22.01
CA LEU A 210 -30.56 38.68 -21.14
C LEU A 210 -29.90 38.22 -19.84
N TYR A 211 -30.40 37.15 -19.21
CA TYR A 211 -29.79 36.59 -18.02
C TYR A 211 -28.38 36.06 -18.27
N LEU A 212 -28.12 35.40 -19.40
CA LEU A 212 -26.77 34.98 -19.79
C LEU A 212 -25.83 36.17 -20.00
N GLN A 213 -26.26 37.18 -20.77
CA GLN A 213 -25.46 38.37 -21.07
C GLN A 213 -25.13 39.21 -19.83
N THR A 214 -26.02 39.23 -18.85
CA THR A 214 -25.87 39.99 -17.60
C THR A 214 -25.39 39.14 -16.42
N SER A 215 -24.96 37.90 -16.68
CA SER A 215 -24.41 36.97 -15.68
C SER A 215 -25.34 36.70 -14.49
N GLN A 216 -26.67 36.67 -14.71
CA GLN A 216 -27.69 36.42 -13.69
C GLN A 216 -27.92 34.91 -13.47
N TRP A 217 -26.89 34.20 -13.01
CA TRP A 217 -26.85 32.73 -13.00
C TRP A 217 -27.95 32.06 -12.16
N GLU A 218 -28.25 32.60 -10.98
CA GLU A 218 -29.31 32.06 -10.10
C GLU A 218 -30.69 32.13 -10.75
N LYS A 219 -30.95 33.21 -11.50
CA LYS A 219 -32.22 33.39 -12.21
C LYS A 219 -32.36 32.36 -13.34
N ILE A 220 -31.26 32.04 -14.02
CA ILE A 220 -31.21 31.00 -15.05
C ILE A 220 -31.63 29.65 -14.47
N GLU A 221 -31.01 29.22 -13.36
CA GLU A 221 -31.33 27.93 -12.71
C GLU A 221 -32.82 27.86 -12.33
N SER A 222 -33.39 28.95 -11.79
CA SER A 222 -34.81 29.02 -11.41
C SER A 222 -35.81 28.96 -12.59
N CYS A 223 -35.32 29.12 -13.82
CA CYS A 223 -36.12 29.23 -15.05
C CYS A 223 -36.07 27.98 -15.93
N LEU A 224 -35.05 27.12 -15.78
CA LEU A 224 -34.84 25.94 -16.66
C LEU A 224 -36.05 25.01 -16.73
N ASP A 225 -36.64 24.66 -15.58
CA ASP A 225 -37.78 23.73 -15.50
C ASP A 225 -39.11 24.33 -15.99
N LYS A 226 -39.14 25.62 -16.32
CA LYS A 226 -40.36 26.36 -16.75
C LYS A 226 -40.45 26.50 -18.28
N ILE A 227 -39.47 25.99 -19.02
CA ILE A 227 -39.45 25.99 -20.49
C ILE A 227 -39.97 24.64 -20.99
N THR A 228 -41.04 24.66 -21.79
CA THR A 228 -41.70 23.45 -22.29
C THR A 228 -41.19 23.03 -23.68
N VAL A 229 -41.47 21.79 -24.09
CA VAL A 229 -41.19 21.31 -25.45
C VAL A 229 -41.91 22.15 -26.52
N ASP A 230 -43.11 22.65 -26.21
CA ASP A 230 -43.84 23.55 -27.12
C ASP A 230 -43.13 24.91 -27.28
N ASP A 231 -42.51 25.42 -26.22
CA ASP A 231 -41.68 26.64 -26.32
C ASP A 231 -40.49 26.40 -27.26
N GLN A 232 -39.81 25.24 -27.11
CA GLN A 232 -38.69 24.84 -27.96
C GLN A 232 -39.09 24.66 -29.42
N ASN A 233 -40.27 24.10 -29.70
CA ASN A 233 -40.77 23.94 -31.07
C ASN A 233 -41.09 25.30 -31.72
N ASN A 234 -41.71 26.22 -30.96
CA ASN A 234 -42.09 27.54 -31.45
C ASN A 234 -40.90 28.50 -31.59
N SER A 235 -39.88 28.38 -30.73
CA SER A 235 -38.63 29.12 -30.81
C SER A 235 -37.44 28.17 -30.66
N PRO A 236 -37.01 27.53 -31.77
CA PRO A 236 -35.97 26.49 -31.72
C PRO A 236 -34.61 26.95 -31.22
N ALA A 237 -34.33 28.26 -31.32
CA ALA A 237 -33.17 28.89 -30.71
C ALA A 237 -33.13 28.77 -29.17
N LEU A 238 -34.21 28.34 -28.50
CA LEU A 238 -34.16 27.98 -27.08
C LEU A 238 -33.26 26.77 -26.83
N ASN A 239 -33.09 25.84 -27.78
CA ASN A 239 -32.24 24.66 -27.59
C ASN A 239 -30.77 25.03 -27.36
N GLN A 240 -30.22 25.98 -28.14
CA GLN A 240 -28.85 26.47 -27.91
C GLN A 240 -28.73 27.17 -26.54
N ILE A 241 -29.74 27.94 -26.14
CA ILE A 241 -29.73 28.67 -24.86
C ILE A 241 -29.81 27.70 -23.69
N LEU A 242 -30.68 26.69 -23.76
CA LEU A 242 -30.76 25.63 -22.77
C LEU A 242 -29.45 24.83 -22.69
N GLY A 243 -28.84 24.52 -23.83
CA GLY A 243 -27.52 23.89 -23.90
C GLY A 243 -26.45 24.70 -23.15
N ILE A 244 -26.36 26.00 -23.43
CA ILE A 244 -25.44 26.92 -22.74
C ILE A 244 -25.76 27.02 -21.24
N CYS A 245 -27.03 27.12 -20.85
CA CYS A 245 -27.42 27.24 -19.45
C CYS A 245 -27.04 26.01 -18.62
N HIS A 246 -27.27 24.80 -19.16
CA HIS A 246 -26.85 23.56 -18.51
C HIS A 246 -25.33 23.42 -18.47
N LEU A 247 -24.61 23.84 -19.52
CA LEU A 247 -23.15 23.84 -19.57
C LEU A 247 -22.55 24.78 -18.51
N VAL A 248 -23.07 26.00 -18.42
CA VAL A 248 -22.64 27.03 -17.46
C VAL A 248 -22.82 26.57 -16.00
N GLY A 249 -23.79 25.70 -15.73
CA GLY A 249 -23.98 25.07 -14.43
C GLY A 249 -22.82 24.15 -14.00
N ALA A 250 -22.04 23.64 -14.95
CA ALA A 250 -20.85 22.81 -14.71
C ALA A 250 -19.53 23.61 -14.78
N ILE A 251 -19.59 24.94 -14.83
CA ILE A 251 -18.43 25.82 -14.99
C ILE A 251 -18.35 26.79 -13.80
N PRO A 252 -17.14 27.00 -13.22
CA PRO A 252 -16.92 28.00 -12.19
C PRO A 252 -17.32 29.40 -12.64
N ALA A 253 -17.87 30.21 -11.73
CA ALA A 253 -18.50 31.49 -12.07
C ALA A 253 -17.61 32.42 -12.91
N GLU A 254 -16.31 32.46 -12.61
CA GLU A 254 -15.29 33.28 -13.30
C GLU A 254 -15.14 32.95 -14.80
N PHE A 255 -15.41 31.71 -15.22
CA PHE A 255 -15.19 31.25 -16.59
C PHE A 255 -16.48 31.10 -17.41
N ARG A 256 -17.66 31.35 -16.83
CA ARG A 256 -18.96 31.13 -17.52
C ARG A 256 -19.12 31.97 -18.78
N THR A 257 -18.58 33.18 -18.79
CA THR A 257 -18.69 34.10 -19.93
C THR A 257 -17.84 33.65 -21.11
N SER A 258 -16.75 32.89 -20.89
CA SER A 258 -15.84 32.47 -21.96
C SER A 258 -16.42 31.39 -22.88
N VAL A 259 -17.54 30.77 -22.49
CA VAL A 259 -18.22 29.69 -23.24
C VAL A 259 -19.56 30.11 -23.84
N LEU A 260 -19.92 31.40 -23.80
CA LEU A 260 -21.24 31.83 -24.30
C LEU A 260 -21.30 31.85 -25.83
N ASN A 261 -20.18 32.17 -26.48
CA ASN A 261 -20.14 32.42 -27.94
C ASN A 261 -19.33 31.39 -28.72
N GLN A 262 -18.38 30.70 -28.08
CA GLN A 262 -17.53 29.69 -28.72
C GLN A 262 -16.99 28.66 -27.71
N VAL A 263 -16.52 27.52 -28.21
CA VAL A 263 -15.75 26.56 -27.42
C VAL A 263 -14.41 27.22 -27.01
N PRO A 264 -13.95 27.06 -25.76
CA PRO A 264 -12.68 27.63 -25.33
C PRO A 264 -11.50 27.11 -26.16
N PHE A 265 -10.55 28.00 -26.47
CA PHE A 265 -9.31 27.59 -27.13
C PHE A 265 -8.47 26.63 -26.31
N HIS A 266 -8.67 26.51 -24.98
CA HIS A 266 -8.05 25.54 -24.06
C HIS A 266 -9.02 24.41 -23.64
N ALA A 267 -9.89 23.98 -24.55
CA ALA A 267 -10.94 22.97 -24.39
C ALA A 267 -10.56 21.72 -23.56
N ALA A 268 -9.37 21.14 -23.76
CA ALA A 268 -8.96 19.91 -23.06
C ALA A 268 -8.62 20.13 -21.57
N ARG A 269 -8.21 21.35 -21.19
CA ARG A 269 -7.84 21.71 -19.81
C ARG A 269 -8.83 22.68 -19.17
N PHE A 270 -9.96 22.93 -19.82
CA PHE A 270 -10.96 23.84 -19.31
C PHE A 270 -11.61 23.24 -18.05
N PRO A 271 -11.77 24.01 -16.95
CA PRO A 271 -12.20 23.49 -15.66
C PRO A 271 -13.71 23.18 -15.65
N LEU A 272 -14.07 22.05 -16.24
CA LEU A 272 -15.42 21.48 -16.15
C LEU A 272 -15.52 20.67 -14.87
N ALA A 273 -16.52 20.98 -14.05
CA ALA A 273 -16.83 20.20 -12.86
C ALA A 273 -17.15 18.74 -13.23
N ALA A 274 -16.67 17.82 -12.39
CA ALA A 274 -16.70 16.37 -12.62
C ALA A 274 -17.63 15.63 -11.63
N ASP A 275 -18.32 16.35 -10.75
CA ASP A 275 -19.33 15.78 -9.86
C ASP A 275 -20.56 15.26 -10.63
N SER A 276 -21.35 14.42 -9.96
CA SER A 276 -22.56 13.81 -10.51
C SER A 276 -23.54 14.81 -11.14
N LYS A 277 -23.79 15.96 -10.48
CA LYS A 277 -24.74 16.98 -10.96
C LYS A 277 -24.18 17.65 -12.21
N ALA A 278 -22.89 18.01 -12.20
CA ALA A 278 -22.21 18.64 -13.33
C ALA A 278 -22.12 17.73 -14.56
N LEU A 279 -21.78 16.44 -14.40
CA LEU A 279 -21.75 15.48 -15.50
C LEU A 279 -23.13 15.30 -16.13
N THR A 280 -24.18 15.18 -15.31
CA THR A 280 -25.56 15.10 -15.80
C THR A 280 -25.93 16.35 -16.58
N GLY A 281 -25.60 17.53 -16.05
CA GLY A 281 -25.79 18.81 -16.74
C GLY A 281 -25.07 18.89 -18.08
N ARG A 282 -23.82 18.43 -18.15
CA ARG A 282 -23.02 18.38 -19.39
C ARG A 282 -23.61 17.44 -20.45
N ARG A 283 -24.11 16.27 -20.04
CA ARG A 283 -24.80 15.34 -20.95
C ARG A 283 -26.10 15.91 -21.49
N ILE A 284 -26.89 16.57 -20.63
CA ILE A 284 -28.11 17.28 -21.05
C ILE A 284 -27.75 18.43 -22.02
N ALA A 285 -26.72 19.22 -21.72
CA ALA A 285 -26.23 20.27 -22.60
C ALA A 285 -25.82 19.71 -23.98
N CYS A 286 -25.06 18.60 -23.99
CA CYS A 286 -24.68 17.90 -25.22
C CYS A 286 -25.91 17.50 -26.05
N GLN A 287 -26.95 16.95 -25.42
CA GLN A 287 -28.19 16.57 -26.12
C GLN A 287 -28.91 17.78 -26.72
N TYR A 288 -28.97 18.90 -25.99
CA TYR A 288 -29.53 20.15 -26.52
C TYR A 288 -28.72 20.70 -27.70
N PHE A 289 -27.39 20.62 -27.65
CA PHE A 289 -26.54 21.04 -28.78
C PHE A 289 -26.69 20.13 -30.01
N ILE A 290 -26.88 18.82 -29.83
CA ILE A 290 -27.20 17.89 -30.93
C ILE A 290 -28.55 18.27 -31.56
N THR A 291 -29.58 18.50 -30.74
CA THR A 291 -30.89 18.95 -31.22
C THR A 291 -30.80 20.28 -31.96
N ALA A 292 -30.07 21.27 -31.41
CA ALA A 292 -29.86 22.56 -32.05
C ALA A 292 -29.09 22.43 -33.38
N THR A 293 -28.11 21.52 -33.47
CA THR A 293 -27.37 21.22 -34.71
C THR A 293 -28.32 20.73 -35.80
N ASN A 294 -29.15 19.74 -35.50
CA ASN A 294 -30.10 19.18 -36.47
C ASN A 294 -31.12 20.22 -36.95
N ILE A 295 -31.62 21.05 -36.04
CA ILE A 295 -32.55 22.12 -36.39
C ILE A 295 -31.88 23.19 -37.26
N ALA A 296 -30.67 23.60 -36.92
CA ALA A 296 -29.92 24.57 -37.72
C ALA A 296 -29.64 24.03 -39.14
N HIS A 297 -29.35 22.73 -39.26
CA HIS A 297 -29.21 22.04 -40.55
C HIS A 297 -30.50 22.12 -41.38
N ASP A 298 -31.65 21.74 -40.80
CA ASP A 298 -32.95 21.78 -41.46
C ASP A 298 -33.35 23.20 -41.91
N LEU A 299 -32.97 24.21 -41.12
CA LEU A 299 -33.19 25.63 -41.39
C LEU A 299 -32.11 26.27 -42.28
N LYS A 300 -31.12 25.50 -42.74
CA LYS A 300 -29.98 25.95 -43.57
C LYS A 300 -29.12 27.04 -42.93
N CYS A 301 -29.05 27.06 -41.60
CA CYS A 301 -28.21 27.95 -40.80
C CYS A 301 -26.85 27.27 -40.53
N HIS A 302 -26.01 27.17 -41.57
CA HIS A 302 -24.79 26.37 -41.54
C HIS A 302 -23.71 26.83 -40.55
N ARG A 303 -23.61 28.13 -40.23
CA ARG A 303 -22.62 28.62 -39.26
C ARG A 303 -23.04 28.26 -37.84
N SER A 304 -24.34 28.38 -37.56
CA SER A 304 -24.94 27.98 -36.29
C SER A 304 -24.86 26.45 -36.10
N GLU A 305 -25.17 25.69 -37.15
CA GLU A 305 -25.00 24.23 -37.21
C GLU A 305 -23.56 23.82 -36.82
N ALA A 306 -22.55 24.42 -37.45
CA ALA A 306 -21.16 24.12 -37.17
C ALA A 306 -20.77 24.42 -35.71
N LEU A 307 -21.25 25.54 -35.14
CA LEU A 307 -20.98 25.94 -33.76
C LEU A 307 -21.57 24.96 -32.74
N PHE A 308 -22.85 24.61 -32.87
CA PHE A 308 -23.50 23.70 -31.92
C PHE A 308 -22.90 22.30 -32.00
N SER A 309 -22.53 21.88 -33.21
CA SER A 309 -21.86 20.61 -33.45
C SER A 309 -20.48 20.55 -32.78
N GLU A 310 -19.78 21.68 -32.73
CA GLU A 310 -18.49 21.84 -32.04
C GLU A 310 -18.64 21.73 -30.52
N TYR A 311 -19.63 22.40 -29.91
CA TYR A 311 -19.95 22.26 -28.49
C TYR A 311 -20.30 20.82 -28.12
N ALA A 312 -21.16 20.16 -28.91
CA ALA A 312 -21.54 18.77 -28.67
C ALA A 312 -20.32 17.84 -28.72
N LEU A 313 -19.41 18.06 -29.69
CA LEU A 313 -18.18 17.28 -29.82
C LEU A 313 -17.23 17.52 -28.64
N TRP A 314 -17.03 18.76 -28.22
CA TRP A 314 -16.21 19.08 -27.05
C TRP A 314 -16.73 18.40 -25.78
N LEU A 315 -18.04 18.45 -25.53
CA LEU A 315 -18.62 17.80 -24.35
C LEU A 315 -18.51 16.28 -24.40
N GLN A 316 -18.62 15.66 -25.58
CA GLN A 316 -18.36 14.23 -25.77
C GLN A 316 -16.89 13.88 -25.48
N LEU A 317 -15.95 14.69 -25.97
CA LEU A 317 -14.51 14.48 -25.74
C LEU A 317 -14.13 14.61 -24.26
N MET A 318 -14.83 15.48 -23.52
CA MET A 318 -14.58 15.69 -22.09
C MET A 318 -15.37 14.73 -21.19
N ASP A 319 -16.36 14.00 -21.70
CA ASP A 319 -17.16 13.04 -20.89
C ASP A 319 -16.43 11.69 -20.81
N PRO A 320 -16.12 11.18 -19.61
CA PRO A 320 -15.39 9.92 -19.44
C PRO A 320 -15.99 8.72 -20.19
N SER A 321 -17.32 8.66 -20.33
CA SER A 321 -18.03 7.56 -20.99
C SER A 321 -18.11 7.71 -22.52
N GLU A 322 -18.07 8.94 -23.03
CA GLU A 322 -18.19 9.23 -24.47
C GLU A 322 -16.85 9.65 -25.10
N ALA A 323 -15.77 9.84 -24.33
CA ALA A 323 -14.49 10.36 -24.81
C ALA A 323 -13.93 9.55 -25.97
N ALA A 324 -14.03 8.22 -25.95
CA ALA A 324 -13.58 7.35 -27.03
C ALA A 324 -14.39 7.58 -28.33
N ASN A 325 -15.72 7.65 -28.22
CA ASN A 325 -16.63 7.93 -29.34
C ASN A 325 -16.43 9.36 -29.88
N GLY A 326 -16.27 10.34 -28.98
CA GLY A 326 -15.94 11.72 -29.32
C GLY A 326 -14.62 11.81 -30.08
N ARG A 327 -13.60 11.05 -29.66
CA ARG A 327 -12.30 11.00 -30.34
C ARG A 327 -12.42 10.41 -31.75
N GLU A 328 -13.15 9.31 -31.91
CA GLU A 328 -13.40 8.71 -33.23
C GLU A 328 -14.14 9.69 -34.15
N LYS A 329 -15.20 10.35 -33.66
CA LYS A 329 -15.93 11.38 -34.42
C LYS A 329 -15.03 12.55 -34.80
N LEU A 330 -14.18 13.01 -33.89
CA LEU A 330 -13.22 14.08 -34.16
C LEU A 330 -12.24 13.67 -35.27
N GLU A 331 -11.70 12.45 -35.23
CA GLU A 331 -10.84 11.91 -36.28
C GLU A 331 -11.54 11.81 -37.65
N VAL A 332 -12.80 11.38 -37.68
CA VAL A 332 -13.59 11.32 -38.92
C VAL A 332 -13.79 12.71 -39.50
N ARG A 333 -14.21 13.69 -38.69
CA ARG A 333 -14.45 15.07 -39.16
C ARG A 333 -13.15 15.76 -39.57
N LEU A 334 -12.04 15.46 -38.93
CA LEU A 334 -10.72 15.94 -39.34
C LEU A 334 -10.28 15.34 -40.68
N ARG A 335 -10.94 14.33 -41.26
CA ARG A 335 -10.65 13.86 -42.63
C ARG A 335 -11.44 14.61 -43.71
N GLU A 336 -12.55 15.24 -43.37
CA GLU A 336 -13.40 15.95 -44.33
C GLU A 336 -12.86 17.37 -44.67
N PRO A 337 -12.71 17.75 -45.96
CA PRO A 337 -12.04 19.00 -46.34
C PRO A 337 -12.69 20.29 -45.84
N PHE A 338 -14.03 20.37 -45.82
CA PHE A 338 -14.77 21.61 -45.54
C PHE A 338 -15.00 21.85 -44.04
N SER A 339 -15.13 20.78 -43.25
CA SER A 339 -15.41 20.81 -41.80
C SER A 339 -14.15 20.76 -40.94
N ARG A 340 -12.99 20.37 -41.51
CA ARG A 340 -11.72 20.23 -40.79
C ARG A 340 -11.23 21.52 -40.15
N LEU A 341 -11.24 22.65 -40.86
CA LEU A 341 -10.52 23.86 -40.40
C LEU A 341 -10.99 24.37 -39.03
N ARG A 342 -12.30 24.44 -38.80
CA ARG A 342 -12.89 24.92 -37.56
C ARG A 342 -12.54 24.07 -36.33
N ILE A 343 -12.48 22.75 -36.48
CA ILE A 343 -12.26 21.79 -35.39
C ILE A 343 -10.79 21.39 -35.18
N ILE A 344 -9.86 21.93 -35.98
CA ILE A 344 -8.42 21.64 -35.85
C ILE A 344 -7.91 21.92 -34.43
N HIS A 345 -8.40 22.98 -33.80
CA HIS A 345 -8.01 23.32 -32.43
C HIS A 345 -8.31 22.15 -31.47
N LEU A 346 -9.48 21.51 -31.54
CA LEU A 346 -9.76 20.29 -30.75
C LEU A 346 -8.81 19.15 -31.11
N GLY A 347 -8.51 18.95 -32.39
CA GLY A 347 -7.53 17.94 -32.84
C GLY A 347 -6.16 18.09 -32.18
N ILE A 348 -5.65 19.33 -32.13
CA ILE A 348 -4.38 19.66 -31.48
C ILE A 348 -4.45 19.37 -29.97
N GLN A 349 -5.54 19.77 -29.31
CA GLN A 349 -5.65 19.69 -27.85
C GLN A 349 -5.88 18.30 -27.29
N PHE A 350 -6.62 17.47 -28.01
CA PHE A 350 -6.85 16.08 -27.64
C PHE A 350 -5.78 15.14 -28.21
N GLY A 351 -4.67 15.69 -28.71
CA GLY A 351 -3.47 14.94 -29.11
C GLY A 351 -3.67 14.06 -30.34
N ILE A 352 -4.52 14.46 -31.28
CA ILE A 352 -4.66 13.78 -32.58
C ILE A 352 -3.46 14.17 -33.44
N LYS A 353 -2.79 13.16 -34.02
CA LYS A 353 -1.66 13.39 -34.92
C LYS A 353 -2.16 14.04 -36.22
N LEU A 354 -1.76 15.28 -36.46
CA LEU A 354 -2.11 16.06 -37.64
C LEU A 354 -0.88 16.34 -38.50
N ASP A 355 -1.05 16.33 -39.82
CA ASP A 355 -0.06 16.87 -40.77
C ASP A 355 -0.19 18.39 -40.80
N LEU A 356 0.64 19.06 -40.00
CA LEU A 356 0.61 20.51 -39.82
C LEU A 356 0.93 21.27 -41.13
N GLU A 357 1.81 20.73 -41.97
CA GLU A 357 2.12 21.37 -43.26
C GLU A 357 0.93 21.31 -44.22
N MET A 358 0.21 20.19 -44.24
CA MET A 358 -0.98 20.06 -45.06
C MET A 358 -2.11 20.96 -44.55
N VAL A 359 -2.25 21.12 -43.23
CA VAL A 359 -3.16 22.11 -42.63
C VAL A 359 -2.80 23.52 -43.05
N GLU A 360 -1.53 23.93 -42.96
CA GLU A 360 -1.11 25.27 -43.39
C GLU A 360 -1.41 25.52 -44.87
N ARG A 361 -1.10 24.55 -45.75
CA ARG A 361 -1.41 24.64 -47.18
C ARG A 361 -2.91 24.78 -47.46
N GLU A 362 -3.75 24.07 -46.71
CA GLU A 362 -5.21 24.16 -46.89
C GLU A 362 -5.78 25.49 -46.39
N ILE A 363 -5.22 26.06 -45.31
CA ILE A 363 -5.57 27.42 -44.84
C ILE A 363 -5.24 28.44 -45.94
N GLU A 364 -4.01 28.41 -46.49
CA GLU A 364 -3.60 29.33 -47.56
C GLU A 364 -4.49 29.19 -48.80
N ARG A 365 -4.81 27.94 -49.19
CA ARG A 365 -5.71 27.67 -50.31
C ARG A 365 -7.10 28.28 -50.09
N HIS A 366 -7.67 28.15 -48.90
CA HIS A 366 -8.97 28.74 -48.58
C HIS A 366 -8.92 30.27 -48.56
N ILE A 367 -7.85 30.87 -48.03
CA ILE A 367 -7.65 32.33 -48.07
C ILE A 367 -7.64 32.82 -49.53
N ILE A 368 -6.96 32.12 -50.43
CA ILE A 368 -6.94 32.43 -51.87
C ILE A 368 -8.33 32.28 -52.50
N LEU A 369 -9.07 31.21 -52.19
CA LEU A 369 -10.40 30.94 -52.75
C LEU A 369 -11.46 31.95 -52.31
N HIS A 370 -11.36 32.47 -51.08
CA HIS A 370 -12.34 33.39 -50.50
C HIS A 370 -11.90 34.86 -50.52
N GLY A 371 -10.68 35.16 -50.99
CA GLY A 371 -10.15 36.52 -51.09
C GLY A 371 -9.77 37.14 -49.74
N GLY A 372 -9.57 36.34 -48.70
CA GLY A 372 -9.27 36.77 -47.33
C GLY A 372 -9.50 35.65 -46.31
N LEU A 373 -9.20 35.92 -45.03
CA LEU A 373 -9.54 34.98 -43.96
C LEU A 373 -11.07 34.89 -43.80
N THR A 374 -11.52 33.69 -43.50
CA THR A 374 -12.85 33.42 -42.95
C THR A 374 -12.69 33.19 -41.45
N HIS A 375 -13.79 33.20 -40.70
CA HIS A 375 -13.74 32.87 -39.28
C HIS A 375 -13.12 31.49 -39.02
N ASP A 376 -13.48 30.48 -39.82
CA ASP A 376 -12.95 29.11 -39.67
C ASP A 376 -11.46 29.03 -39.99
N THR A 377 -10.97 29.74 -41.01
CA THR A 377 -9.53 29.77 -41.31
C THR A 377 -8.75 30.59 -40.28
N ALA A 378 -9.35 31.62 -39.69
CA ALA A 378 -8.74 32.39 -38.61
C ALA A 378 -8.59 31.56 -37.32
N VAL A 379 -9.63 30.83 -36.92
CA VAL A 379 -9.59 29.88 -35.79
C VAL A 379 -8.53 28.81 -36.02
N ALA A 380 -8.51 28.20 -37.22
CA ALA A 380 -7.50 27.20 -37.58
C ALA A 380 -6.07 27.76 -37.53
N ARG A 381 -5.85 28.95 -38.11
CA ARG A 381 -4.56 29.63 -38.14
C ARG A 381 -4.09 29.98 -36.73
N PHE A 382 -4.97 30.50 -35.88
CA PHE A 382 -4.62 30.81 -34.50
C PHE A 382 -4.29 29.54 -33.71
N ALA A 383 -5.01 28.43 -33.92
CA ALA A 383 -4.74 27.16 -33.27
C ALA A 383 -3.33 26.60 -33.59
N LEU A 384 -2.79 26.87 -34.78
CA LEU A 384 -1.42 26.50 -35.16
C LEU A 384 -0.34 27.27 -34.40
N ALA A 385 -0.66 28.39 -33.74
CA ALA A 385 0.28 29.05 -32.86
C ALA A 385 0.70 28.10 -31.72
N PHE A 386 -0.23 27.31 -31.20
CA PHE A 386 0.00 26.38 -30.08
C PHE A 386 0.75 25.10 -30.47
N THR A 387 1.14 24.92 -31.75
CA THR A 387 1.94 23.78 -32.21
C THR A 387 3.42 24.11 -32.42
N LYS A 388 3.83 25.34 -32.12
CA LYS A 388 5.23 25.76 -32.28
C LYS A 388 6.12 25.20 -31.18
N ASN A 389 7.40 25.03 -31.49
CA ASN A 389 8.34 24.25 -30.67
C ASN A 389 8.73 24.93 -29.35
N ASN A 390 8.70 26.26 -29.31
CA ASN A 390 9.05 27.04 -28.13
C ASN A 390 8.16 28.29 -28.02
N PRO A 391 8.04 28.92 -26.83
CA PRO A 391 7.18 30.09 -26.61
C PRO A 391 7.52 31.30 -27.49
N GLU A 392 8.80 31.48 -27.87
CA GLU A 392 9.19 32.56 -28.78
C GLU A 392 8.56 32.40 -30.17
N ASP A 393 8.59 31.18 -30.72
CA ASP A 393 8.00 30.85 -32.00
C ASP A 393 6.47 31.06 -31.98
N VAL A 394 5.80 30.76 -30.85
CA VAL A 394 4.37 31.05 -30.64
C VAL A 394 4.11 32.56 -30.73
N ALA A 395 4.85 33.36 -29.96
CA ALA A 395 4.71 34.81 -29.93
C ALA A 395 4.97 35.48 -31.29
N ASN A 396 6.00 35.00 -32.00
CA ASN A 396 6.34 35.45 -33.35
C ASN A 396 5.25 35.09 -34.36
N TYR A 397 4.66 33.90 -34.24
CA TYR A 397 3.58 33.46 -35.13
C TYR A 397 2.31 34.28 -34.93
N ILE A 398 1.93 34.57 -33.68
CA ILE A 398 0.82 35.47 -33.36
C ILE A 398 1.08 36.87 -33.94
N MET A 399 2.28 37.43 -33.73
CA MET A 399 2.65 38.76 -34.26
C MET A 399 2.45 38.84 -35.78
N ARG A 400 2.93 37.82 -36.49
CA ARG A 400 2.94 37.77 -37.96
C ARG A 400 1.53 37.85 -38.54
N HIS A 401 0.56 37.23 -37.88
CA HIS A 401 -0.82 37.13 -38.36
C HIS A 401 -1.80 38.03 -37.59
N LEU A 402 -1.35 38.81 -36.61
CA LEU A 402 -2.20 39.58 -35.69
C LEU A 402 -3.22 40.46 -36.42
N LYS A 403 -2.76 41.25 -37.41
CA LYS A 403 -3.60 42.19 -38.16
C LYS A 403 -4.71 41.52 -38.97
N GLU A 404 -4.45 40.29 -39.43
CA GLU A 404 -5.41 39.52 -40.22
C GLU A 404 -6.36 38.74 -39.30
N LEU A 405 -5.85 38.18 -38.20
CA LEU A 405 -6.64 37.48 -37.19
C LEU A 405 -7.56 38.41 -36.40
N SER A 406 -7.14 39.66 -36.15
CA SER A 406 -7.91 40.64 -35.36
C SER A 406 -9.23 41.06 -36.01
N GLN A 407 -9.44 40.70 -37.27
CA GLN A 407 -10.72 40.89 -37.98
C GLN A 407 -11.77 39.85 -37.58
N HIS A 408 -11.35 38.74 -36.97
CA HIS A 408 -12.21 37.59 -36.65
C HIS A 408 -12.09 37.11 -35.19
N ILE A 409 -10.97 37.39 -34.52
CA ILE A 409 -10.66 37.02 -33.14
C ILE A 409 -10.31 38.30 -32.38
N ASP A 410 -10.62 38.36 -31.09
CA ASP A 410 -10.27 39.51 -30.25
C ASP A 410 -8.76 39.78 -30.27
N GLY A 411 -8.38 40.94 -30.83
CA GLY A 411 -6.99 41.38 -30.93
C GLY A 411 -6.32 41.50 -29.56
N LYS A 412 -7.06 41.98 -28.55
CA LYS A 412 -6.57 42.19 -27.20
C LYS A 412 -6.17 40.87 -26.55
N TYR A 413 -7.00 39.85 -26.70
CA TYR A 413 -6.70 38.50 -26.20
C TYR A 413 -5.41 37.93 -26.83
N MET A 414 -5.24 38.09 -28.13
CA MET A 414 -4.05 37.60 -28.84
C MET A 414 -2.77 38.33 -28.43
N GLN A 415 -2.85 39.64 -28.19
CA GLN A 415 -1.73 40.44 -27.70
C GLN A 415 -1.37 40.09 -26.25
N ILE A 416 -2.35 39.83 -25.37
CA ILE A 416 -2.12 39.32 -24.01
C ILE A 416 -1.35 38.00 -24.06
N LEU A 417 -1.83 37.02 -24.84
CA LEU A 417 -1.17 35.73 -25.00
C LEU A 417 0.25 35.89 -25.57
N GLN A 418 0.44 36.79 -26.53
CA GLN A 418 1.76 37.10 -27.06
C GLN A 418 2.72 37.61 -25.98
N ILE A 419 2.27 38.51 -25.09
CA ILE A 419 3.09 39.03 -23.98
C ILE A 419 3.48 37.89 -23.02
N GLU A 420 2.55 36.99 -22.71
CA GLU A 420 2.81 35.82 -21.86
C GLU A 420 3.82 34.86 -22.49
N MET A 421 3.68 34.56 -23.79
CA MET A 421 4.64 33.70 -24.50
C MET A 421 6.04 34.34 -24.63
N LEU A 422 6.12 35.67 -24.82
CA LEU A 422 7.39 36.40 -24.78
C LEU A 422 8.03 36.36 -23.40
N ALA A 423 7.21 36.38 -22.35
CA ALA A 423 7.68 36.26 -20.98
C ALA A 423 8.23 34.86 -20.68
N GLU A 424 7.50 33.80 -21.06
CA GLU A 424 7.97 32.42 -20.94
C GLU A 424 9.25 32.15 -21.76
N ALA A 425 9.41 32.83 -22.91
CA ALA A 425 10.63 32.79 -23.71
C ALA A 425 11.82 33.56 -23.08
N SER A 426 11.64 34.17 -21.90
CA SER A 426 12.65 35.02 -21.25
C SER A 426 13.08 36.23 -22.10
N LEU A 427 12.14 36.87 -22.80
CA LEU A 427 12.36 38.05 -23.65
C LEU A 427 11.67 39.32 -23.07
N PRO A 428 12.15 39.86 -21.93
CA PRO A 428 11.43 40.89 -21.17
C PRO A 428 11.28 42.22 -21.93
N ASP A 429 12.28 42.60 -22.73
CA ASP A 429 12.25 43.86 -23.48
C ASP A 429 11.14 43.85 -24.55
N ARG A 430 10.97 42.73 -25.25
CA ARG A 430 9.91 42.54 -26.26
C ARG A 430 8.53 42.43 -25.61
N ALA A 431 8.44 41.79 -24.45
CA ALA A 431 7.21 41.73 -23.68
C ALA A 431 6.78 43.12 -23.18
N LYS A 432 7.71 43.96 -22.71
CA LYS A 432 7.46 45.36 -22.33
C LYS A 432 6.97 46.21 -23.49
N GLU A 433 7.63 46.12 -24.65
CA GLU A 433 7.24 46.89 -25.83
C GLU A 433 5.80 46.54 -26.29
N SER A 434 5.46 45.25 -26.31
CA SER A 434 4.09 44.81 -26.63
C SER A 434 3.07 45.20 -25.55
N PHE A 435 3.47 45.21 -24.28
CA PHE A 435 2.64 45.64 -23.17
C PHE A 435 2.36 47.15 -23.19
N GLU A 436 3.36 47.99 -23.50
CA GLU A 436 3.19 49.44 -23.66
C GLU A 436 2.22 49.77 -24.80
N ARG A 437 2.32 49.06 -25.94
CA ARG A 437 1.34 49.18 -27.03
C ARG A 437 -0.08 48.81 -26.58
N LEU A 438 -0.22 47.74 -25.81
CA LEU A 438 -1.53 47.28 -25.33
C LEU A 438 -2.14 48.23 -24.27
N LEU A 439 -1.30 48.88 -23.48
CA LEU A 439 -1.67 49.92 -22.52
C LEU A 439 -2.32 51.13 -23.19
N GLU A 440 -1.79 51.56 -24.34
CA GLU A 440 -2.35 52.65 -25.15
C GLU A 440 -3.73 52.29 -25.74
N GLU A 441 -3.97 51.01 -26.02
CA GLU A 441 -5.22 50.48 -26.58
C GLU A 441 -6.33 50.25 -25.52
N GLY A 442 -5.98 50.23 -24.23
CA GLY A 442 -6.92 50.20 -23.10
C GLY A 442 -7.02 48.83 -22.39
N LEU A 443 -6.40 48.73 -21.22
CA LEU A 443 -6.49 47.58 -20.31
C LEU A 443 -7.35 47.90 -19.09
N THR A 444 -8.02 46.89 -18.55
CA THR A 444 -8.58 46.97 -17.20
C THR A 444 -7.44 46.96 -16.18
N GLN A 445 -7.68 47.52 -15.00
CA GLN A 445 -6.67 47.54 -13.93
C GLN A 445 -6.17 46.14 -13.54
N ALA A 446 -7.04 45.12 -13.65
CA ALA A 446 -6.69 43.73 -13.38
C ALA A 446 -5.76 43.15 -14.46
N GLU A 447 -6.06 43.36 -15.74
CA GLU A 447 -5.23 42.91 -16.86
C GLU A 447 -3.86 43.60 -16.86
N GLU A 448 -3.83 44.91 -16.58
CA GLU A 448 -2.59 45.68 -16.47
C GLU A 448 -1.69 45.12 -15.36
N ASN A 449 -2.25 44.90 -14.16
CA ASN A 449 -1.50 44.36 -13.02
C ASN A 449 -1.00 42.93 -13.25
N ARG A 450 -1.75 42.10 -14.00
CA ARG A 450 -1.31 40.76 -14.40
C ARG A 450 -0.09 40.83 -15.32
N LEU A 451 -0.18 41.59 -16.42
CA LEU A 451 0.87 41.67 -17.43
C LEU A 451 2.15 42.34 -16.91
N ARG A 452 2.05 43.41 -16.10
CA ARG A 452 3.22 44.04 -15.45
C ARG A 452 4.03 43.03 -14.64
N ARG A 453 3.34 42.09 -13.98
CA ARG A 453 3.98 41.08 -13.14
C ARG A 453 4.59 39.95 -13.94
N VAL A 454 3.89 39.43 -14.94
CA VAL A 454 4.43 38.43 -15.90
C VAL A 454 5.76 38.92 -16.48
N ILE A 455 5.86 40.22 -16.75
CA ILE A 455 7.10 40.87 -17.18
C ILE A 455 8.14 40.99 -16.04
N SER A 456 7.72 41.32 -14.81
CA SER A 456 8.62 41.43 -13.64
C SER A 456 9.12 40.08 -13.09
N GLU A 457 8.40 38.97 -13.31
CA GLU A 457 8.81 37.62 -12.90
C GLU A 457 10.09 37.18 -13.63
N ILE A 458 10.28 37.64 -14.87
CA ILE A 458 11.50 37.44 -15.67
C ILE A 458 12.69 38.19 -15.04
N GLU A 459 12.44 39.25 -14.26
CA GLU A 459 13.46 40.10 -13.63
C GLU A 459 13.94 39.56 -12.27
N GLY A 460 13.49 38.38 -11.83
CA GLY A 460 14.07 37.65 -10.69
C GLY A 460 13.59 38.08 -9.30
N ILE A 461 12.43 38.73 -9.20
CA ILE A 461 11.79 39.03 -7.90
C ILE A 461 11.09 37.78 -7.38
N ASN A 462 11.27 37.44 -6.09
CA ASN A 462 10.78 36.20 -5.47
C ASN A 462 9.25 36.00 -5.71
N PRO A 463 8.83 35.06 -6.58
CA PRO A 463 7.51 35.09 -7.21
C PRO A 463 6.38 34.62 -6.30
N ILE A 464 6.66 33.76 -5.30
CA ILE A 464 5.61 33.14 -4.48
C ILE A 464 4.88 34.17 -3.60
N GLU A 465 5.59 35.02 -2.87
CA GLU A 465 4.93 35.99 -1.97
C GLU A 465 4.11 37.02 -2.76
N ALA A 466 4.59 37.42 -3.93
CA ALA A 466 3.84 38.28 -4.84
C ALA A 466 2.56 37.59 -5.38
N LEU A 467 2.64 36.30 -5.72
CA LEU A 467 1.48 35.49 -6.15
C LEU A 467 0.50 35.22 -5.01
N LYS A 468 0.98 35.04 -3.76
CA LYS A 468 0.12 34.94 -2.57
C LYS A 468 -0.60 36.25 -2.28
N GLU A 469 0.09 37.38 -2.29
CA GLU A 469 -0.53 38.70 -2.09
C GLU A 469 -1.56 39.02 -3.17
N GLN A 470 -1.24 38.68 -4.41
CA GLN A 470 -2.14 38.80 -5.55
C GLN A 470 -3.41 38.00 -5.32
N PHE A 471 -3.27 36.70 -5.08
CA PHE A 471 -4.42 35.84 -4.85
C PHE A 471 -5.26 36.35 -3.68
N LYS A 472 -4.63 36.83 -2.59
CA LYS A 472 -5.33 37.47 -1.47
C LYS A 472 -6.08 38.76 -1.86
N LYS A 473 -5.59 39.51 -2.86
CA LYS A 473 -6.21 40.77 -3.34
C LYS A 473 -7.32 40.52 -4.36
N THR A 474 -7.13 39.58 -5.27
CA THR A 474 -8.03 39.32 -6.41
C THR A 474 -9.06 38.24 -6.12
N ASP A 475 -8.72 37.28 -5.28
CA ASP A 475 -9.46 36.05 -5.00
C ASP A 475 -9.82 35.25 -6.27
N SER A 476 -9.07 35.40 -7.37
CA SER A 476 -9.36 34.76 -8.66
C SER A 476 -8.78 33.34 -8.77
N ILE A 477 -9.51 32.46 -9.46
CA ILE A 477 -9.05 31.11 -9.81
C ILE A 477 -7.79 31.13 -10.69
N VAL A 478 -7.66 32.11 -11.59
CA VAL A 478 -6.48 32.20 -12.48
C VAL A 478 -5.20 32.47 -11.68
N ASP A 479 -5.28 33.39 -10.70
CA ASP A 479 -4.14 33.69 -9.83
C ASP A 479 -3.80 32.50 -8.91
N LEU A 480 -4.82 31.76 -8.47
CA LEU A 480 -4.64 30.53 -7.68
C LEU A 480 -3.93 29.43 -8.49
N GLN A 481 -4.32 29.23 -9.76
CA GLN A 481 -3.68 28.26 -10.65
C GLN A 481 -2.20 28.60 -10.88
N LEU A 482 -1.88 29.88 -11.13
CA LEU A 482 -0.51 30.35 -11.30
C LEU A 482 0.34 30.11 -10.04
N LEU A 483 -0.22 30.41 -8.86
CA LEU A 483 0.45 30.14 -7.57
C LEU A 483 0.74 28.65 -7.39
N ILE A 484 -0.24 27.79 -7.66
CA ILE A 484 -0.11 26.33 -7.55
C ILE A 484 0.95 25.80 -8.51
N ASP A 485 0.94 26.23 -9.77
CA ASP A 485 1.91 25.79 -10.76
C ASP A 485 3.36 26.16 -10.37
N GLN A 486 3.56 27.33 -9.73
CA GLN A 486 4.87 27.72 -9.21
C GLN A 486 5.27 26.93 -7.95
N LEU A 487 4.33 26.69 -7.03
CA LEU A 487 4.57 25.86 -5.84
C LEU A 487 4.93 24.41 -6.22
N GLU A 488 4.29 23.87 -7.27
CA GLU A 488 4.56 22.55 -7.82
C GLU A 488 5.97 22.47 -8.43
N LYS A 489 6.38 23.48 -9.22
CA LYS A 489 7.75 23.56 -9.79
C LYS A 489 8.84 23.62 -8.72
N LEU A 490 8.59 24.31 -7.61
CA LEU A 490 9.55 24.47 -6.51
C LEU A 490 9.51 23.33 -5.49
N GLY A 491 8.57 22.37 -5.62
CA GLY A 491 8.44 21.25 -4.69
C GLY A 491 7.98 21.63 -3.28
N SER A 492 7.30 22.79 -3.13
CA SER A 492 6.79 23.27 -1.83
C SER A 492 5.44 22.62 -1.48
N TYR A 493 5.48 21.31 -1.21
CA TYR A 493 4.29 20.45 -1.15
C TYR A 493 3.28 20.81 -0.04
N GLU A 494 3.73 21.33 1.11
CA GLU A 494 2.84 21.70 2.23
C GLU A 494 1.88 22.83 1.86
N GLU A 495 2.40 23.93 1.30
CA GLU A 495 1.58 25.04 0.82
C GLU A 495 0.77 24.63 -0.41
N LEU A 496 1.36 23.83 -1.31
CA LEU A 496 0.69 23.29 -2.49
C LEU A 496 -0.58 22.52 -2.12
N SER A 497 -0.53 21.72 -1.04
CA SER A 497 -1.69 20.96 -0.56
C SER A 497 -2.86 21.89 -0.18
N MET A 498 -2.57 22.97 0.56
CA MET A 498 -3.60 23.91 1.01
C MET A 498 -4.26 24.63 -0.18
N TYR A 499 -3.46 25.14 -1.11
CA TYR A 499 -3.98 25.86 -2.28
C TYR A 499 -4.66 24.93 -3.29
N SER A 500 -4.18 23.68 -3.44
CA SER A 500 -4.83 22.68 -4.30
C SER A 500 -6.20 22.25 -3.76
N GLU A 501 -6.35 22.14 -2.43
CA GLU A 501 -7.64 21.86 -1.78
C GLU A 501 -8.63 23.00 -2.03
N LEU A 502 -8.17 24.25 -1.91
CA LEU A 502 -8.97 25.43 -2.23
C LEU A 502 -9.37 25.50 -3.71
N LEU A 503 -8.45 25.18 -4.62
CA LEU A 503 -8.73 25.16 -6.06
C LEU A 503 -9.81 24.12 -6.38
N TYR A 504 -9.64 22.88 -5.90
CA TYR A 504 -10.61 21.82 -6.12
C TYR A 504 -11.98 22.16 -5.54
N THR A 505 -12.04 22.79 -4.36
CA THR A 505 -13.30 23.24 -3.76
C THR A 505 -14.05 24.27 -4.63
N ARG A 506 -13.32 25.06 -5.43
CA ARG A 506 -13.91 26.08 -6.32
C ARG A 506 -14.25 25.55 -7.71
N THR A 507 -13.50 24.57 -8.21
CA THR A 507 -13.64 24.08 -9.59
C THR A 507 -14.42 22.77 -9.68
N SER A 508 -14.33 21.92 -8.66
CA SER A 508 -14.76 20.51 -8.68
C SER A 508 -14.25 19.74 -9.91
N ALA A 509 -13.13 20.18 -10.50
CA ALA A 509 -12.60 19.60 -11.72
C ALA A 509 -11.77 18.34 -11.42
N LEU A 510 -11.81 17.37 -12.33
CA LEU A 510 -11.10 16.09 -12.17
C LEU A 510 -9.57 16.28 -12.07
N SER A 511 -8.99 17.15 -12.90
CA SER A 511 -7.56 17.43 -12.89
C SER A 511 -7.07 18.04 -11.58
N ASP A 512 -7.91 18.85 -10.93
CA ASP A 512 -7.57 19.50 -9.67
C ASP A 512 -7.65 18.50 -8.51
N ALA A 513 -8.60 17.55 -8.56
CA ALA A 513 -8.65 16.41 -7.65
C ALA A 513 -7.41 15.50 -7.79
N GLU A 514 -7.00 15.19 -9.03
CA GLU A 514 -5.78 14.41 -9.31
C GLU A 514 -4.53 15.09 -8.74
N ARG A 515 -4.40 16.41 -8.95
CA ARG A 515 -3.30 17.21 -8.42
C ARG A 515 -3.29 17.24 -6.89
N LEU A 516 -4.45 17.43 -6.26
CA LEU A 516 -4.58 17.40 -4.80
C LEU A 516 -4.22 16.01 -4.23
N ALA A 517 -4.78 14.94 -4.77
CA ALA A 517 -4.50 13.57 -4.33
C ALA A 517 -3.02 13.21 -4.50
N THR A 518 -2.40 13.60 -5.62
CA THR A 518 -0.97 13.39 -5.87
C THR A 518 -0.11 14.15 -4.85
N THR A 519 -0.48 15.39 -4.53
CA THR A 519 0.22 16.21 -3.54
C THR A 519 0.10 15.61 -2.14
N LEU A 520 -1.10 15.18 -1.74
CA LEU A 520 -1.34 14.52 -0.46
C LEU A 520 -0.57 13.20 -0.34
N HIS A 521 -0.52 12.41 -1.41
CA HIS A 521 0.26 11.18 -1.46
C HIS A 521 1.76 11.44 -1.30
N LYS A 522 2.32 12.44 -1.99
CA LYS A 522 3.73 12.87 -1.82
C LYS A 522 4.02 13.37 -0.40
N LEU A 523 3.06 14.03 0.24
CA LEU A 523 3.12 14.44 1.64
C LEU A 523 2.87 13.31 2.63
N LYS A 524 2.64 12.07 2.16
CA LYS A 524 2.36 10.90 3.01
C LYS A 524 1.10 11.07 3.88
N LYS A 525 0.13 11.85 3.42
CA LYS A 525 -1.17 12.07 4.08
C LYS A 525 -2.24 11.16 3.50
N SER A 526 -2.05 9.85 3.64
CA SER A 526 -2.96 8.82 3.09
C SER A 526 -4.39 8.95 3.63
N GLU A 527 -4.58 9.27 4.91
CA GLU A 527 -5.88 9.55 5.53
C GLU A 527 -6.69 10.59 4.73
N LYS A 528 -6.04 11.68 4.31
CA LYS A 528 -6.70 12.76 3.56
C LYS A 528 -7.07 12.37 2.14
N VAL A 529 -6.26 11.50 1.51
CA VAL A 529 -6.60 10.94 0.19
C VAL A 529 -7.83 10.04 0.32
N VAL A 530 -7.89 9.22 1.36
CA VAL A 530 -9.06 8.37 1.64
C VAL A 530 -10.31 9.23 1.90
N GLU A 531 -10.21 10.29 2.69
CA GLU A 531 -11.32 11.24 2.92
C GLU A 531 -11.79 11.94 1.64
N LEU A 532 -10.86 12.46 0.83
CA LEU A 532 -11.16 13.13 -0.44
C LEU A 532 -11.96 12.21 -1.39
N ILE A 533 -11.51 10.95 -1.52
CA ILE A 533 -12.15 9.97 -2.40
C ILE A 533 -13.44 9.41 -1.80
N ALA A 534 -13.50 9.23 -0.48
CA ALA A 534 -14.73 8.80 0.20
C ALA A 534 -15.87 9.82 0.01
N ALA A 535 -15.55 11.13 0.01
CA ALA A 535 -16.50 12.19 -0.29
C ALA A 535 -16.91 12.27 -1.77
N ASN A 536 -16.10 11.75 -2.69
CA ASN A 536 -16.27 11.89 -4.15
C ASN A 536 -16.02 10.55 -4.87
N ARG A 537 -16.68 9.46 -4.42
CA ARG A 537 -16.45 8.09 -4.90
C ARG A 537 -16.63 7.94 -6.41
N GLU A 538 -17.48 8.76 -7.03
CA GLU A 538 -17.71 8.79 -8.47
C GLU A 538 -16.47 9.11 -9.30
N LEU A 539 -15.47 9.82 -8.74
CA LEU A 539 -14.23 10.18 -9.44
C LEU A 539 -13.36 8.96 -9.76
N LEU A 540 -13.50 7.88 -8.99
CA LEU A 540 -12.77 6.62 -9.22
C LEU A 540 -13.06 6.02 -10.60
N SER A 541 -14.31 6.14 -11.07
CA SER A 541 -14.71 5.69 -12.41
C SER A 541 -14.15 6.56 -13.54
N GLN A 542 -13.74 7.79 -13.22
CA GLN A 542 -13.29 8.80 -14.18
C GLN A 542 -11.77 8.87 -14.31
N SER A 543 -11.03 8.60 -13.23
CA SER A 543 -9.56 8.64 -13.21
C SER A 543 -8.92 7.39 -12.64
N LYS A 544 -8.09 6.75 -13.47
CA LYS A 544 -7.25 5.63 -13.06
C LYS A 544 -6.16 6.04 -12.08
N ILE A 545 -5.70 7.30 -12.13
CA ILE A 545 -4.68 7.85 -11.22
C ILE A 545 -5.28 7.96 -9.82
N LEU A 546 -6.46 8.56 -9.69
CA LEU A 546 -7.17 8.65 -8.41
C LEU A 546 -7.45 7.26 -7.83
N HIS A 547 -7.87 6.32 -8.67
CA HIS A 547 -8.11 4.95 -8.23
C HIS A 547 -6.83 4.28 -7.70
N MET A 548 -5.70 4.41 -8.40
CA MET A 548 -4.41 3.90 -7.94
C MET A 548 -4.00 4.52 -6.60
N LEU A 549 -4.04 5.86 -6.50
CA LEU A 549 -3.66 6.59 -5.28
C LEU A 549 -4.56 6.22 -4.10
N PHE A 550 -5.85 5.99 -4.36
CA PHE A 550 -6.79 5.52 -3.35
C PHE A 550 -6.43 4.12 -2.85
N CYS A 551 -6.17 3.16 -3.74
CA CYS A 551 -5.75 1.81 -3.35
C CYS A 551 -4.45 1.80 -2.53
N TRP A 552 -3.45 2.60 -2.92
CA TRP A 552 -2.21 2.76 -2.15
C TRP A 552 -2.44 3.43 -0.80
N SER A 553 -3.36 4.40 -0.73
CA SER A 553 -3.70 5.07 0.52
C SER A 553 -4.44 4.13 1.47
N LEU A 554 -5.39 3.34 0.98
CA LEU A 554 -6.06 2.28 1.76
C LEU A 554 -5.05 1.24 2.28
N TYR A 555 -4.10 0.82 1.42
CA TYR A 555 -3.01 -0.06 1.83
C TYR A 555 -2.17 0.56 2.97
N SER A 556 -1.83 1.84 2.85
CA SER A 556 -1.03 2.57 3.84
C SER A 556 -1.76 2.78 5.16
N GLU A 557 -3.09 2.93 5.13
CA GLU A 557 -3.94 3.03 6.33
C GLU A 557 -4.27 1.67 6.98
N GLY A 558 -3.83 0.55 6.40
CA GLY A 558 -4.11 -0.80 6.91
C GLY A 558 -5.48 -1.38 6.53
N SER A 559 -6.25 -0.68 5.69
CA SER A 559 -7.53 -1.14 5.12
C SER A 559 -7.34 -2.13 3.96
N LEU A 560 -6.63 -3.23 4.23
CA LEU A 560 -6.11 -4.14 3.19
C LEU A 560 -7.21 -4.84 2.37
N ILE A 561 -8.31 -5.24 3.02
CA ILE A 561 -9.41 -5.94 2.34
C ILE A 561 -10.14 -4.99 1.37
N GLU A 562 -10.35 -3.74 1.77
CA GLU A 562 -10.93 -2.70 0.92
C GLU A 562 -10.00 -2.38 -0.25
N ALA A 563 -8.70 -2.19 0.02
CA ALA A 563 -7.68 -1.96 -1.02
C ALA A 563 -7.65 -3.08 -2.06
N ARG A 564 -7.74 -4.34 -1.62
CA ARG A 564 -7.79 -5.50 -2.52
C ARG A 564 -9.08 -5.53 -3.35
N SER A 565 -10.23 -5.22 -2.74
CA SER A 565 -11.51 -5.17 -3.45
C SER A 565 -11.53 -4.08 -4.54
N GLU A 566 -11.03 -2.88 -4.23
CA GLU A 566 -10.97 -1.78 -5.19
C GLU A 566 -9.97 -2.07 -6.31
N MET A 567 -8.82 -2.65 -5.98
CA MET A 567 -7.84 -3.09 -6.99
C MET A 567 -8.40 -4.16 -7.93
N GLN A 568 -9.30 -5.05 -7.48
CA GLN A 568 -9.98 -6.03 -8.34
C GLN A 568 -10.98 -5.39 -9.31
N ASN A 569 -11.51 -4.19 -8.98
CA ASN A 569 -12.38 -3.42 -9.87
C ASN A 569 -11.59 -2.74 -11.01
N CYS A 570 -10.25 -2.72 -10.95
CA CYS A 570 -9.42 -2.23 -12.03
C CYS A 570 -9.35 -3.22 -13.20
N ASP A 571 -9.44 -2.68 -14.42
CA ASP A 571 -9.38 -3.45 -15.66
C ASP A 571 -8.08 -4.27 -15.77
N GLU A 572 -8.20 -5.59 -15.96
CA GLU A 572 -7.06 -6.52 -16.05
C GLU A 572 -6.12 -6.25 -17.24
N GLU A 573 -6.59 -5.51 -18.24
CA GLU A 573 -5.79 -5.07 -19.40
C GLU A 573 -4.79 -3.97 -19.05
N TYR A 574 -4.93 -3.29 -17.91
CA TYR A 574 -4.04 -2.21 -17.49
C TYR A 574 -2.73 -2.75 -16.89
N ASP A 575 -1.68 -2.78 -17.69
CA ASP A 575 -0.38 -3.39 -17.35
C ASP A 575 0.62 -2.38 -16.74
N ASP A 576 0.25 -1.72 -15.65
CA ASP A 576 1.08 -0.71 -14.98
C ASP A 576 1.98 -1.30 -13.87
N PRO A 577 3.27 -0.91 -13.77
CA PRO A 577 4.19 -1.40 -12.74
C PRO A 577 3.74 -1.15 -11.30
N ASN A 578 3.09 -0.01 -11.01
CA ASN A 578 2.68 0.31 -9.64
C ASN A 578 1.50 -0.55 -9.19
N TYR A 579 0.58 -0.90 -10.10
CA TYR A 579 -0.49 -1.88 -9.79
C TYR A 579 0.09 -3.27 -9.52
N ARG A 580 1.09 -3.69 -10.30
CA ARG A 580 1.79 -4.97 -10.06
C ARG A 580 2.47 -4.98 -8.70
N LEU A 581 3.17 -3.90 -8.34
CA LEU A 581 3.81 -3.76 -7.04
C LEU A 581 2.79 -3.77 -5.89
N LEU A 582 1.69 -3.03 -6.02
CA LEU A 582 0.62 -3.03 -5.01
C LEU A 582 0.00 -4.41 -4.85
N ARG A 583 -0.23 -5.14 -5.95
CA ARG A 583 -0.77 -6.51 -5.91
C ARG A 583 0.15 -7.46 -5.16
N VAL A 584 1.46 -7.39 -5.38
CA VAL A 584 2.43 -8.19 -4.63
C VAL A 584 2.43 -7.79 -3.15
N SER A 585 2.45 -6.49 -2.87
CA SER A 585 2.46 -5.93 -1.51
C SER A 585 1.20 -6.34 -0.72
N LEU A 586 0.02 -6.25 -1.32
CA LEU A 586 -1.25 -6.71 -0.74
C LEU A 586 -1.25 -8.22 -0.52
N GLY A 587 -0.80 -9.03 -1.48
CA GLY A 587 -0.75 -10.48 -1.32
C GLY A 587 0.16 -10.92 -0.16
N ILE A 588 1.29 -10.22 0.03
CA ILE A 588 2.22 -10.48 1.15
C ILE A 588 1.61 -10.02 2.48
N THR A 589 1.16 -8.77 2.58
CA THR A 589 0.65 -8.17 3.84
C THR A 589 -0.69 -8.72 4.31
N VAL A 590 -1.54 -9.22 3.41
CA VAL A 590 -2.76 -9.96 3.76
C VAL A 590 -2.43 -11.41 4.13
N GLY A 591 -1.29 -11.95 3.66
CA GLY A 591 -0.90 -13.34 3.84
C GLY A 591 -1.53 -14.30 2.84
N ASP A 592 -2.12 -13.80 1.75
CA ASP A 592 -2.66 -14.57 0.63
C ASP A 592 -1.55 -14.87 -0.40
N TRP A 593 -0.57 -15.66 0.03
CA TRP A 593 0.57 -16.03 -0.80
C TRP A 593 0.18 -16.91 -2.00
N ASN A 594 -0.97 -17.60 -1.92
CA ASN A 594 -1.48 -18.40 -3.02
C ASN A 594 -1.87 -17.54 -4.23
N SER A 595 -2.45 -16.36 -4.01
CA SER A 595 -2.76 -15.42 -5.09
C SER A 595 -1.51 -14.94 -5.86
N LEU A 596 -0.34 -14.94 -5.20
CA LEU A 596 0.93 -14.53 -5.78
C LEU A 596 1.48 -15.58 -6.76
N ALA A 597 1.14 -16.86 -6.59
CA ALA A 597 1.52 -17.89 -7.55
C ALA A 597 0.89 -17.63 -8.93
N ALA A 598 -0.38 -17.20 -8.96
CA ALA A 598 -1.06 -16.80 -10.20
C ALA A 598 -0.43 -15.54 -10.82
N PHE A 599 0.06 -14.61 -10.00
CA PHE A 599 0.81 -13.44 -10.46
C PHE A 599 2.13 -13.86 -11.13
N VAL A 600 2.92 -14.72 -10.48
CA VAL A 600 4.19 -15.25 -11.05
C VAL A 600 3.96 -15.94 -12.40
N ALA A 601 2.92 -16.77 -12.52
CA ALA A 601 2.58 -17.42 -13.78
C ALA A 601 2.26 -16.40 -14.90
N LYS A 602 1.55 -15.31 -14.58
CA LYS A 602 1.24 -14.22 -15.53
C LYS A 602 2.51 -13.45 -15.94
N GLU A 603 3.41 -13.19 -15.00
CA GLU A 603 4.70 -12.54 -15.27
C GLU A 603 5.61 -13.42 -16.15
N TYR A 604 5.63 -14.73 -15.91
CA TYR A 604 6.33 -15.69 -16.77
C TYR A 604 5.79 -15.70 -18.22
N GLN A 605 4.46 -15.72 -18.41
CA GLN A 605 3.87 -15.63 -19.75
C GLN A 605 4.21 -14.32 -20.46
N LYS A 606 4.35 -13.22 -19.71
CA LYS A 606 4.68 -11.89 -20.23
C LYS A 606 6.18 -11.58 -20.19
N LYS A 607 7.06 -12.56 -19.92
CA LYS A 607 8.49 -12.32 -19.68
C LYS A 607 9.20 -11.50 -20.75
N GLU A 608 8.79 -11.64 -22.02
CA GLU A 608 9.33 -10.87 -23.14
C GLU A 608 9.04 -9.37 -23.03
N LYS A 609 7.93 -8.98 -22.41
CA LYS A 609 7.51 -7.58 -22.18
C LYS A 609 8.03 -6.97 -20.88
N ARG A 610 8.78 -7.72 -20.06
CA ARG A 610 9.30 -7.28 -18.75
C ARG A 610 10.75 -6.84 -18.82
N THR A 611 11.10 -5.91 -17.95
CA THR A 611 12.49 -5.49 -17.71
C THR A 611 13.24 -6.55 -16.90
N ALA A 612 14.58 -6.51 -16.96
CA ALA A 612 15.41 -7.43 -16.20
C ALA A 612 15.18 -7.31 -14.67
N LYS A 613 14.91 -6.09 -14.16
CA LYS A 613 14.56 -5.82 -12.76
C LYS A 613 13.23 -6.45 -12.34
N GLU A 614 12.20 -6.34 -13.19
CA GLU A 614 10.90 -6.98 -12.92
C GLU A 614 11.01 -8.51 -12.92
N LEU A 615 11.79 -9.07 -13.87
CA LEU A 615 11.98 -10.51 -13.97
C LEU A 615 12.75 -11.08 -12.78
N ILE A 616 13.82 -10.42 -12.30
CA ILE A 616 14.55 -10.91 -11.14
C ILE A 616 13.72 -10.82 -9.85
N SER A 617 12.91 -9.77 -9.69
CA SER A 617 11.96 -9.67 -8.57
C SER A 617 10.87 -10.75 -8.65
N ALA A 618 10.32 -11.01 -9.84
CA ALA A 618 9.36 -12.09 -10.06
C ALA A 618 10.00 -13.47 -9.79
N ALA A 619 11.28 -13.67 -10.15
CA ALA A 619 12.02 -14.90 -9.88
C ALA A 619 12.25 -15.13 -8.38
N GLN A 620 12.60 -14.07 -7.64
CA GLN A 620 12.73 -14.12 -6.17
C GLN A 620 11.39 -14.49 -5.52
N LEU A 621 10.30 -13.87 -5.96
CA LEU A 621 8.95 -14.20 -5.51
C LEU A 621 8.59 -15.66 -5.84
N ALA A 622 8.85 -16.10 -7.08
CA ALA A 622 8.61 -17.47 -7.53
C ALA A 622 9.36 -18.49 -6.66
N HIS A 623 10.63 -18.24 -6.36
CA HIS A 623 11.42 -19.12 -5.50
C HIS A 623 10.84 -19.21 -4.09
N ASN A 624 10.48 -18.09 -3.47
CA ASN A 624 9.90 -18.06 -2.13
C ASN A 624 8.55 -18.79 -2.04
N LEU A 625 7.80 -18.85 -3.14
CA LEU A 625 6.54 -19.58 -3.28
C LEU A 625 6.74 -21.06 -3.68
N GLY A 626 7.97 -21.48 -3.99
CA GLY A 626 8.26 -22.83 -4.48
C GLY A 626 7.79 -23.10 -5.91
N SER A 627 7.65 -22.06 -6.73
CA SER A 627 7.21 -22.17 -8.13
C SER A 627 8.34 -22.68 -9.05
N PRO A 628 8.03 -23.59 -9.99
CA PRO A 628 9.02 -24.14 -10.92
C PRO A 628 9.55 -23.11 -11.94
N GLU A 629 8.82 -22.03 -12.18
CA GLU A 629 9.17 -20.96 -13.12
C GLU A 629 10.35 -20.09 -12.63
N ALA A 630 10.73 -20.18 -11.35
CA ALA A 630 11.81 -19.39 -10.76
C ALA A 630 13.15 -19.51 -11.51
N LYS A 631 13.47 -20.74 -11.98
CA LYS A 631 14.70 -21.00 -12.73
C LYS A 631 14.74 -20.18 -14.02
N GLU A 632 13.73 -20.35 -14.86
CA GLU A 632 13.68 -19.72 -16.17
C GLU A 632 13.52 -18.19 -16.09
N LEU A 633 12.74 -17.67 -15.13
CA LEU A 633 12.62 -16.23 -14.90
C LEU A 633 13.97 -15.57 -14.58
N THR A 634 14.82 -16.24 -13.80
CA THR A 634 16.16 -15.73 -13.46
C THR A 634 17.07 -15.72 -14.68
N PHE A 635 17.06 -16.79 -15.48
CA PHE A 635 17.85 -16.83 -16.72
C PHE A 635 17.40 -15.73 -17.69
N SER A 636 16.09 -15.54 -17.88
CA SER A 636 15.57 -14.44 -18.70
C SER A 636 15.91 -13.05 -18.14
N ALA A 637 16.00 -12.89 -16.82
CA ALA A 637 16.46 -11.65 -16.20
C ALA A 637 17.93 -11.37 -16.53
N VAL A 638 18.80 -12.39 -16.43
CA VAL A 638 20.23 -12.28 -16.75
C VAL A 638 20.46 -12.03 -18.25
N GLU A 639 19.72 -12.71 -19.13
CA GLU A 639 19.81 -12.48 -20.58
C GLU A 639 19.50 -11.02 -20.96
N LYS A 640 18.55 -10.39 -20.27
CA LYS A 640 18.18 -8.97 -20.48
C LYS A 640 19.06 -7.98 -19.71
N GLY A 641 19.80 -8.45 -18.72
CA GLY A 641 20.57 -7.64 -17.76
C GLY A 641 22.01 -8.09 -17.63
N SER A 642 22.63 -8.58 -18.72
CA SER A 642 23.98 -9.16 -18.70
C SER A 642 25.08 -8.21 -18.25
N ASP A 643 24.82 -6.91 -18.38
CA ASP A 643 25.77 -5.83 -18.08
C ASP A 643 25.43 -5.11 -16.76
N ASP A 644 24.42 -5.60 -16.02
CA ASP A 644 24.01 -5.05 -14.72
C ASP A 644 24.53 -5.94 -13.58
N ALA A 645 25.53 -5.44 -12.85
CA ALA A 645 26.14 -6.16 -11.73
C ALA A 645 25.09 -6.56 -10.68
N ASP A 646 24.11 -5.72 -10.35
CA ASP A 646 23.10 -6.04 -9.33
C ASP A 646 22.24 -7.23 -9.75
N ILE A 647 21.91 -7.33 -11.03
CA ILE A 647 21.06 -8.41 -11.57
C ILE A 647 21.84 -9.72 -11.55
N LEU A 648 23.10 -9.72 -11.97
CA LEU A 648 23.97 -10.90 -11.94
C LEU A 648 24.20 -11.42 -10.52
N VAL A 649 24.40 -10.51 -9.56
CA VAL A 649 24.58 -10.87 -8.14
C VAL A 649 23.30 -11.47 -7.56
N LYS A 650 22.15 -10.82 -7.78
CA LYS A 650 20.85 -11.33 -7.33
C LYS A 650 20.53 -12.68 -7.95
N ALA A 651 20.84 -12.86 -9.23
CA ALA A 651 20.66 -14.13 -9.93
C ALA A 651 21.57 -15.22 -9.37
N TYR A 652 22.85 -14.93 -9.09
CA TYR A 652 23.77 -15.89 -8.48
C TYR A 652 23.32 -16.31 -7.09
N PHE A 653 22.97 -15.36 -6.20
CA PHE A 653 22.50 -15.71 -4.86
C PHE A 653 21.16 -16.47 -4.89
N LEU A 654 20.27 -16.16 -5.82
CA LEU A 654 19.04 -16.94 -6.03
C LEU A 654 19.36 -18.35 -6.56
N ALA A 655 20.39 -18.46 -7.41
CA ALA A 655 20.94 -19.73 -7.87
C ALA A 655 21.43 -20.62 -6.73
N THR A 656 22.26 -20.04 -5.86
CA THR A 656 22.77 -20.73 -4.68
C THR A 656 21.65 -21.14 -3.72
N LYS A 657 20.70 -20.23 -3.45
CA LYS A 657 19.58 -20.49 -2.52
C LYS A 657 18.63 -21.60 -3.00
N ALA A 658 18.46 -21.79 -4.31
CA ALA A 658 17.63 -22.88 -4.82
C ALA A 658 18.40 -24.16 -5.20
N GLY A 659 19.73 -24.22 -5.01
CA GLY A 659 20.53 -25.43 -5.27
C GLY A 659 20.86 -25.70 -6.74
N TRP A 660 21.11 -24.68 -7.55
CA TRP A 660 21.40 -24.74 -8.99
C TRP A 660 22.70 -24.03 -9.35
N GLU A 661 23.57 -23.81 -8.35
CA GLU A 661 24.90 -23.21 -8.48
C GLU A 661 25.88 -24.05 -9.34
N ASP A 662 25.64 -25.36 -9.47
CA ASP A 662 26.46 -26.25 -10.29
C ASP A 662 26.17 -26.13 -11.81
N ASP A 663 25.19 -25.30 -12.21
CA ASP A 663 24.91 -25.02 -13.62
C ASP A 663 26.06 -24.21 -14.24
N GLU A 664 26.59 -24.67 -15.38
CA GLU A 664 27.77 -24.07 -16.04
C GLU A 664 27.61 -22.57 -16.31
N ASN A 665 26.38 -22.10 -16.51
CA ASN A 665 26.11 -20.68 -16.76
C ASN A 665 26.17 -19.82 -15.49
N VAL A 666 25.81 -20.37 -14.34
CA VAL A 666 25.71 -19.64 -13.06
C VAL A 666 27.09 -19.26 -12.51
N ALA A 667 28.07 -20.15 -12.68
CA ALA A 667 29.45 -19.93 -12.22
C ALA A 667 30.08 -18.64 -12.80
N ASN A 668 29.65 -18.22 -13.99
CA ASN A 668 30.13 -17.01 -14.64
C ASN A 668 29.47 -15.73 -14.12
N TRP A 669 28.26 -15.81 -13.54
CA TRP A 669 27.52 -14.60 -13.11
C TRP A 669 28.25 -13.84 -12.01
N LEU A 670 28.81 -14.55 -11.01
CA LEU A 670 29.56 -13.91 -9.92
C LEU A 670 30.87 -13.27 -10.41
N ASN A 671 31.60 -13.97 -11.30
CA ASN A 671 32.83 -13.46 -11.88
C ASN A 671 32.58 -12.22 -12.76
N SER A 672 31.54 -12.26 -13.60
CA SER A 672 31.12 -11.12 -14.42
C SER A 672 30.65 -9.95 -13.55
N ALA A 673 29.86 -10.21 -12.50
CA ALA A 673 29.44 -9.17 -11.56
C ALA A 673 30.62 -8.52 -10.84
N SER A 674 31.61 -9.30 -10.40
CA SER A 674 32.82 -8.79 -9.78
C SER A 674 33.64 -7.93 -10.75
N GLY A 675 33.69 -8.30 -12.04
CA GLY A 675 34.37 -7.50 -13.07
C GLY A 675 33.65 -6.19 -13.41
N LEU A 676 32.34 -6.11 -13.16
CA LEU A 676 31.50 -4.93 -13.39
C LEU A 676 31.35 -4.05 -12.13
N SER A 677 31.70 -4.55 -10.95
CA SER A 677 31.58 -3.83 -9.67
C SER A 677 32.79 -2.94 -9.41
N ASP A 678 32.54 -1.68 -9.03
CA ASP A 678 33.57 -0.78 -8.51
C ASP A 678 33.63 -0.82 -6.97
N ILE A 679 34.31 0.12 -6.33
CA ILE A 679 34.43 0.16 -4.85
C ILE A 679 33.08 0.35 -4.13
N ASN A 680 32.07 0.88 -4.82
CA ASN A 680 30.70 1.05 -4.36
C ASN A 680 29.74 0.02 -5.00
N GLY A 681 30.26 -0.93 -5.77
CA GLY A 681 29.48 -1.96 -6.45
C GLY A 681 28.92 -3.01 -5.48
N PRO A 682 27.97 -3.84 -5.94
CA PRO A 682 27.29 -4.83 -5.09
C PRO A 682 28.21 -5.94 -4.56
N ILE A 683 29.40 -6.12 -5.14
CA ILE A 683 30.42 -7.06 -4.68
C ILE A 683 31.73 -6.32 -4.43
N GLN A 684 32.32 -6.61 -3.26
CA GLN A 684 33.66 -6.20 -2.90
C GLN A 684 34.55 -7.43 -2.72
N SER A 685 35.78 -7.35 -3.25
CA SER A 685 36.77 -8.42 -3.14
C SER A 685 37.75 -8.09 -2.03
N TYR A 686 37.82 -8.95 -1.01
CA TYR A 686 38.80 -8.87 0.08
C TYR A 686 39.76 -10.06 -0.01
N SER A 687 41.02 -9.84 0.36
CA SER A 687 41.97 -10.92 0.60
C SER A 687 41.66 -11.66 1.91
N LEU A 688 42.08 -12.92 2.01
CA LEU A 688 41.94 -13.71 3.25
C LEU A 688 42.62 -13.02 4.44
N LYS A 689 43.73 -12.31 4.20
CA LYS A 689 44.45 -11.54 5.21
C LYS A 689 43.61 -10.38 5.75
N GLU A 690 42.98 -9.60 4.87
CA GLU A 690 42.10 -8.50 5.28
C GLU A 690 40.90 -9.00 6.10
N MET A 691 40.31 -10.16 5.74
CA MET A 691 39.24 -10.77 6.52
C MET A 691 39.71 -11.19 7.93
N VAL A 692 40.92 -11.75 8.05
CA VAL A 692 41.52 -12.11 9.34
C VAL A 692 41.79 -10.86 10.19
N ASP A 693 42.26 -9.77 9.58
CA ASP A 693 42.52 -8.50 10.27
C ASP A 693 41.22 -7.84 10.79
N MET A 694 40.06 -8.10 10.16
CA MET A 694 38.76 -7.62 10.63
C MET A 694 38.16 -8.44 11.79
N LYS A 695 38.56 -9.72 11.93
CA LYS A 695 37.97 -10.67 12.87
C LYS A 695 37.98 -10.22 14.35
N PRO A 696 39.07 -9.64 14.91
CA PRO A 696 39.07 -9.23 16.33
C PRO A 696 37.98 -8.20 16.67
N ASN A 697 37.68 -7.29 15.73
CA ASN A 697 36.63 -6.30 15.92
C ASN A 697 35.23 -6.94 15.85
N TRP A 698 35.03 -7.94 14.97
CA TRP A 698 33.79 -8.70 14.92
C TRP A 698 33.57 -9.51 16.20
N ASP A 699 34.60 -10.24 16.66
CA ASP A 699 34.53 -11.06 17.87
C ASP A 699 34.24 -10.18 19.12
N ARG A 700 34.85 -8.98 19.20
CA ARG A 700 34.56 -8.01 20.27
C ARG A 700 33.11 -7.52 20.22
N ARG A 701 32.63 -7.11 19.04
CA ARG A 701 31.25 -6.64 18.86
C ARG A 701 30.24 -7.74 19.18
N GLU A 702 30.48 -8.97 18.74
CA GLU A 702 29.65 -10.13 19.07
C GLU A 702 29.59 -10.36 20.58
N SER A 703 30.73 -10.32 21.27
CA SER A 703 30.79 -10.51 22.72
C SER A 703 30.03 -9.42 23.50
N GLU A 704 30.20 -8.15 23.11
CA GLU A 704 29.49 -7.00 23.72
C GLU A 704 27.97 -7.12 23.50
N VAL A 705 27.53 -7.48 22.29
CA VAL A 705 26.10 -7.66 21.96
C VAL A 705 25.50 -8.83 22.74
N LEU A 706 26.19 -9.97 22.83
CA LEU A 706 25.73 -11.14 23.59
C LEU A 706 25.58 -10.84 25.10
N GLN A 707 26.44 -9.97 25.66
CA GLN A 707 26.29 -9.52 27.04
C GLN A 707 25.03 -8.66 27.20
N LEU A 708 24.81 -7.66 26.35
CA LEU A 708 23.62 -6.79 26.39
C LEU A 708 22.33 -7.59 26.19
N TYR A 709 22.34 -8.54 25.24
CA TYR A 709 21.24 -9.46 24.99
C TYR A 709 20.91 -10.32 26.20
N GLY A 710 21.92 -10.92 26.83
CA GLY A 710 21.75 -11.75 28.03
C GLY A 710 21.28 -10.98 29.27
N ARG A 711 21.56 -9.67 29.35
CA ARG A 711 21.07 -8.79 30.43
C ARG A 711 19.65 -8.25 30.19
N GLY A 712 19.15 -8.32 28.95
CA GLY A 712 17.88 -7.68 28.58
C GLY A 712 17.99 -6.15 28.45
N ASP A 713 19.17 -5.66 28.05
CA ASP A 713 19.48 -4.23 27.87
C ASP A 713 19.25 -3.74 26.44
N ILE A 714 19.07 -4.67 25.49
CA ILE A 714 18.66 -4.39 24.11
C ILE A 714 17.52 -5.35 23.71
N PRO A 715 16.60 -4.94 22.82
CA PRO A 715 15.56 -5.85 22.31
C PRO A 715 16.14 -7.04 21.55
N MET A 716 15.41 -8.15 21.53
CA MET A 716 15.85 -9.40 20.91
C MET A 716 16.07 -9.27 19.40
N PHE A 717 15.21 -8.53 18.69
CA PHE A 717 15.34 -8.34 17.24
C PHE A 717 16.58 -7.51 16.89
N PHE A 718 16.92 -6.52 17.71
CA PHE A 718 18.16 -5.75 17.57
C PHE A 718 19.38 -6.63 17.79
N ALA A 719 19.39 -7.41 18.87
CA ALA A 719 20.48 -8.34 19.14
C ALA A 719 20.67 -9.34 17.98
N ALA A 720 19.57 -9.84 17.41
CA ALA A 720 19.62 -10.72 16.26
C ALA A 720 20.28 -10.03 15.05
N ASP A 721 19.85 -8.82 14.69
CA ASP A 721 20.40 -8.07 13.56
C ASP A 721 21.90 -7.78 13.73
N PHE A 722 22.32 -7.34 14.93
CA PHE A 722 23.73 -7.12 15.26
C PHE A 722 24.59 -8.40 15.18
N LEU A 723 23.98 -9.57 15.35
CA LEU A 723 24.62 -10.88 15.25
C LEU A 723 24.47 -11.51 13.86
N ASN A 724 23.98 -10.76 12.87
CA ASN A 724 23.63 -11.25 11.53
C ASN A 724 22.71 -12.48 11.56
N LYS A 725 21.77 -12.49 12.50
CA LYS A 725 20.74 -13.51 12.68
C LYS A 725 19.37 -12.87 12.59
N THR A 726 18.35 -13.69 12.42
CA THR A 726 16.97 -13.24 12.52
C THR A 726 16.38 -13.50 13.90
N LEU A 727 15.28 -12.81 14.24
CA LEU A 727 14.57 -13.06 15.50
C LEU A 727 14.05 -14.50 15.57
N VAL A 728 13.55 -15.05 14.45
CA VAL A 728 13.12 -16.44 14.38
C VAL A 728 14.29 -17.41 14.62
N GLN A 729 15.47 -17.13 14.06
CA GLN A 729 16.68 -17.91 14.33
C GLN A 729 17.13 -17.81 15.79
N THR A 730 16.83 -16.70 16.46
CA THR A 730 17.22 -16.45 17.85
C THR A 730 16.23 -17.05 18.86
N MET A 731 14.98 -17.30 18.46
CA MET A 731 13.95 -17.91 19.31
C MET A 731 13.64 -19.37 18.95
N LEU A 732 13.18 -19.64 17.72
CA LEU A 732 12.63 -20.95 17.36
C LEU A 732 13.69 -22.02 17.07
N ILE A 733 14.83 -21.66 16.45
CA ILE A 733 15.94 -22.61 16.27
C ILE A 733 16.43 -23.15 17.62
N PRO A 734 16.86 -22.31 18.59
CA PRO A 734 17.31 -22.82 19.88
C PRO A 734 16.18 -23.54 20.62
N ALA A 735 14.94 -23.06 20.54
CA ALA A 735 13.81 -23.76 21.16
C ALA A 735 13.70 -25.21 20.70
N HIS A 736 13.80 -25.48 19.39
CA HIS A 736 13.75 -26.84 18.86
C HIS A 736 15.01 -27.68 19.11
N ILE A 737 16.21 -27.07 19.06
CA ILE A 737 17.47 -27.75 19.37
C ILE A 737 17.50 -28.21 20.83
N ASN A 738 17.08 -27.33 21.74
CA ASN A 738 17.11 -27.59 23.18
C ASN A 738 16.22 -28.77 23.59
N LEU A 739 15.12 -29.06 22.87
CA LEU A 739 14.24 -30.18 23.18
C LEU A 739 14.91 -31.56 23.06
N VAL A 740 15.98 -31.67 22.25
CA VAL A 740 16.73 -32.92 22.02
C VAL A 740 18.13 -32.90 22.64
N GLU A 741 18.61 -31.75 23.12
CA GLU A 741 19.88 -31.64 23.82
C GLU A 741 19.78 -32.27 25.21
N ARG A 742 20.77 -33.11 25.54
CA ARG A 742 20.81 -33.87 26.80
C ARG A 742 21.75 -33.27 27.82
N ASP A 743 22.74 -32.50 27.37
CA ASP A 743 23.69 -31.81 28.23
C ASP A 743 23.18 -30.39 28.53
N PRO A 744 22.77 -30.10 29.78
CA PRO A 744 22.28 -28.77 30.14
C PRO A 744 23.26 -27.66 29.77
N ARG A 745 24.58 -27.90 29.82
CA ARG A 745 25.59 -26.86 29.51
C ARG A 745 25.53 -26.37 28.06
N ARG A 746 24.91 -27.14 27.17
CA ARG A 746 24.76 -26.85 25.74
C ARG A 746 23.41 -26.23 25.38
N ILE A 747 22.47 -26.19 26.32
CA ILE A 747 21.17 -25.54 26.13
C ILE A 747 21.37 -24.05 25.92
N VAL A 748 20.83 -23.51 24.84
CA VAL A 748 20.88 -22.07 24.53
C VAL A 748 19.70 -21.37 25.20
N SER A 749 19.96 -20.35 26.01
CA SER A 749 18.90 -19.64 26.73
C SER A 749 18.15 -18.62 25.85
N ILE A 750 16.83 -18.54 26.02
CA ILE A 750 15.93 -17.62 25.31
C ILE A 750 15.38 -16.60 26.32
N PRO A 751 15.80 -15.33 26.29
CA PRO A 751 15.39 -14.29 27.24
C PRO A 751 14.04 -13.67 26.84
N ALA A 752 12.98 -14.47 26.78
CA ALA A 752 11.64 -14.01 26.47
C ALA A 752 10.97 -13.25 27.64
N TYR A 753 11.30 -13.60 28.88
CA TYR A 753 10.63 -13.07 30.08
C TYR A 753 11.63 -12.43 31.04
N SER A 754 11.28 -11.26 31.58
CA SER A 754 12.01 -10.64 32.69
C SER A 754 11.66 -11.27 34.04
N GLY A 755 12.67 -11.41 34.90
CA GLY A 755 12.47 -11.79 36.30
C GLY A 755 11.83 -10.70 37.17
N ASN A 756 11.70 -9.46 36.67
CA ASN A 756 10.97 -8.38 37.36
C ASN A 756 9.47 -8.37 37.03
N ARG A 757 9.02 -9.23 36.10
CA ARG A 757 7.64 -9.26 35.65
C ARG A 757 6.71 -9.72 36.77
N ARG A 758 5.59 -9.02 36.99
CA ARG A 758 4.52 -9.44 37.92
C ARG A 758 3.44 -10.26 37.21
N GLN A 759 2.99 -11.32 37.88
CA GLN A 759 1.86 -12.14 37.41
C GLN A 759 0.56 -11.34 37.41
N ARG A 760 -0.15 -11.36 36.27
CA ARG A 760 -1.42 -10.65 36.07
C ARG A 760 -2.37 -11.47 35.22
N ILE A 761 -3.67 -11.34 35.49
CA ILE A 761 -4.74 -11.87 34.64
C ILE A 761 -5.14 -10.76 33.66
N LEU A 762 -5.25 -11.10 32.38
CA LEU A 762 -5.64 -10.16 31.34
C LEU A 762 -7.12 -9.80 31.50
N GLN A 763 -7.44 -8.53 31.27
CA GLN A 763 -8.82 -8.10 31.07
C GLN A 763 -9.19 -8.39 29.61
N LEU A 764 -10.17 -9.27 29.41
CA LEU A 764 -10.61 -9.72 28.08
C LEU A 764 -11.54 -8.70 27.39
N ASP A 765 -11.98 -7.68 28.11
CA ASP A 765 -12.91 -6.67 27.65
C ASP A 765 -12.15 -5.59 26.85
N GLY A 766 -11.63 -5.89 25.66
CA GLY A 766 -10.97 -4.87 24.84
C GLY A 766 -10.20 -5.31 23.60
N THR A 767 -9.71 -4.29 22.89
CA THR A 767 -8.75 -4.37 21.78
C THR A 767 -7.36 -4.68 22.31
N ILE A 768 -6.65 -5.63 21.70
CA ILE A 768 -5.32 -6.04 22.10
C ILE A 768 -4.36 -6.09 20.91
N ALA A 769 -3.07 -5.81 21.13
CA ALA A 769 -2.04 -5.99 20.12
C ALA A 769 -1.08 -7.14 20.46
N PHE A 770 -0.56 -7.82 19.43
CA PHE A 770 0.44 -8.88 19.58
C PHE A 770 1.73 -8.51 18.86
N ASP A 771 2.86 -8.67 19.56
CA ASP A 771 4.18 -8.63 18.95
C ASP A 771 4.55 -9.98 18.32
N VAL A 772 5.46 -9.94 17.35
CA VAL A 772 5.97 -11.13 16.68
C VAL A 772 6.61 -12.14 17.63
N SER A 773 7.28 -11.71 18.71
CA SER A 773 7.82 -12.64 19.73
C SER A 773 6.71 -13.49 20.36
N ALA A 774 5.58 -12.87 20.71
CA ALA A 774 4.43 -13.55 21.27
C ALA A 774 3.73 -14.47 20.26
N LEU A 775 3.64 -14.07 18.98
CA LEU A 775 3.12 -14.93 17.91
C LEU A 775 3.97 -16.20 17.75
N LEU A 776 5.30 -16.06 17.77
CA LEU A 776 6.22 -17.19 17.70
C LEU A 776 6.06 -18.14 18.89
N THR A 777 5.99 -17.61 20.12
CA THR A 777 5.80 -18.43 21.33
C THR A 777 4.44 -19.14 21.33
N LEU A 778 3.33 -18.43 21.03
CA LEU A 778 2.00 -19.03 21.02
C LEU A 778 1.84 -20.10 19.94
N ASN A 779 2.47 -19.91 18.78
CA ASN A 779 2.50 -20.94 17.75
C ASN A 779 3.36 -22.14 18.17
N PHE A 780 4.52 -21.91 18.80
CA PHE A 780 5.34 -22.99 19.37
C PHE A 780 4.57 -23.82 20.42
N LEU A 781 3.69 -23.17 21.20
CA LEU A 781 2.79 -23.82 22.16
C LEU A 781 1.52 -24.41 21.54
N SER A 782 1.28 -24.21 20.24
CA SER A 782 0.03 -24.61 19.54
C SER A 782 -1.24 -24.00 20.16
N LEU A 783 -1.16 -22.75 20.63
CA LEU A 783 -2.25 -22.02 21.27
C LEU A 783 -2.77 -20.82 20.49
N LEU A 784 -2.14 -20.49 19.35
CA LEU A 784 -2.42 -19.25 18.61
C LEU A 784 -3.90 -19.07 18.24
N ASP A 785 -4.53 -20.09 17.64
CA ASP A 785 -5.96 -20.06 17.28
C ASP A 785 -6.86 -19.86 18.51
N LYS A 786 -6.64 -20.64 19.57
CA LYS A 786 -7.43 -20.57 20.81
C LYS A 786 -7.37 -19.17 21.43
N VAL A 787 -6.18 -18.55 21.42
CA VAL A 787 -5.96 -17.21 21.98
C VAL A 787 -6.60 -16.14 21.11
N PHE A 788 -6.45 -16.23 19.79
CA PHE A 788 -7.11 -15.28 18.89
C PHE A 788 -8.63 -15.35 18.98
N ASP A 789 -9.18 -16.52 19.34
CA ASP A 789 -10.61 -16.69 19.51
C ASP A 789 -11.22 -15.93 20.70
N LEU A 790 -10.39 -15.51 21.67
CA LEU A 790 -10.82 -14.79 22.86
C LEU A 790 -11.19 -13.31 22.68
N PHE A 791 -10.60 -12.65 21.69
CA PHE A 791 -10.69 -11.18 21.57
C PHE A 791 -11.59 -10.79 20.43
N ASP A 792 -12.42 -9.76 20.59
CA ASP A 792 -13.29 -9.28 19.50
C ASP A 792 -12.48 -8.59 18.37
N THR A 793 -11.40 -7.89 18.73
CA THR A 793 -10.53 -7.20 17.78
C THR A 793 -9.08 -7.27 18.23
N ILE A 794 -8.22 -7.71 17.32
CA ILE A 794 -6.78 -7.85 17.49
C ILE A 794 -6.08 -6.88 16.55
N TYR A 795 -5.02 -6.23 17.01
CA TYR A 795 -4.20 -5.37 16.18
C TYR A 795 -2.81 -5.99 15.94
N LEU A 796 -2.34 -5.90 14.70
CA LEU A 796 -0.97 -6.28 14.34
C LEU A 796 -0.30 -5.15 13.56
N PRO A 797 1.02 -4.92 13.79
CA PRO A 797 1.82 -4.01 12.97
C PRO A 797 1.70 -4.32 11.46
N HIS A 798 1.77 -3.30 10.61
CA HIS A 798 1.66 -3.44 9.16
C HIS A 798 2.76 -4.31 8.57
N SER A 799 3.98 -4.20 9.09
CA SER A 799 5.12 -4.98 8.59
C SER A 799 5.12 -6.47 9.01
N THR A 800 4.19 -6.93 9.86
CA THR A 800 4.21 -8.28 10.45
C THR A 800 4.31 -9.41 9.42
N LEU A 801 3.42 -9.43 8.42
CA LEU A 801 3.38 -10.51 7.43
C LEU A 801 4.44 -10.34 6.33
N GLN A 802 4.88 -9.10 6.05
CA GLN A 802 6.04 -8.85 5.21
C GLN A 802 7.31 -9.38 5.86
N TRP A 803 7.52 -9.06 7.13
CA TRP A 803 8.62 -9.59 7.93
C TRP A 803 8.61 -11.12 7.97
N LEU A 804 7.46 -11.76 8.24
CA LEU A 804 7.35 -13.23 8.20
C LEU A 804 7.71 -13.83 6.84
N PHE A 805 7.36 -13.17 5.73
CA PHE A 805 7.72 -13.59 4.39
C PHE A 805 9.24 -13.52 4.16
N GLU A 806 9.90 -12.45 4.62
CA GLU A 806 11.36 -12.29 4.57
C GLU A 806 12.08 -13.31 5.46
N GLU A 807 11.54 -13.57 6.66
CA GLU A 807 12.07 -14.57 7.59
C GLU A 807 12.08 -15.96 6.97
N LYS A 808 10.98 -16.36 6.32
CA LYS A 808 10.90 -17.64 5.59
C LYS A 808 12.04 -17.77 4.57
N GLN A 809 12.37 -16.68 3.87
CA GLN A 809 13.48 -16.64 2.92
C GLN A 809 14.85 -16.78 3.59
N LYS A 810 15.07 -16.10 4.73
CA LYS A 810 16.35 -16.12 5.45
C LYS A 810 16.63 -17.46 6.13
N ILE A 811 15.60 -18.16 6.60
CA ILE A 811 15.71 -19.46 7.31
C ILE A 811 15.95 -20.62 6.35
N SER A 812 15.50 -20.49 5.11
CA SER A 812 15.72 -21.48 4.06
C SER A 812 17.22 -21.72 3.87
N PHE A 813 17.63 -23.00 3.84
CA PHE A 813 19.03 -23.36 3.80
C PHE A 813 19.72 -22.76 2.56
N HIS A 814 20.81 -22.02 2.77
CA HIS A 814 21.40 -21.20 1.70
C HIS A 814 22.04 -22.01 0.56
N GLN A 815 22.34 -23.31 0.75
CA GLN A 815 22.93 -24.19 -0.27
C GLN A 815 22.34 -25.62 -0.21
N PRO A 816 21.10 -25.84 -0.68
CA PRO A 816 20.41 -27.13 -0.54
C PRO A 816 21.18 -28.34 -1.12
N SER A 817 22.06 -28.10 -2.09
CA SER A 817 23.02 -29.07 -2.65
C SER A 817 23.88 -29.73 -1.57
N ARG A 818 24.41 -28.96 -0.61
CA ARG A 818 25.24 -29.45 0.50
C ARG A 818 24.46 -30.36 1.44
N VAL A 819 23.19 -30.07 1.69
CA VAL A 819 22.32 -30.96 2.48
C VAL A 819 22.05 -32.25 1.72
N THR A 820 21.84 -32.16 0.40
CA THR A 820 21.67 -33.33 -0.46
C THR A 820 22.91 -34.22 -0.45
N ALA A 821 24.10 -33.62 -0.56
CA ALA A 821 25.38 -34.31 -0.43
C ALA A 821 25.53 -34.96 0.96
N ALA A 822 25.22 -34.23 2.04
CA ALA A 822 25.26 -34.76 3.40
C ALA A 822 24.32 -35.95 3.62
N ARG A 823 23.09 -35.90 3.08
CA ARG A 823 22.14 -37.04 3.11
C ARG A 823 22.68 -38.24 2.34
N GLN A 824 23.33 -38.02 1.20
CA GLN A 824 23.97 -39.10 0.44
C GLN A 824 25.18 -39.68 1.17
N ILE A 825 26.01 -38.86 1.84
CA ILE A 825 27.11 -39.33 2.70
C ILE A 825 26.57 -40.20 3.85
N GLN A 826 25.49 -39.78 4.52
CA GLN A 826 24.81 -40.60 5.54
C GLN A 826 24.30 -41.93 4.97
N HIS A 827 23.71 -41.91 3.77
CA HIS A 827 23.25 -43.11 3.09
C HIS A 827 24.42 -44.05 2.76
N MET A 828 25.52 -43.52 2.21
CA MET A 828 26.74 -44.28 1.89
C MET A 828 27.39 -44.89 3.15
N LEU A 829 27.33 -44.18 4.28
CA LEU A 829 27.79 -44.73 5.57
C LEU A 829 26.87 -45.88 6.04
N ALA A 830 25.56 -45.71 5.92
CA ALA A 830 24.58 -46.71 6.32
C ALA A 830 24.62 -47.99 5.45
N THR A 831 24.90 -47.85 4.14
CA THR A 831 25.03 -48.98 3.20
C THR A 831 26.45 -49.57 3.16
N GLY A 832 27.40 -48.97 3.87
CA GLY A 832 28.78 -49.45 3.96
C GLY A 832 29.62 -49.20 2.70
N VAL A 833 29.25 -48.22 1.87
CA VAL A 833 30.06 -47.72 0.74
C VAL A 833 31.28 -46.97 1.28
N ILE A 834 31.09 -46.16 2.33
CA ILE A 834 32.14 -45.50 3.11
C ILE A 834 32.11 -46.00 4.56
N GLU A 835 33.26 -46.00 5.23
CA GLU A 835 33.42 -46.45 6.60
C GLU A 835 33.97 -45.32 7.48
N LYS A 836 33.44 -45.17 8.69
CA LYS A 836 33.95 -44.20 9.67
C LYS A 836 35.35 -44.60 10.10
N HIS A 837 36.32 -43.70 9.95
CA HIS A 837 37.64 -43.92 10.52
C HIS A 837 37.61 -43.77 12.04
N ILE A 838 38.16 -44.78 12.73
CA ILE A 838 38.43 -44.76 14.17
C ILE A 838 39.95 -44.69 14.33
N PRO A 839 40.51 -43.57 14.81
CA PRO A 839 41.95 -43.39 14.93
C PRO A 839 42.56 -44.42 15.90
N LYS A 840 43.69 -45.00 15.51
CA LYS A 840 44.48 -45.90 16.36
C LYS A 840 45.69 -45.20 16.97
N THR A 841 46.07 -44.07 16.38
CA THR A 841 47.24 -43.26 16.76
C THR A 841 46.91 -41.79 16.84
N SER A 842 47.81 -41.01 17.44
CA SER A 842 47.75 -39.55 17.45
C SER A 842 48.45 -38.99 16.20
N PRO A 843 47.97 -37.86 15.64
CA PRO A 843 48.63 -37.23 14.49
C PRO A 843 50.05 -36.77 14.86
N ASP A 844 50.97 -36.84 13.90
CA ASP A 844 52.31 -36.26 14.02
C ASP A 844 52.18 -34.74 14.27
N SER A 845 52.66 -34.28 15.43
CA SER A 845 52.48 -32.88 15.88
C SER A 845 53.19 -31.88 14.97
N GLU A 846 54.33 -32.22 14.37
CA GLU A 846 55.03 -31.31 13.45
C GLU A 846 54.27 -31.17 12.12
N LEU A 847 53.67 -32.28 11.66
CA LEU A 847 52.89 -32.31 10.43
C LEU A 847 51.53 -31.61 10.62
N ALA A 848 50.87 -31.85 11.75
CA ALA A 848 49.57 -31.27 12.09
C ALA A 848 49.59 -29.74 12.13
N VAL A 849 50.67 -29.12 12.60
CA VAL A 849 50.85 -27.65 12.58
C VAL A 849 50.89 -27.11 11.14
N GLN A 850 51.40 -27.88 10.18
CA GLN A 850 51.52 -27.44 8.80
C GLN A 850 50.23 -27.63 8.00
N ILE A 851 49.57 -28.79 8.12
CA ILE A 851 48.46 -29.20 7.23
C ILE A 851 47.16 -29.55 7.96
N GLY A 852 47.14 -29.48 9.29
CA GLY A 852 45.98 -29.76 10.13
C GLY A 852 45.99 -31.16 10.72
N ASP A 853 45.33 -31.32 11.87
CA ASP A 853 45.28 -32.56 12.64
C ASP A 853 44.73 -33.74 11.83
N GLU A 854 43.75 -33.48 10.98
CA GLU A 854 43.01 -34.48 10.21
C GLU A 854 43.82 -35.12 9.09
N LEU A 855 44.39 -34.30 8.20
CA LEU A 855 45.24 -34.79 7.12
C LEU A 855 46.53 -35.41 7.67
N ALA A 856 47.10 -34.84 8.75
CA ALA A 856 48.25 -35.40 9.45
C ALA A 856 47.94 -36.78 10.05
N LEU A 857 46.75 -36.96 10.62
CA LEU A 857 46.28 -38.26 11.15
C LEU A 857 46.17 -39.30 10.03
N PHE A 858 45.53 -38.97 8.91
CA PHE A 858 45.40 -39.90 7.78
C PHE A 858 46.75 -40.31 7.21
N ILE A 859 47.71 -39.39 7.08
CA ILE A 859 49.07 -39.69 6.62
C ILE A 859 49.79 -40.60 7.63
N THR A 860 49.62 -40.34 8.93
CA THR A 860 50.22 -41.15 10.00
C THR A 860 49.68 -42.58 9.99
N GLU A 861 48.38 -42.76 9.84
CA GLU A 861 47.72 -44.07 9.78
C GLU A 861 48.09 -44.84 8.51
N ALA A 862 48.11 -44.16 7.34
CA ALA A 862 48.50 -44.78 6.08
C ALA A 862 49.95 -45.28 6.10
N LYS A 863 50.85 -44.56 6.78
CA LYS A 863 52.26 -44.95 6.95
C LYS A 863 52.45 -46.18 7.86
N LEU A 864 51.60 -46.36 8.86
CA LEU A 864 51.70 -47.48 9.80
C LEU A 864 51.29 -48.82 9.18
N ASP A 865 50.34 -48.80 8.26
CA ASP A 865 49.77 -49.98 7.59
C ASP A 865 50.53 -50.36 6.31
N ASN A 866 51.83 -50.02 6.27
CA ASN A 866 52.78 -50.10 5.14
C ASN A 866 52.38 -51.16 4.10
N ASP A 867 52.22 -50.69 2.85
CA ASP A 867 51.96 -51.40 1.59
C ASP A 867 50.52 -51.50 1.05
N ASN A 868 49.45 -51.13 1.77
CA ASN A 868 48.07 -51.22 1.20
C ASN A 868 47.09 -50.12 1.63
N SER A 869 47.60 -48.97 2.07
CA SER A 869 46.80 -47.84 2.55
C SER A 869 47.31 -46.53 1.94
N TYR A 870 46.40 -45.70 1.42
CA TYR A 870 46.73 -44.45 0.73
C TYR A 870 45.78 -43.34 1.18
N VAL A 871 46.27 -42.10 1.20
CA VAL A 871 45.49 -40.89 1.44
C VAL A 871 45.24 -40.21 0.10
N VAL A 872 43.97 -40.01 -0.22
CA VAL A 872 43.56 -39.30 -1.43
C VAL A 872 43.31 -37.84 -1.06
N ARG A 873 44.10 -36.93 -1.63
CA ARG A 873 44.03 -35.49 -1.38
C ARG A 873 44.39 -34.72 -2.65
N PRO A 874 43.57 -33.74 -3.08
CA PRO A 874 43.92 -32.88 -4.21
C PRO A 874 45.17 -32.02 -3.96
N TYR A 875 46.03 -31.89 -4.97
CA TYR A 875 47.22 -31.00 -4.94
C TYR A 875 46.91 -29.65 -5.60
N PRO A 876 47.43 -28.51 -5.09
CA PRO A 876 48.37 -28.36 -3.97
C PRO A 876 47.71 -28.36 -2.59
N VAL A 877 48.49 -28.76 -1.57
CA VAL A 877 48.16 -28.55 -0.15
C VAL A 877 48.89 -27.31 0.32
N HIS A 878 48.19 -26.36 0.94
CA HIS A 878 48.79 -25.14 1.47
C HIS A 878 49.02 -25.23 2.98
N ARG A 879 50.02 -24.50 3.49
CA ARG A 879 50.25 -24.38 4.93
C ARG A 879 49.10 -23.63 5.59
N ILE A 880 48.61 -24.11 6.73
CA ILE A 880 47.51 -23.46 7.45
C ILE A 880 47.87 -22.02 7.83
N SER A 881 49.11 -21.78 8.26
CA SER A 881 49.58 -20.46 8.69
C SER A 881 49.81 -19.46 7.54
N SER A 882 49.80 -19.90 6.28
CA SER A 882 50.13 -19.05 5.13
C SER A 882 48.91 -18.50 4.40
N LEU A 883 47.68 -18.82 4.82
CA LEU A 883 46.44 -18.36 4.16
C LEU A 883 46.44 -18.58 2.64
N MET A 884 46.89 -19.77 2.20
CA MET A 884 47.04 -20.18 0.79
C MET A 884 48.19 -19.52 0.00
N GLU A 885 49.07 -18.75 0.66
CA GLU A 885 50.25 -18.14 0.00
C GLU A 885 51.41 -19.14 -0.18
N GLU A 886 51.60 -20.08 0.76
CA GLU A 886 52.68 -21.07 0.73
C GLU A 886 52.14 -22.50 0.60
N GLU A 887 52.70 -23.29 -0.33
CA GLU A 887 52.46 -24.74 -0.42
C GLU A 887 53.19 -25.50 0.71
N ALA A 888 52.55 -26.53 1.26
CA ALA A 888 53.14 -27.41 2.27
C ALA A 888 54.11 -28.41 1.62
N ASP A 889 55.29 -28.59 2.21
CA ASP A 889 56.26 -29.59 1.76
C ASP A 889 55.86 -30.98 2.28
N LEU A 890 55.30 -31.79 1.39
CA LEU A 890 54.85 -33.15 1.67
C LEU A 890 55.70 -34.22 0.97
N THR A 891 56.87 -33.87 0.41
CA THR A 891 57.68 -34.80 -0.40
C THR A 891 58.10 -36.06 0.36
N LYS A 892 58.25 -35.99 1.69
CA LYS A 892 58.53 -37.15 2.56
C LYS A 892 57.41 -38.19 2.58
N TYR A 893 56.19 -37.81 2.18
CA TYR A 893 54.97 -38.61 2.26
C TYR A 893 54.38 -38.95 0.88
N ASP A 894 55.05 -38.61 -0.23
CA ASP A 894 54.60 -38.90 -1.60
C ASP A 894 54.29 -40.38 -1.86
N HIS A 895 54.85 -41.31 -1.06
CA HIS A 895 54.61 -42.75 -1.19
C HIS A 895 53.24 -43.22 -0.68
N VAL A 896 52.50 -42.38 0.05
CA VAL A 896 51.14 -42.66 0.54
C VAL A 896 50.08 -41.68 0.04
N LEU A 897 50.46 -40.61 -0.66
CA LEU A 897 49.55 -39.56 -1.16
C LEU A 897 49.13 -39.79 -2.61
N SER A 898 47.87 -39.56 -2.95
CA SER A 898 47.38 -39.69 -4.33
C SER A 898 46.38 -38.63 -4.72
N SER A 899 46.36 -38.32 -6.02
CA SER A 899 45.38 -37.42 -6.64
C SER A 899 44.02 -38.09 -6.86
N CYS A 900 42.96 -37.27 -6.91
CA CYS A 900 41.65 -37.75 -7.35
C CYS A 900 41.69 -38.26 -8.79
N ASN A 901 42.44 -37.58 -9.66
CA ASN A 901 42.59 -37.97 -11.06
C ASN A 901 43.29 -39.34 -11.23
N ALA A 902 44.30 -39.67 -10.39
CA ALA A 902 44.93 -40.99 -10.43
C ALA A 902 43.95 -42.13 -10.12
N ILE A 903 43.03 -41.90 -9.17
CA ILE A 903 41.98 -42.86 -8.83
C ILE A 903 41.01 -43.08 -9.99
N VAL A 904 40.60 -42.01 -10.69
CA VAL A 904 39.76 -42.09 -11.90
C VAL A 904 40.44 -42.93 -12.99
N GLN A 905 41.72 -42.71 -13.25
CA GLN A 905 42.49 -43.47 -14.23
C GLN A 905 42.60 -44.96 -13.86
N ILE A 906 42.70 -45.27 -12.57
CA ILE A 906 42.72 -46.66 -12.08
C ILE A 906 41.37 -47.32 -12.32
N LEU A 907 40.26 -46.67 -11.98
CA LEU A 907 38.91 -47.18 -12.26
C LEU A 907 38.71 -47.47 -13.75
N ARG A 908 39.27 -46.61 -14.62
CA ARG A 908 39.25 -46.84 -16.07
C ARG A 908 40.01 -48.10 -16.46
N ARG A 909 41.24 -48.27 -15.97
CA ARG A 909 42.07 -49.47 -16.22
C ARG A 909 41.41 -50.75 -15.70
N MET A 910 40.64 -50.66 -14.62
CA MET A 910 39.88 -51.77 -14.03
C MET A 910 38.55 -52.07 -14.74
N GLY A 911 38.19 -51.30 -15.77
CA GLY A 911 36.94 -51.45 -16.52
C GLY A 911 35.67 -51.04 -15.74
N GLN A 912 35.82 -50.24 -14.68
CA GLN A 912 34.71 -49.85 -13.79
C GLN A 912 33.98 -48.57 -14.25
N ILE A 913 34.60 -47.78 -15.14
CA ILE A 913 34.00 -46.57 -15.73
C ILE A 913 34.17 -46.55 -17.25
N THR A 914 33.23 -45.88 -17.93
CA THR A 914 33.26 -45.68 -19.39
C THR A 914 34.23 -44.57 -19.80
N ALA A 915 34.54 -44.46 -21.10
CA ALA A 915 35.40 -43.39 -21.63
C ALA A 915 34.77 -42.00 -21.46
N GLU A 916 33.45 -41.92 -21.56
CA GLU A 916 32.71 -40.67 -21.42
C GLU A 916 32.67 -40.20 -19.95
N GLU A 917 32.55 -41.14 -19.01
CA GLU A 917 32.62 -40.84 -17.57
C GLU A 917 34.04 -40.40 -17.15
N GLU A 918 35.07 -41.06 -17.67
CA GLU A 918 36.47 -40.64 -17.48
C GLU A 918 36.70 -39.22 -18.02
N ARG A 919 36.19 -38.92 -19.22
CA ARG A 919 36.30 -37.59 -19.83
C ARG A 919 35.63 -36.52 -18.97
N LYS A 920 34.40 -36.77 -18.50
CA LYS A 920 33.68 -35.85 -17.62
C LYS A 920 34.41 -35.63 -16.29
N ALA A 921 34.83 -36.70 -15.64
CA ALA A 921 35.57 -36.63 -14.37
C ALA A 921 36.91 -35.89 -14.53
N THR A 922 37.65 -36.16 -15.60
CA THR A 922 38.95 -35.50 -15.87
C THR A 922 38.77 -34.02 -16.18
N ASN A 923 37.72 -33.65 -16.92
CA ASN A 923 37.42 -32.24 -17.20
C ASN A 923 37.09 -31.46 -15.92
N TYR A 924 36.28 -32.04 -15.03
CA TYR A 924 35.99 -31.45 -13.72
C TYR A 924 37.28 -31.28 -12.90
N LEU A 925 38.01 -32.37 -12.69
CA LEU A 925 39.21 -32.36 -11.83
C LEU A 925 40.32 -31.44 -12.35
N LYS A 926 40.45 -31.22 -13.66
CA LYS A 926 41.47 -30.34 -14.24
C LYS A 926 41.37 -28.88 -13.75
N PHE A 927 40.17 -28.41 -13.40
CA PHE A 927 39.97 -27.06 -12.86
C PHE A 927 40.17 -27.00 -11.34
N HIS A 928 40.13 -28.13 -10.65
CA HIS A 928 40.06 -28.23 -9.20
C HIS A 928 41.28 -28.89 -8.54
N GLU A 929 42.15 -29.52 -9.34
CA GLU A 929 43.33 -30.24 -8.89
C GLU A 929 44.48 -30.15 -9.92
N LYS A 930 45.71 -30.04 -9.43
CA LYS A 930 46.94 -30.26 -10.20
C LYS A 930 47.49 -31.67 -9.92
N PRO A 931 48.21 -32.30 -10.86
CA PRO A 931 48.85 -33.59 -10.60
C PRO A 931 49.94 -33.45 -9.53
N TRP A 932 50.01 -34.41 -8.59
CA TRP A 932 51.10 -34.49 -7.62
C TRP A 932 52.47 -34.67 -8.33
N PRO A 933 53.55 -34.06 -7.82
CA PRO A 933 54.90 -34.22 -8.38
C PRO A 933 55.37 -35.68 -8.42
N ASN A 934 55.16 -36.42 -7.32
CA ASN A 934 55.31 -37.87 -7.25
C ASN A 934 54.08 -38.46 -6.57
N GLN A 935 53.64 -39.64 -7.02
CA GLN A 935 52.53 -40.38 -6.41
C GLN A 935 52.74 -41.89 -6.57
N PRO A 936 52.24 -42.73 -5.64
CA PRO A 936 52.47 -44.16 -5.64
C PRO A 936 51.55 -44.88 -6.63
N GLN A 937 51.93 -46.09 -7.03
CA GLN A 937 51.02 -46.97 -7.76
C GLN A 937 50.08 -47.67 -6.78
N ILE A 938 48.80 -47.26 -6.77
CA ILE A 938 47.80 -47.80 -5.86
C ILE A 938 47.48 -49.26 -6.21
N LYS A 939 47.53 -50.12 -5.19
CA LYS A 939 47.21 -51.55 -5.30
C LYS A 939 45.69 -51.78 -5.30
N MET A 940 45.27 -52.85 -5.99
CA MET A 940 43.87 -53.24 -6.09
C MET A 940 43.32 -53.64 -4.72
N GLY A 941 42.15 -53.12 -4.33
CA GLY A 941 41.54 -53.40 -3.03
C GLY A 941 42.20 -52.71 -1.83
N ALA A 942 42.96 -51.64 -2.07
CA ALA A 942 43.59 -50.85 -1.02
C ALA A 942 42.56 -50.12 -0.12
N LYS A 943 43.04 -49.69 1.04
CA LYS A 943 42.31 -48.74 1.90
C LYS A 943 42.62 -47.32 1.44
N LEU A 944 41.58 -46.54 1.18
CA LEU A 944 41.68 -45.15 0.77
C LEU A 944 41.11 -44.27 1.87
N TYR A 945 41.97 -43.47 2.49
CA TYR A 945 41.56 -42.39 3.38
C TYR A 945 41.22 -41.18 2.50
N LEU A 946 39.95 -40.80 2.49
CA LEU A 946 39.47 -39.68 1.70
C LEU A 946 39.47 -38.45 2.59
N ASP A 947 40.30 -37.48 2.22
CA ASP A 947 40.20 -36.14 2.76
C ASP A 947 38.92 -35.43 2.25
N ASP A 948 38.45 -34.42 2.98
CA ASP A 948 37.20 -33.69 2.74
C ASP A 948 37.05 -33.21 1.27
N LEU A 949 38.13 -32.69 0.66
CA LEU A 949 38.09 -32.26 -0.75
C LEU A 949 38.00 -33.45 -1.71
N ALA A 950 38.72 -34.54 -1.41
CA ALA A 950 38.67 -35.74 -2.23
C ALA A 950 37.29 -36.40 -2.18
N LEU A 951 36.67 -36.44 -0.99
CA LEU A 951 35.30 -36.92 -0.81
C LEU A 951 34.32 -36.09 -1.63
N THR A 952 34.42 -34.76 -1.54
CA THR A 952 33.56 -33.81 -2.28
C THR A 952 33.71 -33.99 -3.79
N TYR A 953 34.94 -34.07 -4.31
CA TYR A 953 35.16 -34.23 -5.75
C TYR A 953 34.67 -35.58 -6.25
N PHE A 954 34.93 -36.67 -5.52
CA PHE A 954 34.44 -38.00 -5.88
C PHE A 954 32.93 -38.14 -5.82
N HIS A 955 32.29 -37.40 -4.93
CA HIS A 955 30.86 -37.27 -4.88
C HIS A 955 30.31 -36.57 -6.14
N GLN A 956 30.84 -35.39 -6.48
CA GLN A 956 30.39 -34.61 -7.64
C GLN A 956 30.55 -35.35 -8.98
N ILE A 957 31.63 -36.11 -9.16
CA ILE A 957 31.85 -36.92 -10.37
C ILE A 957 31.16 -38.30 -10.31
N GLY A 958 30.50 -38.65 -9.20
CA GLY A 958 29.67 -39.86 -9.07
C GLY A 958 30.44 -41.19 -9.10
N ILE A 959 31.63 -41.28 -8.47
CA ILE A 959 32.46 -42.50 -8.52
C ILE A 959 32.59 -43.25 -7.18
N LEU A 960 32.09 -42.72 -6.06
CA LEU A 960 32.24 -43.33 -4.73
C LEU A 960 31.73 -44.79 -4.66
N GLU A 961 30.54 -45.05 -5.19
CA GLU A 961 29.97 -46.41 -5.24
C GLU A 961 30.77 -47.34 -6.14
N LYS A 962 31.30 -46.80 -7.25
CA LYS A 962 32.14 -47.54 -8.20
C LYS A 962 33.49 -47.92 -7.60
N LEU A 963 34.03 -47.10 -6.71
CA LEU A 963 35.24 -47.43 -5.94
C LEU A 963 35.00 -48.62 -5.01
N ARG A 964 33.83 -48.68 -4.35
CA ARG A 964 33.47 -49.84 -3.53
C ARG A 964 33.28 -51.10 -4.38
N ALA A 965 32.61 -50.99 -5.54
CA ALA A 965 32.46 -52.10 -6.49
C ALA A 965 33.81 -52.60 -7.04
N ALA A 966 34.78 -51.70 -7.19
CA ALA A 966 36.16 -52.01 -7.56
C ALA A 966 36.98 -52.70 -6.44
N GLY A 967 36.41 -52.87 -5.24
CA GLY A 967 37.00 -53.57 -4.11
C GLY A 967 37.77 -52.69 -3.12
N PHE A 968 37.79 -51.36 -3.30
CA PHE A 968 38.44 -50.44 -2.37
C PHE A 968 37.65 -50.29 -1.06
N LYS A 969 38.38 -50.04 0.05
CA LYS A 969 37.78 -49.65 1.34
C LYS A 969 37.96 -48.17 1.56
N LEU A 970 36.86 -47.43 1.59
CA LEU A 970 36.87 -45.97 1.71
C LEU A 970 36.68 -45.58 3.17
N PHE A 971 37.62 -44.82 3.72
CA PHE A 971 37.55 -44.28 5.08
C PHE A 971 37.41 -42.76 5.04
N VAL A 972 36.45 -42.24 5.81
CA VAL A 972 36.22 -40.80 6.00
C VAL A 972 36.39 -40.43 7.47
N SER A 973 36.64 -39.16 7.76
CA SER A 973 36.90 -38.71 9.12
C SER A 973 35.63 -38.69 9.98
N SER A 974 35.81 -38.68 11.29
CA SER A 974 34.69 -38.47 12.21
C SER A 974 34.11 -37.05 12.12
N ARG A 975 34.94 -36.08 11.74
CA ARG A 975 34.56 -34.67 11.65
C ARG A 975 33.59 -34.45 10.49
N GLU A 976 33.92 -34.97 9.31
CA GLU A 976 33.08 -34.87 8.11
C GLU A 976 31.70 -35.51 8.34
N LEU A 977 31.64 -36.66 9.03
CA LEU A 977 30.37 -37.29 9.39
C LEU A 977 29.56 -36.48 10.41
N ILE A 978 30.22 -35.78 11.35
CA ILE A 978 29.55 -34.86 12.28
C ILE A 978 29.03 -33.63 11.53
N GLU A 979 29.80 -33.07 10.60
CA GLU A 979 29.38 -31.95 9.75
C GLU A 979 28.16 -32.34 8.90
N ALA A 980 28.20 -33.48 8.22
CA ALA A 980 27.06 -34.01 7.48
C ALA A 980 25.82 -34.18 8.36
N ASN A 981 25.97 -34.74 9.58
CA ASN A 981 24.86 -34.86 10.53
C ASN A 981 24.31 -33.50 10.98
N ASN A 982 25.18 -32.52 11.24
CA ASN A 982 24.79 -31.18 11.64
C ASN A 982 24.04 -30.46 10.50
N LEU A 983 24.50 -30.58 9.26
CA LEU A 983 23.83 -30.03 8.07
C LEU A 983 22.42 -30.61 7.89
N VAL A 984 22.27 -31.94 8.00
CA VAL A 984 20.97 -32.60 7.91
C VAL A 984 20.06 -32.22 9.07
N SER A 985 20.59 -32.18 10.30
CA SER A 985 19.83 -31.78 11.49
C SER A 985 19.33 -30.33 11.38
N TYR A 986 20.20 -29.42 10.94
CA TYR A 986 19.86 -28.02 10.74
C TYR A 986 18.78 -27.88 9.66
N SER A 987 18.89 -28.57 8.51
CA SER A 987 17.84 -28.58 7.48
C SER A 987 16.49 -29.04 8.03
N ASN A 988 16.46 -30.11 8.82
CA ASN A 988 15.22 -30.61 9.42
C ASN A 988 14.60 -29.61 10.41
N ILE A 989 15.43 -28.82 11.11
CA ILE A 989 14.94 -27.76 12.00
C ILE A 989 14.41 -26.58 11.19
N SER A 990 15.12 -26.16 10.13
CA SER A 990 14.63 -25.12 9.20
C SER A 990 13.26 -25.49 8.63
N ASP A 991 13.03 -26.75 8.23
CA ASP A 991 11.74 -27.21 7.70
C ASP A 991 10.60 -27.08 8.75
N LYS A 992 10.87 -27.40 10.01
CA LYS A 992 9.91 -27.21 11.12
C LYS A 992 9.56 -25.74 11.32
N ILE A 993 10.55 -24.86 11.21
CA ILE A 993 10.37 -23.42 11.39
C ILE A 993 9.61 -22.81 10.21
N ILE A 994 9.90 -23.23 8.97
CA ILE A 994 9.13 -22.83 7.80
C ILE A 994 7.66 -23.25 7.98
N THR A 995 7.41 -24.46 8.52
CA THR A 995 6.06 -24.92 8.86
C THR A 995 5.40 -24.05 9.94
N ALA A 996 6.17 -23.62 10.95
CA ALA A 996 5.68 -22.71 11.98
C ALA A 996 5.30 -21.33 11.40
N ILE A 997 6.12 -20.76 10.50
CA ILE A 997 5.82 -19.49 9.82
C ILE A 997 4.55 -19.62 8.96
N GLU A 998 4.40 -20.71 8.20
CA GLU A 998 3.19 -20.96 7.41
C GLU A 998 1.94 -21.10 8.27
N SER A 999 2.06 -21.74 9.45
CA SER A 999 0.97 -21.83 10.43
C SER A 999 0.55 -20.45 10.92
N ILE A 1000 1.50 -19.62 11.38
CA ILE A 1000 1.22 -18.24 11.82
C ILE A 1000 0.55 -17.43 10.70
N ARG A 1001 1.13 -17.46 9.49
CA ARG A 1001 0.55 -16.77 8.33
C ARG A 1001 -0.89 -17.21 8.08
N SER A 1002 -1.16 -18.51 8.06
CA SER A 1002 -2.49 -19.05 7.77
C SER A 1002 -3.53 -18.61 8.80
N VAL A 1003 -3.18 -18.65 10.08
CA VAL A 1003 -4.07 -18.21 11.18
C VAL A 1003 -4.34 -16.70 11.06
N VAL A 1004 -3.28 -15.89 10.92
CA VAL A 1004 -3.38 -14.44 10.78
C VAL A 1004 -4.21 -14.04 9.55
N ASN A 1005 -3.91 -14.61 8.38
CA ASN A 1005 -4.66 -14.35 7.14
C ASN A 1005 -6.16 -14.61 7.34
N SER A 1006 -6.54 -15.77 7.91
CA SER A 1006 -7.96 -16.09 8.13
C SER A 1006 -8.69 -15.06 9.01
N ARG A 1007 -7.98 -14.48 9.99
CA ARG A 1007 -8.54 -13.51 10.93
C ARG A 1007 -8.52 -12.08 10.40
N ILE A 1008 -7.61 -11.76 9.47
CA ILE A 1008 -7.71 -10.53 8.66
C ILE A 1008 -8.94 -10.60 7.77
N GLU A 1009 -9.15 -11.72 7.07
CA GLU A 1009 -10.32 -11.94 6.19
C GLU A 1009 -11.65 -11.85 6.96
N SER A 1010 -11.69 -12.37 8.20
CA SER A 1010 -12.89 -12.28 9.05
C SER A 1010 -13.09 -10.89 9.70
N GLY A 1011 -12.17 -9.95 9.50
CA GLY A 1011 -12.19 -8.62 10.15
C GLY A 1011 -11.82 -8.62 11.64
N LYS A 1012 -11.36 -9.76 12.18
CA LYS A 1012 -11.00 -9.92 13.59
C LYS A 1012 -9.61 -9.34 13.90
N ILE A 1013 -8.68 -9.48 12.96
CA ILE A 1013 -7.39 -8.78 12.98
C ILE A 1013 -7.50 -7.51 12.13
N LYS A 1014 -7.14 -6.38 12.72
CA LYS A 1014 -6.94 -5.11 12.05
C LYS A 1014 -5.45 -4.83 11.91
N ILE A 1015 -5.04 -4.44 10.71
CA ILE A 1015 -3.67 -4.04 10.42
C ILE A 1015 -3.55 -2.53 10.63
N CYS A 1016 -2.41 -2.10 11.14
CA CYS A 1016 -2.14 -0.70 11.46
C CYS A 1016 -1.84 0.11 10.20
N ARG A 1017 -1.86 1.44 10.34
CA ARG A 1017 -1.23 2.31 9.35
C ARG A 1017 0.29 2.12 9.33
N ILE A 1018 0.90 2.27 8.16
CA ILE A 1018 2.35 2.24 7.98
C ILE A 1018 3.00 3.39 8.77
N SER A 1019 4.07 3.08 9.50
CA SER A 1019 4.94 4.07 10.14
C SER A 1019 5.97 4.59 9.14
N LEU A 1020 5.98 5.91 8.88
CA LEU A 1020 6.73 6.51 7.76
C LEU A 1020 8.01 7.25 8.20
N ASP A 1021 8.71 6.78 9.23
CA ASP A 1021 9.94 7.40 9.71
C ASP A 1021 11.17 6.88 8.93
N GLU A 1022 11.38 7.41 7.72
CA GLU A 1022 12.43 7.00 6.77
C GLU A 1022 13.87 7.14 7.31
N ASN A 1023 14.07 7.90 8.38
CA ASN A 1023 15.40 8.13 8.96
C ASN A 1023 15.87 6.98 9.88
N ASN A 1024 15.03 5.97 10.12
CA ASN A 1024 15.34 4.87 11.02
C ASN A 1024 14.97 3.53 10.38
N VAL A 1025 15.94 2.83 9.78
CA VAL A 1025 15.79 1.43 9.29
C VAL A 1025 15.27 0.50 10.40
N ILE A 1026 15.58 0.85 11.65
CA ILE A 1026 15.08 0.21 12.88
C ILE A 1026 13.54 0.24 12.99
N SER A 1027 12.89 1.26 12.44
CA SER A 1027 11.43 1.47 12.55
C SER A 1027 10.60 0.51 11.70
N GLU A 1028 11.22 -0.25 10.80
CA GLU A 1028 10.53 -1.18 9.90
C GLU A 1028 10.22 -2.54 10.56
N HIS A 1029 10.91 -2.89 11.66
CA HIS A 1029 10.65 -4.16 12.35
C HIS A 1029 9.29 -4.15 13.09
N PRO A 1030 8.47 -5.22 13.03
CA PRO A 1030 7.13 -5.24 13.64
C PRO A 1030 7.12 -4.88 15.13
N THR A 1031 8.12 -5.35 15.90
CA THR A 1031 8.26 -5.04 17.33
C THR A 1031 8.51 -3.55 17.62
N ALA A 1032 9.13 -2.81 16.69
CA ALA A 1032 9.28 -1.36 16.84
C ALA A 1032 7.96 -0.65 16.47
N GLU A 1033 7.30 -1.09 15.41
CA GLU A 1033 6.05 -0.50 14.92
C GLU A 1033 4.89 -0.70 15.90
N ILE A 1034 4.88 -1.76 16.71
CA ILE A 1034 3.81 -2.04 17.69
C ILE A 1034 3.58 -0.88 18.68
N PHE A 1035 4.57 -0.02 18.94
CA PHE A 1035 4.40 1.10 19.87
C PHE A 1035 3.57 2.25 19.28
N ASN A 1036 3.41 2.29 17.95
CA ASN A 1036 2.50 3.20 17.28
C ASN A 1036 1.01 2.85 17.53
N LEU A 1037 0.73 1.66 18.08
CA LEU A 1037 -0.63 1.22 18.41
C LEU A 1037 -1.20 1.81 19.69
N ALA A 1038 -0.44 2.62 20.42
CA ALA A 1038 -0.89 3.24 21.66
C ALA A 1038 -2.20 4.02 21.52
N THR A 1039 -2.52 4.55 20.33
CA THR A 1039 -3.76 5.28 20.04
C THR A 1039 -4.99 4.38 19.88
N SER A 1040 -4.78 3.09 19.61
CA SER A 1040 -5.83 2.14 19.20
C SER A 1040 -5.99 0.97 20.18
N CYS A 1041 -5.01 0.71 21.03
CA CYS A 1041 -4.98 -0.40 21.99
C CYS A 1041 -4.48 0.06 23.36
N HIS A 1042 -5.04 -0.51 24.42
CA HIS A 1042 -4.63 -0.26 25.80
C HIS A 1042 -3.68 -1.34 26.36
N SER A 1043 -3.56 -2.48 25.66
CA SER A 1043 -2.80 -3.65 26.10
C SER A 1043 -2.05 -4.28 24.93
N ILE A 1044 -0.83 -4.75 25.18
CA ILE A 1044 0.04 -5.40 24.20
C ILE A 1044 0.65 -6.68 24.78
N ILE A 1045 0.86 -7.70 23.96
CA ILE A 1045 1.54 -8.95 24.34
C ILE A 1045 2.94 -8.99 23.73
N ILE A 1046 3.98 -9.05 24.57
CA ILE A 1046 5.38 -9.08 24.13
C ILE A 1046 6.19 -10.09 24.96
N ASP A 1047 6.85 -11.02 24.26
CA ASP A 1047 7.77 -12.02 24.81
C ASP A 1047 9.23 -11.64 24.53
N ASP A 1048 9.58 -10.44 24.99
CA ASP A 1048 10.93 -9.90 24.93
C ASP A 1048 11.26 -9.30 26.30
N ARG A 1049 12.30 -9.84 26.93
CA ARG A 1049 12.74 -9.43 28.28
C ARG A 1049 13.08 -7.94 28.37
N PHE A 1050 13.54 -7.32 27.29
CA PHE A 1050 13.83 -5.89 27.29
C PHE A 1050 12.56 -5.06 27.53
N PHE A 1051 11.43 -5.48 26.93
CA PHE A 1051 10.17 -4.74 27.06
C PHE A 1051 9.40 -5.14 28.30
N ASN A 1052 9.18 -6.44 28.53
CA ASN A 1052 8.31 -6.94 29.60
C ASN A 1052 8.93 -6.90 31.02
N LYS A 1053 10.13 -6.31 31.18
CA LYS A 1053 10.64 -5.83 32.47
C LYS A 1053 9.88 -4.63 33.02
N ASN A 1054 9.13 -3.93 32.16
CA ASN A 1054 8.29 -2.79 32.50
C ASN A 1054 6.81 -3.21 32.51
N GLU A 1055 6.00 -2.62 33.40
CA GLU A 1055 4.55 -2.88 33.44
C GLU A 1055 3.80 -2.16 32.30
N TYR A 1056 4.32 -1.02 31.86
CA TYR A 1056 3.70 -0.13 30.87
C TYR A 1056 4.73 0.43 29.89
N VAL A 1057 4.30 0.77 28.67
CA VAL A 1057 5.03 1.65 27.74
C VAL A 1057 4.22 2.91 27.49
N ALA A 1058 4.86 4.08 27.52
CA ALA A 1058 4.23 5.36 27.22
C ALA A 1058 4.67 5.87 25.85
N ASN A 1059 3.71 6.24 24.99
CA ASN A 1059 3.98 6.92 23.71
C ASN A 1059 3.72 8.43 23.82
N GLY A 1060 4.18 9.06 24.91
CA GLY A 1060 4.01 10.49 25.20
C GLY A 1060 2.57 10.97 25.55
N ILE A 1061 1.53 10.31 25.04
CA ILE A 1061 0.11 10.71 25.20
C ILE A 1061 -0.71 9.67 25.99
N GLN A 1062 -0.47 8.37 25.76
CA GLN A 1062 -1.18 7.26 26.40
C GLN A 1062 -0.20 6.18 26.88
N GLN A 1063 -0.61 5.42 27.90
CA GLN A 1063 0.13 4.28 28.45
C GLN A 1063 -0.53 2.97 28.02
N MET A 1064 0.26 2.06 27.45
CA MET A 1064 -0.15 0.69 27.14
C MET A 1064 0.36 -0.27 28.21
N THR A 1065 -0.48 -1.21 28.64
CA THR A 1065 -0.08 -2.28 29.56
C THR A 1065 0.63 -3.39 28.80
N ILE A 1066 1.81 -3.81 29.25
CA ILE A 1066 2.53 -4.94 28.67
C ILE A 1066 2.14 -6.21 29.39
N TYR A 1067 1.73 -7.23 28.64
CA TYR A 1067 1.57 -8.61 29.10
C TYR A 1067 2.52 -9.52 28.32
N SER A 1068 2.67 -10.75 28.81
CA SER A 1068 3.44 -11.82 28.16
C SER A 1068 2.55 -13.03 27.89
N THR A 1069 3.04 -13.99 27.11
CA THR A 1069 2.30 -15.24 26.89
C THR A 1069 2.13 -16.08 28.16
N LEU A 1070 2.96 -15.89 29.19
CA LEU A 1070 2.73 -16.50 30.51
C LEU A 1070 1.45 -15.96 31.17
N ASP A 1071 1.16 -14.67 31.00
CA ASP A 1071 -0.06 -14.05 31.54
C ASP A 1071 -1.30 -14.54 30.76
N ILE A 1072 -1.13 -14.83 29.45
CA ILE A 1072 -2.17 -15.48 28.63
C ILE A 1072 -2.45 -16.89 29.14
N LEU A 1073 -1.42 -17.70 29.43
CA LEU A 1073 -1.61 -19.05 29.97
C LEU A 1073 -2.40 -19.02 31.29
N ASP A 1074 -2.07 -18.10 32.19
CA ASP A 1074 -2.80 -17.94 33.46
C ASP A 1074 -4.25 -17.47 33.23
N THR A 1075 -4.45 -16.58 32.26
CA THR A 1075 -5.80 -16.11 31.88
C THR A 1075 -6.64 -17.24 31.30
N LEU A 1076 -6.08 -18.08 30.42
CA LEU A 1076 -6.77 -19.23 29.82
C LEU A 1076 -7.27 -20.23 30.87
N VAL A 1077 -6.49 -20.45 31.94
CA VAL A 1077 -6.92 -21.27 33.08
C VAL A 1077 -8.05 -20.59 33.85
N SER A 1078 -7.94 -19.28 34.11
CA SER A 1078 -8.95 -18.54 34.89
C SER A 1078 -10.35 -18.56 34.27
N ILE A 1079 -10.44 -18.72 32.95
CA ILE A 1079 -11.68 -18.81 32.18
C ILE A 1079 -12.06 -20.25 31.77
N ASN A 1080 -11.30 -21.25 32.24
CA ASN A 1080 -11.49 -22.68 31.95
C ASN A 1080 -11.37 -23.07 30.46
N LEU A 1081 -10.56 -22.37 29.66
CA LEU A 1081 -10.26 -22.79 28.28
C LEU A 1081 -9.13 -23.82 28.19
N ILE A 1082 -8.23 -23.81 29.17
CA ILE A 1082 -7.26 -24.88 29.40
C ILE A 1082 -7.31 -25.26 30.88
N THR A 1083 -6.93 -26.49 31.18
CA THR A 1083 -6.78 -26.99 32.54
C THR A 1083 -5.48 -26.52 33.18
N ASP A 1084 -5.39 -26.62 34.51
CA ASP A 1084 -4.15 -26.31 35.22
C ASP A 1084 -3.01 -27.28 34.81
N GLU A 1085 -3.34 -28.53 34.50
CA GLU A 1085 -2.40 -29.53 33.97
C GLU A 1085 -1.84 -29.13 32.60
N GLU A 1086 -2.70 -28.68 31.67
CA GLU A 1086 -2.24 -28.16 30.37
C GLU A 1086 -1.33 -26.94 30.53
N ARG A 1087 -1.64 -26.04 31.48
CA ARG A 1087 -0.75 -24.90 31.80
C ARG A 1087 0.63 -25.38 32.28
N MET A 1088 0.68 -26.35 33.18
CA MET A 1088 1.94 -26.93 33.68
C MET A 1088 2.75 -27.58 32.55
N GLU A 1089 2.08 -28.29 31.63
CA GLU A 1089 2.72 -28.89 30.45
C GLU A 1089 3.32 -27.81 29.53
N HIS A 1090 2.58 -26.73 29.25
CA HIS A 1090 3.09 -25.61 28.45
C HIS A 1090 4.30 -24.94 29.11
N ARG A 1091 4.28 -24.71 30.43
CA ARG A 1091 5.44 -24.16 31.17
C ARG A 1091 6.63 -25.12 31.15
N THR A 1092 6.41 -26.42 31.30
CA THR A 1092 7.45 -27.44 31.18
C THR A 1092 8.08 -27.45 29.79
N LEU A 1093 7.27 -27.37 28.73
CA LEU A 1093 7.75 -27.27 27.36
C LEU A 1093 8.64 -26.03 27.16
N LEU A 1094 8.22 -24.86 27.65
CA LEU A 1094 9.03 -23.64 27.57
C LEU A 1094 10.36 -23.80 28.33
N ARG A 1095 10.37 -24.41 29.54
CA ARG A 1095 11.60 -24.67 30.30
C ARG A 1095 12.57 -25.57 29.54
N ARG A 1096 12.06 -26.66 28.95
CA ARG A 1096 12.84 -27.59 28.12
C ARG A 1096 13.35 -26.94 26.83
N ALA A 1097 12.61 -25.98 26.28
CA ALA A 1097 13.01 -25.18 25.15
C ALA A 1097 14.07 -24.11 25.50
N GLY A 1098 14.43 -23.93 26.77
CA GLY A 1098 15.47 -23.00 27.21
C GLY A 1098 14.97 -21.58 27.48
N TYR A 1099 13.66 -21.35 27.57
CA TYR A 1099 13.10 -20.06 27.95
C TYR A 1099 13.50 -19.70 29.39
N PHE A 1100 13.97 -18.47 29.55
CA PHE A 1100 14.56 -17.94 30.79
C PHE A 1100 13.48 -17.37 31.74
N SER A 1101 13.73 -17.41 33.06
CA SER A 1101 12.88 -16.84 34.11
C SER A 1101 11.41 -17.31 34.13
N ILE A 1102 11.17 -18.60 33.85
CA ILE A 1102 9.81 -19.16 33.97
C ILE A 1102 9.47 -19.36 35.46
N PRO A 1103 8.38 -18.80 35.97
CA PRO A 1103 7.99 -18.97 37.37
C PRO A 1103 7.57 -20.41 37.67
N VAL A 1104 7.79 -20.85 38.92
CA VAL A 1104 7.32 -22.14 39.46
C VAL A 1104 6.31 -21.83 40.55
N THR A 1105 5.15 -22.49 40.57
CA THR A 1105 4.17 -22.33 41.65
C THR A 1105 4.30 -23.40 42.72
N ASP A 1106 3.77 -23.13 43.91
CA ASP A 1106 3.61 -24.10 45.01
C ASP A 1106 2.86 -25.34 44.56
N LEU A 1107 1.71 -25.16 43.91
CA LEU A 1107 0.88 -26.25 43.40
C LEU A 1107 1.62 -27.10 42.36
N GLU A 1108 2.31 -26.47 41.41
CA GLU A 1108 3.09 -27.14 40.36
C GLU A 1108 4.19 -28.03 40.98
N LEU A 1109 5.02 -27.46 41.85
CA LEU A 1109 6.13 -28.18 42.46
C LEU A 1109 5.66 -29.30 43.39
N SER A 1110 4.64 -29.05 44.23
CA SER A 1110 4.04 -30.07 45.10
C SER A 1110 3.48 -31.24 44.28
N ASN A 1111 2.75 -30.96 43.19
CA ASN A 1111 2.14 -32.00 42.35
C ASN A 1111 3.20 -32.89 41.70
N HIS A 1112 4.23 -32.29 41.09
CA HIS A 1112 5.29 -33.06 40.44
C HIS A 1112 6.15 -33.85 41.43
N LEU A 1113 6.43 -33.31 42.62
CA LEU A 1113 7.14 -34.04 43.68
C LEU A 1113 6.31 -35.22 44.21
N LYS A 1114 5.01 -35.04 44.46
CA LYS A 1114 4.12 -36.13 44.89
C LYS A 1114 4.02 -37.24 43.86
N ALA A 1115 3.96 -36.89 42.57
CA ALA A 1115 3.92 -37.85 41.47
C ALA A 1115 5.26 -38.58 41.22
N SER A 1116 6.38 -38.06 41.73
CA SER A 1116 7.70 -38.68 41.57
C SER A 1116 7.91 -39.89 42.49
N SER A 1117 8.65 -40.88 41.99
CA SER A 1117 9.05 -42.05 42.76
C SER A 1117 10.38 -41.83 43.48
N VAL A 1118 10.56 -42.50 44.62
CA VAL A 1118 11.80 -42.47 45.39
C VAL A 1118 12.46 -43.85 45.26
N LEU A 1119 13.75 -43.87 44.91
CA LEU A 1119 14.54 -45.10 44.85
C LEU A 1119 15.73 -44.96 45.82
N GLY A 1120 15.65 -45.66 46.94
CA GLY A 1120 16.61 -45.48 48.04
C GLY A 1120 16.40 -44.13 48.73
N ASP A 1121 17.42 -43.29 48.73
CA ASP A 1121 17.46 -41.95 49.34
C ASP A 1121 17.30 -40.81 48.31
N LYS A 1122 16.97 -41.12 47.05
CA LYS A 1122 16.92 -40.16 45.95
C LYS A 1122 15.58 -40.15 45.23
N VAL A 1123 15.14 -38.94 44.88
CA VAL A 1123 14.01 -38.71 43.98
C VAL A 1123 14.42 -39.09 42.55
N LEU A 1124 13.62 -39.92 41.89
CA LEU A 1124 13.72 -40.15 40.45
C LEU A 1124 12.96 -39.02 39.74
N GLU A 1125 13.70 -38.11 39.13
CA GLU A 1125 13.14 -36.95 38.45
C GLU A 1125 12.23 -37.37 37.29
N SER A 1126 10.99 -36.90 37.30
CA SER A 1126 10.15 -36.88 36.12
C SER A 1126 10.66 -35.84 35.11
N ALA A 1127 10.10 -35.81 33.89
CA ALA A 1127 10.51 -34.85 32.88
C ALA A 1127 10.28 -33.40 33.33
N GLU A 1128 9.20 -33.17 34.08
CA GLU A 1128 8.76 -31.88 34.62
C GLU A 1128 9.70 -31.41 35.74
N LEU A 1129 9.98 -32.27 36.74
CA LEU A 1129 10.95 -31.95 37.80
C LEU A 1129 12.35 -31.70 37.26
N LYS A 1130 12.78 -32.53 36.28
CA LYS A 1130 14.05 -32.35 35.60
C LYS A 1130 14.09 -31.00 34.86
N ALA A 1131 13.01 -30.61 34.17
CA ALA A 1131 12.93 -29.34 33.47
C ALA A 1131 12.99 -28.14 34.43
N ILE A 1132 12.33 -28.21 35.60
CA ILE A 1132 12.43 -27.20 36.65
C ILE A 1132 13.88 -27.07 37.13
N ARG A 1133 14.50 -28.19 37.54
CA ARG A 1133 15.90 -28.20 38.00
C ARG A 1133 16.86 -27.64 36.95
N GLU A 1134 16.76 -28.10 35.70
CA GLU A 1134 17.66 -27.71 34.62
C GLU A 1134 17.48 -26.24 34.24
N ASN A 1135 16.25 -25.71 34.27
CA ASN A 1135 16.00 -24.30 34.05
C ASN A 1135 16.69 -23.43 35.12
N ILE A 1136 16.55 -23.78 36.41
CA ILE A 1136 17.25 -23.09 37.51
C ILE A 1136 18.77 -23.17 37.33
N LEU A 1137 19.28 -24.34 36.96
CA LEU A 1137 20.71 -24.55 36.71
C LEU A 1137 21.20 -23.68 35.54
N GLN A 1138 20.42 -23.51 34.47
CA GLN A 1138 20.77 -22.59 33.38
C GLN A 1138 20.95 -21.17 33.87
N VAL A 1139 20.06 -20.69 34.74
CA VAL A 1139 20.16 -19.35 35.31
C VAL A 1139 21.44 -19.24 36.15
N ARG A 1140 21.74 -20.24 36.99
CA ARG A 1140 22.95 -20.28 37.82
C ARG A 1140 24.25 -20.35 37.04
N MET A 1141 24.28 -21.02 35.90
CA MET A 1141 25.50 -21.15 35.09
C MET A 1141 25.84 -19.86 34.31
N ARG A 1142 24.94 -18.88 34.30
CA ARG A 1142 25.05 -17.66 33.47
C ARG A 1142 25.03 -16.40 34.34
N THR A 1143 25.60 -15.33 33.82
CA THR A 1143 25.54 -13.97 34.40
C THR A 1143 24.31 -13.18 33.94
N TRP A 1144 23.24 -13.90 33.56
CA TRP A 1144 22.06 -13.31 32.92
C TRP A 1144 21.06 -12.76 33.94
N LEU A 1145 20.91 -13.36 35.12
CA LEU A 1145 20.06 -12.82 36.19
C LEU A 1145 20.62 -11.47 36.68
N GLN A 1146 19.81 -10.41 36.62
CA GLN A 1146 20.25 -9.07 37.04
C GLN A 1146 19.69 -8.73 38.43
N LEU A 1147 20.55 -8.55 39.42
CA LEU A 1147 20.16 -8.12 40.77
C LEU A 1147 20.59 -6.67 41.01
N PRO A 1148 19.77 -5.83 41.70
CA PRO A 1148 18.51 -6.16 42.37
C PRO A 1148 17.26 -6.11 41.47
N SER A 1149 17.38 -5.76 40.19
CA SER A 1149 16.23 -5.50 39.30
C SER A 1149 15.29 -6.69 39.11
N GLU A 1150 15.79 -7.92 39.18
CA GLU A 1150 15.01 -9.16 39.04
C GLU A 1150 14.97 -9.99 40.34
N SER A 1151 15.15 -9.32 41.48
CA SER A 1151 15.04 -9.95 42.81
C SER A 1151 13.70 -10.64 43.02
N LEU A 1152 12.62 -10.10 42.46
CA LEU A 1152 11.27 -10.66 42.54
C LEU A 1152 11.23 -12.15 42.16
N TRP A 1153 11.79 -12.53 41.01
CA TRP A 1153 11.81 -13.93 40.57
C TRP A 1153 12.61 -14.84 41.51
N LEU A 1154 13.76 -14.37 42.01
CA LEU A 1154 14.60 -15.16 42.92
C LEU A 1154 13.93 -15.34 44.29
N ASP A 1155 13.32 -14.28 44.82
CA ASP A 1155 12.60 -14.31 46.09
C ASP A 1155 11.37 -15.21 46.02
N ASP A 1156 10.57 -15.09 44.94
CA ASP A 1156 9.41 -15.95 44.69
C ASP A 1156 9.83 -17.42 44.56
N PHE A 1157 10.90 -17.70 43.81
CA PHE A 1157 11.47 -19.04 43.68
C PHE A 1157 11.86 -19.64 45.04
N LEU A 1158 12.63 -18.90 45.86
CA LEU A 1158 13.06 -19.36 47.18
C LEU A 1158 11.86 -19.56 48.12
N SER A 1159 10.87 -18.68 48.05
CA SER A 1159 9.64 -18.76 48.84
C SER A 1159 8.82 -20.01 48.51
N VAL A 1160 8.60 -20.29 47.21
CA VAL A 1160 7.84 -21.46 46.73
C VAL A 1160 8.50 -22.75 47.18
N PHE A 1161 9.81 -22.89 46.97
CA PHE A 1161 10.53 -24.11 47.35
C PHE A 1161 10.55 -24.30 48.87
N THR A 1162 10.68 -23.23 49.66
CA THR A 1162 10.61 -23.30 51.12
C THR A 1162 9.21 -23.71 51.61
N THR A 1163 8.15 -23.21 50.95
CA THR A 1163 6.76 -23.53 51.28
C THR A 1163 6.49 -25.00 51.00
N VAL A 1164 6.82 -25.49 49.80
CA VAL A 1164 6.63 -26.90 49.42
C VAL A 1164 7.49 -27.83 50.28
N LEU A 1165 8.70 -27.41 50.68
CA LEU A 1165 9.51 -28.17 51.64
C LEU A 1165 8.73 -28.42 52.92
N LYS A 1166 8.11 -27.38 53.51
CA LYS A 1166 7.33 -27.53 54.74
C LYS A 1166 6.07 -28.37 54.52
N GLU A 1167 5.44 -28.29 53.35
CA GLU A 1167 4.30 -29.14 52.99
C GLU A 1167 4.67 -30.63 52.91
N VAL A 1168 5.85 -30.98 52.39
CA VAL A 1168 6.34 -32.37 52.32
C VAL A 1168 6.47 -32.99 53.71
N TRP A 1169 6.79 -32.22 54.74
CA TRP A 1169 6.84 -32.70 56.14
C TRP A 1169 5.47 -32.77 56.83
N CYS A 1170 4.41 -32.32 56.16
CA CYS A 1170 3.01 -32.43 56.63
C CYS A 1170 2.23 -33.54 55.89
N THR A 1171 2.87 -34.32 55.02
CA THR A 1171 2.21 -35.41 54.29
C THR A 1171 2.17 -36.72 55.09
N GLU A 1172 1.20 -37.59 54.77
CA GLU A 1172 1.10 -38.94 55.32
C GLU A 1172 1.97 -39.95 54.53
N GLU A 1173 3.27 -39.66 54.37
CA GLU A 1173 4.22 -40.53 53.66
C GLU A 1173 5.26 -41.17 54.59
N GLU A 1174 5.95 -42.20 54.11
CA GLU A 1174 7.06 -42.80 54.84
C GLU A 1174 8.25 -41.83 54.95
N LEU A 1175 8.87 -41.79 56.14
CA LEU A 1175 9.97 -40.89 56.48
C LEU A 1175 11.15 -40.89 55.47
N PRO A 1176 11.58 -42.03 54.88
CA PRO A 1176 12.63 -42.03 53.85
C PRO A 1176 12.25 -41.22 52.61
N ASN A 1177 10.97 -41.25 52.19
CA ASN A 1177 10.49 -40.50 51.03
C ASN A 1177 10.41 -38.99 51.33
N ILE A 1178 9.95 -38.63 52.53
CA ILE A 1178 9.93 -37.25 53.04
C ILE A 1178 11.35 -36.67 53.04
N ARG A 1179 12.33 -37.40 53.60
CA ARG A 1179 13.75 -37.01 53.60
C ARG A 1179 14.32 -36.89 52.18
N ALA A 1180 14.08 -37.88 51.31
CA ALA A 1180 14.58 -37.85 49.93
C ALA A 1180 14.07 -36.64 49.12
N ARG A 1181 12.77 -36.33 49.24
CA ARG A 1181 12.15 -35.17 48.58
C ARG A 1181 12.65 -33.85 49.17
N SER A 1182 12.80 -33.78 50.49
CA SER A 1182 13.37 -32.60 51.17
C SER A 1182 14.82 -32.33 50.75
N ASN A 1183 15.63 -33.38 50.61
CA ASN A 1183 17.00 -33.28 50.10
C ASN A 1183 17.05 -32.77 48.66
N TRP A 1184 16.14 -33.23 47.80
CA TRP A 1184 16.05 -32.73 46.43
C TRP A 1184 15.75 -31.22 46.39
N ILE A 1185 14.80 -30.75 47.21
CA ILE A 1185 14.42 -29.33 47.29
C ILE A 1185 15.58 -28.47 47.81
N ILE A 1186 16.25 -28.89 48.90
CA ILE A 1186 17.38 -28.14 49.50
C ILE A 1186 18.50 -27.90 48.48
N ASN A 1187 18.82 -28.90 47.65
CA ASN A 1187 19.84 -28.76 46.61
C ASN A 1187 19.49 -27.67 45.57
N GLN A 1188 18.21 -27.32 45.41
CA GLN A 1188 17.78 -26.28 44.47
C GLN A 1188 17.82 -24.89 45.07
N ILE A 1189 17.79 -24.71 46.39
CA ILE A 1189 17.65 -23.38 47.03
C ILE A 1189 18.92 -22.88 47.71
N ASP A 1190 20.07 -23.55 47.52
CA ASP A 1190 21.35 -23.04 48.03
C ASP A 1190 21.69 -21.67 47.40
N LEU A 1191 21.88 -20.68 48.27
CA LEU A 1191 22.22 -19.31 47.90
C LEU A 1191 23.64 -19.17 47.35
N LEU A 1192 24.54 -20.11 47.66
CA LEU A 1192 25.91 -20.10 47.13
C LEU A 1192 25.96 -20.19 45.60
N GLY A 1193 24.99 -20.89 45.00
CA GLY A 1193 24.88 -21.02 43.54
C GLY A 1193 24.58 -19.72 42.79
N TRP A 1194 24.38 -18.61 43.50
CA TRP A 1194 24.06 -17.29 42.95
C TRP A 1194 25.14 -16.24 43.22
N ALA A 1195 26.24 -16.62 43.89
CA ALA A 1195 27.27 -15.67 44.34
C ALA A 1195 27.91 -14.86 43.20
N HIS A 1196 28.01 -15.42 41.99
CA HIS A 1196 28.55 -14.75 40.81
C HIS A 1196 27.66 -13.61 40.26
N THR A 1197 26.40 -13.52 40.69
CA THR A 1197 25.45 -12.46 40.28
C THR A 1197 25.41 -11.27 41.24
N LEU A 1198 26.11 -11.37 42.37
CA LEU A 1198 26.19 -10.32 43.39
C LEU A 1198 27.46 -9.51 43.15
N GLU A 1199 27.35 -8.31 42.58
CA GLU A 1199 28.50 -7.43 42.32
C GLU A 1199 29.25 -7.08 43.63
N SER A 1200 30.57 -6.98 43.52
CA SER A 1200 31.54 -6.96 44.61
C SER A 1200 31.38 -5.76 45.56
N GLU A 1201 31.00 -6.11 46.81
CA GLU A 1201 30.91 -5.37 48.08
C GLU A 1201 29.55 -4.75 48.47
N PRO A 1202 28.91 -5.18 49.59
CA PRO A 1202 29.39 -6.09 50.64
C PRO A 1202 28.86 -7.52 50.42
N ALA A 1203 29.36 -8.19 49.38
CA ALA A 1203 28.94 -9.56 49.03
C ALA A 1203 29.13 -10.56 50.18
N GLU A 1204 30.18 -10.41 51.02
CA GLU A 1204 30.36 -11.24 52.22
C GLU A 1204 29.24 -11.02 53.25
N ASN A 1205 28.80 -9.79 53.50
CA ASN A 1205 27.72 -9.51 54.44
C ASN A 1205 26.34 -9.86 53.86
N LEU A 1206 26.11 -9.70 52.55
CA LEU A 1206 24.85 -10.08 51.92
C LEU A 1206 24.72 -11.62 51.82
N ILE A 1207 25.81 -12.32 51.52
CA ILE A 1207 25.84 -13.79 51.53
C ILE A 1207 25.74 -14.29 52.97
N LYS A 1208 26.47 -13.75 53.95
CA LYS A 1208 26.34 -14.18 55.36
C LYS A 1208 24.95 -13.86 55.93
N THR A 1209 24.45 -12.63 55.75
CA THR A 1209 23.15 -12.21 56.30
C THR A 1209 21.99 -12.82 55.52
N GLY A 1210 21.99 -12.78 54.18
CA GLY A 1210 20.92 -13.37 53.36
C GLY A 1210 20.84 -14.89 53.45
N ARG A 1211 21.99 -15.59 53.45
CA ARG A 1211 22.03 -17.05 53.71
C ARG A 1211 21.61 -17.38 55.13
N GLY A 1212 22.06 -16.59 56.11
CA GLY A 1212 21.66 -16.72 57.51
C GLY A 1212 20.15 -16.56 57.72
N GLU A 1213 19.55 -15.49 57.21
CA GLU A 1213 18.10 -15.23 57.26
C GLU A 1213 17.29 -16.33 56.54
N PHE A 1214 17.83 -16.88 55.44
CA PHE A 1214 17.21 -18.03 54.76
C PHE A 1214 17.25 -19.30 55.63
N ILE A 1215 18.41 -19.63 56.21
CA ILE A 1215 18.55 -20.77 57.12
C ILE A 1215 17.63 -20.60 58.34
N PHE A 1216 17.46 -19.39 58.85
CA PHE A 1216 16.51 -19.09 59.91
C PHE A 1216 15.07 -19.49 59.57
N LYS A 1217 14.63 -19.31 58.32
CA LYS A 1217 13.30 -19.74 57.88
C LYS A 1217 13.13 -21.27 57.93
N LEU A 1218 14.21 -22.03 57.77
CA LEU A 1218 14.25 -23.50 57.89
C LEU A 1218 14.32 -23.98 59.34
N LEU A 1219 14.80 -23.16 60.28
CA LEU A 1219 14.77 -23.49 61.71
C LEU A 1219 13.35 -23.40 62.30
N VAL A 1220 12.35 -22.93 61.56
CA VAL A 1220 10.96 -22.95 62.03
C VAL A 1220 10.26 -24.19 61.45
N PRO A 1221 9.95 -25.21 62.28
CA PRO A 1221 9.30 -26.43 61.81
C PRO A 1221 7.89 -26.14 61.25
N PRO A 1222 7.33 -27.03 60.41
CA PRO A 1222 5.99 -26.84 59.87
C PRO A 1222 4.94 -26.78 60.99
N LEU A 1223 4.07 -25.77 60.96
CA LEU A 1223 3.05 -25.57 62.01
C LEU A 1223 2.10 -26.78 62.13
N GLY A 1224 1.72 -27.37 60.99
CA GLY A 1224 0.79 -28.51 60.91
C GLY A 1224 1.41 -29.90 61.10
N ALA A 1225 2.72 -30.02 61.34
CA ALA A 1225 3.37 -31.31 61.58
C ALA A 1225 3.11 -31.83 63.01
N SER A 1226 3.02 -33.16 63.19
CA SER A 1226 2.91 -33.78 64.51
C SER A 1226 4.16 -33.53 65.36
N LYS A 1227 4.09 -33.73 66.67
CA LYS A 1227 5.26 -33.54 67.56
C LYS A 1227 6.42 -34.47 67.18
N GLU A 1228 6.11 -35.69 66.76
CA GLU A 1228 7.09 -36.69 66.30
C GLU A 1228 7.74 -36.24 64.98
N LEU A 1229 6.96 -35.78 63.99
CA LEU A 1229 7.48 -35.28 62.72
C LEU A 1229 8.28 -33.98 62.89
N LYS A 1230 7.94 -33.13 63.87
CA LYS A 1230 8.74 -31.95 64.21
C LYS A 1230 10.13 -32.35 64.72
N ILE A 1231 10.26 -33.40 65.53
CA ILE A 1231 11.57 -33.92 65.97
C ILE A 1231 12.37 -34.44 64.77
N GLU A 1232 11.76 -35.27 63.93
CA GLU A 1232 12.42 -35.80 62.73
C GLU A 1232 12.83 -34.72 61.73
N TYR A 1233 12.03 -33.64 61.62
CA TYR A 1233 12.38 -32.44 60.85
C TYR A 1233 13.62 -31.75 61.41
N TRP A 1234 13.68 -31.55 62.73
CA TRP A 1234 14.83 -30.94 63.39
C TRP A 1234 16.09 -31.78 63.23
N ASP A 1235 15.99 -33.10 63.39
CA ASP A 1235 17.11 -34.02 63.18
C ASP A 1235 17.61 -33.94 61.72
N TRP A 1236 16.69 -33.86 60.75
CA TRP A 1236 17.04 -33.67 59.35
C TRP A 1236 17.67 -32.30 59.07
N VAL A 1237 17.14 -31.19 59.62
CA VAL A 1237 17.73 -29.85 59.48
C VAL A 1237 19.13 -29.80 60.11
N GLU A 1238 19.31 -30.44 61.27
CA GLU A 1238 20.61 -30.54 61.92
C GLU A 1238 21.61 -31.29 61.02
N GLU A 1239 21.23 -32.47 60.54
CA GLU A 1239 22.07 -33.34 59.70
C GLU A 1239 22.43 -32.70 58.35
N VAL A 1240 21.45 -32.17 57.63
CA VAL A 1240 21.59 -31.76 56.23
C VAL A 1240 21.94 -30.28 56.05
N VAL A 1241 21.57 -29.43 57.01
CA VAL A 1241 21.78 -27.97 56.91
C VAL A 1241 22.81 -27.50 57.93
N LEU A 1242 22.60 -27.71 59.23
CA LEU A 1242 23.43 -27.10 60.28
C LEU A 1242 24.83 -27.71 60.41
N ILE A 1243 24.98 -29.04 60.37
CA ILE A 1243 26.29 -29.71 60.44
C ILE A 1243 27.19 -29.26 59.28
N PRO A 1244 26.75 -29.30 58.00
CA PRO A 1244 27.56 -28.80 56.89
C PRO A 1244 27.94 -27.32 57.02
N ILE A 1245 27.08 -26.47 57.59
CA ILE A 1245 27.40 -25.06 57.84
C ILE A 1245 28.42 -24.94 58.96
N LYS A 1246 28.29 -25.69 60.05
CA LYS A 1246 29.25 -25.71 61.16
C LYS A 1246 30.64 -26.12 60.69
N ASP A 1247 30.73 -27.12 59.81
CA ASP A 1247 31.99 -27.65 59.32
C ASP A 1247 32.64 -26.74 58.27
N ASN A 1248 31.86 -26.17 57.35
CA ASN A 1248 32.39 -25.39 56.22
C ASN A 1248 32.36 -23.86 56.42
N PHE A 1249 31.49 -23.35 57.30
CA PHE A 1249 31.23 -21.92 57.54
C PHE A 1249 30.99 -21.61 59.03
N PRO A 1250 31.97 -21.85 59.92
CA PRO A 1250 31.79 -21.76 61.38
C PRO A 1250 31.35 -20.37 61.87
N ASP A 1251 31.79 -19.29 61.22
CA ASP A 1251 31.39 -17.92 61.57
C ASP A 1251 29.89 -17.67 61.35
N LEU A 1252 29.33 -18.22 60.26
CA LEU A 1252 27.89 -18.14 59.97
C LEU A 1252 27.09 -18.97 60.98
N PHE A 1253 27.61 -20.13 61.36
CA PHE A 1253 27.00 -20.97 62.39
C PHE A 1253 26.92 -20.27 63.75
N LEU A 1254 28.00 -19.61 64.18
CA LEU A 1254 28.00 -18.82 65.42
C LEU A 1254 27.01 -17.65 65.36
N TRP A 1255 26.96 -16.94 64.24
CA TRP A 1255 25.99 -15.86 64.03
C TRP A 1255 24.54 -16.36 64.11
N LEU A 1256 24.23 -17.52 63.53
CA LEU A 1256 22.91 -18.16 63.64
C LEU A 1256 22.57 -18.53 65.10
N LEU A 1257 23.53 -19.05 65.87
CA LEU A 1257 23.30 -19.38 67.28
C LEU A 1257 23.01 -18.15 68.13
N ASP A 1258 23.76 -17.06 67.93
CA ASP A 1258 23.55 -15.80 68.66
C ASP A 1258 22.16 -15.23 68.35
N ARG A 1259 21.79 -15.16 67.07
CA ARG A 1259 20.49 -14.65 66.61
C ARG A 1259 19.31 -15.54 67.02
N TYR A 1260 19.47 -16.87 67.02
CA TYR A 1260 18.44 -17.79 67.51
C TYR A 1260 18.27 -17.67 69.04
N SER A 1261 19.37 -17.46 69.77
CA SER A 1261 19.34 -17.20 71.21
C SER A 1261 18.61 -15.88 71.54
N GLU A 1262 18.84 -14.82 70.75
CA GLU A 1262 18.09 -13.56 70.83
C GLU A 1262 16.60 -13.76 70.54
N LEU A 1263 16.24 -14.56 69.52
CA LEU A 1263 14.86 -14.88 69.18
C LEU A 1263 14.16 -15.62 70.33
N ILE A 1264 14.80 -16.66 70.89
CA ILE A 1264 14.29 -17.41 72.05
C ILE A 1264 14.15 -16.47 73.25
N ALA A 1265 15.11 -15.59 73.52
CA ALA A 1265 15.02 -14.61 74.60
C ALA A 1265 13.87 -13.63 74.38
N THR A 1266 13.62 -13.21 73.14
CA THR A 1266 12.52 -12.30 72.76
C THR A 1266 11.15 -12.99 72.88
N ILE A 1267 11.03 -14.22 72.38
CA ILE A 1267 9.83 -15.05 72.51
C ILE A 1267 9.55 -15.36 73.98
N SER A 1268 10.57 -15.74 74.76
CA SER A 1268 10.47 -15.99 76.20
C SER A 1268 10.05 -14.73 76.97
N ASN A 1269 10.54 -13.54 76.57
CA ASN A 1269 10.09 -12.25 77.11
C ASN A 1269 8.64 -11.89 76.71
N MET A 1270 8.18 -12.24 75.51
CA MET A 1270 6.77 -12.09 75.11
C MET A 1270 5.85 -13.06 75.88
N TYR A 1271 6.26 -14.31 76.09
CA TYR A 1271 5.58 -15.29 76.95
C TYR A 1271 5.56 -14.87 78.43
N ALA A 1272 6.59 -14.14 78.89
CA ALA A 1272 6.61 -13.55 80.23
C ALA A 1272 5.65 -12.35 80.40
N GLN A 1273 5.17 -11.74 79.31
CA GLN A 1273 4.23 -10.60 79.31
C GLN A 1273 2.79 -10.95 78.90
N GLY A 1274 2.53 -12.11 78.28
CA GLY A 1274 1.20 -12.59 77.91
C GLY A 1274 1.05 -14.09 78.16
N GLY A 1275 0.19 -14.46 79.12
CA GLY A 1275 0.00 -15.85 79.54
C GLY A 1275 -0.81 -16.69 78.54
N LEU A 1276 -0.40 -17.97 78.46
CA LEU A 1276 -1.13 -19.17 78.01
C LEU A 1276 -1.82 -19.11 76.65
N LEU A 1277 -1.17 -19.70 75.63
CA LEU A 1277 -1.80 -20.54 74.61
C LEU A 1277 -0.81 -21.68 74.28
N ASP A 1278 -1.18 -22.90 74.67
CA ASP A 1278 -0.60 -24.14 74.13
C ASP A 1278 -1.12 -24.31 72.68
N ASP A 1279 -0.24 -24.19 71.69
CA ASP A 1279 -0.11 -25.05 70.49
C ASP A 1279 1.04 -24.60 69.56
#